data_AF-A0A317U3R0-F1
#
_entry.id   AF-A0A317U3R0-F1
#
_cell.length_a   1.000
_cell.length_b   1.000
_cell.length_c   1.000
_cell.angle_alpha   90.00
_cell.angle_beta   90.00
_cell.angle_gamma   90.00
#
_symmetry.space_group_name_H-M   'P 1'
#
loop_
_entity.id
_entity.type
_entity.pdbx_description
1 polymer ?
#
loop_
_entity_poly.entity_id
_entity_poly.type
_entity_poly.pdbx_seq_one_letter_code
_entity_poly.pdbx_strand_id
1 'polypeptide(L)'
;MRIVLDLQGAQTPNTRFRGIGRYVLSLALAIARNRGEHEIFIALNGQFPESIEPIRAAFDGILPQEHIRVWYSANENDWSHQTAELIHEAFLAHLKPDIVLIGSFFEGSNGGGVATSIGRLSKIIPVAVVMHDLIPLVYADHYLHDSKTKKWYFKKLESLGQADLLLSNSEHSRQEALNYLSFPEDKIVNISSAVDDYFKPIKVNNAESLRKRYGLTRPFVLYTGGIDFRKNIDGLIRAYAKLPLDVRNQHQLVIVCSITRTEKKSLLSLAASRGLAAQELILPGFIPNVDLLGLYNLCKVFVFPSLHEGFGLPVLEAMSCGQAVIGSNKSSIPEVIGREDNLFDPRDDKSITKMLFKVLMDDNFRLELKRFSLEQAKLFSWDISARKAINALVAWDSERKKQGRTSLSTSKRLKLAYVSPLPPEHSGISYYSAELLPSLSRFYEIEVVVAQDDVCDSWITANHPVRSIKWFQNNGGNYYDRVIYHFGNSVFHQHMFELCKQIPGVIVLHDFFLSGITDHMAFHGKSKNLFNLELYYSHGYKGCLDNTKAHDEALSKYPCNLRILHDAKGVIVHSEYSRYLANHFYGANAAKDWFVVPLLRKQAESMNKLDARKQLGLNPDAFIVCSFGILGPNKANHRLLEAWLASELARDTHCKLIFVGKNDPKSIYGEQLLTTINAGSGKNITITGWCDEPTYRCYLAAADTAVQLRKNSRGETSAAVLDCMNYGLPTIINAHGSLRELPDNCVWKLPEDFTDHQLKESLELLWNDKNRRLELGDLAQQHIRSQHAPYDCAQKYYHSIEKIYDIASADIFSLGKSVAQLKSYSPNTDDLIRLARDVAQSIPKSIPIRQFFIDISMLIVEDVKSGIQRVTRSILKRLLESPPSGYRVEPVYASERHTYRYARKFTLNLLSCSAEGFEDTPIDAFAGDIFLGLDLCPSIVPRHEEYLLNLRRKGVSIYFVIHDLLPILMPQMFTPETEKRHHSWMKTISMFDGGLCVSQAVADNVFDYLKGFKTEHSRPFKIGYFHHGADIENSLPTHGINRDEERILQQLKRDPTFIMVGTVEPRKGHKQVLNAFELLWSQGHRINLVIIGKRGWNVEKLVQKLQTHPQLFKNLFWPEQVSDEYLEQLYASSSCLLAASEGEGFGLPLIEAAKYKLPVIARDIKVFREVAGNHATYFNSNNPSGLAEVICVWLEGFKENKHILSNDMPWLTWEQSTRQLLDVLFKNKWYTQLTSNQNKLDWSQFLAVNEDLLEQEEQCN
;
A
#
# COMPACT_ATOMS: atom_id res chain seq x y z
N MET A 1 -1.21 1.24 -20.11
CA MET A 1 -0.65 2.47 -19.50
C MET A 1 -1.17 2.61 -18.09
N ARG A 2 -0.42 3.28 -17.21
CA ARG A 2 -0.89 3.76 -15.91
C ARG A 2 -1.34 5.22 -16.02
N ILE A 3 -2.63 5.47 -15.76
CA ILE A 3 -3.25 6.79 -15.83
C ILE A 3 -3.63 7.22 -14.41
N VAL A 4 -3.14 8.38 -13.97
CA VAL A 4 -3.51 8.98 -12.68
C VAL A 4 -4.54 10.07 -12.93
N LEU A 5 -5.71 9.97 -12.28
CA LEU A 5 -6.78 10.97 -12.33
C LEU A 5 -6.70 11.86 -11.08
N ASP A 6 -6.43 13.15 -11.24
CA ASP A 6 -6.52 14.14 -10.17
C ASP A 6 -7.96 14.65 -10.06
N LEU A 7 -8.61 14.37 -8.93
CA LEU A 7 -10.00 14.71 -8.66
C LEU A 7 -10.17 15.83 -7.64
N GLN A 8 -9.17 16.69 -7.42
CA GLN A 8 -9.34 17.86 -6.54
C GLN A 8 -10.57 18.71 -6.91
N GLY A 9 -10.87 18.85 -8.20
CA GLY A 9 -12.08 19.53 -8.69
C GLY A 9 -13.42 18.87 -8.27
N ALA A 10 -13.41 17.59 -7.91
CA ALA A 10 -14.57 16.88 -7.36
C ALA A 10 -14.65 16.91 -5.82
N GLN A 11 -13.66 17.50 -5.14
CA GLN A 11 -13.58 17.50 -3.68
C GLN A 11 -13.98 18.84 -3.04
N THR A 12 -13.87 19.95 -3.76
CA THR A 12 -14.10 21.28 -3.19
C THR A 12 -15.59 21.48 -2.84
N PRO A 13 -15.92 22.05 -1.66
CA PRO A 13 -17.31 22.20 -1.21
C PRO A 13 -18.22 22.94 -2.21
N ASN A 14 -17.67 23.95 -2.91
CA ASN A 14 -18.44 24.81 -3.81
C ASN A 14 -18.83 24.15 -5.15
N THR A 15 -18.10 23.11 -5.58
CA THR A 15 -18.30 22.45 -6.88
C THR A 15 -18.59 20.96 -6.78
N ARG A 16 -18.29 20.27 -5.66
CA ARG A 16 -18.48 18.80 -5.55
C ARG A 16 -19.90 18.32 -5.85
N PHE A 17 -20.89 19.17 -5.57
CA PHE A 17 -22.32 18.85 -5.74
C PHE A 17 -22.98 19.45 -6.98
N ARG A 18 -22.27 20.27 -7.76
CA ARG A 18 -22.86 20.99 -8.89
C ARG A 18 -21.84 21.36 -9.96
N GLY A 19 -22.28 21.47 -11.20
CA GLY A 19 -21.41 21.92 -12.29
C GLY A 19 -20.16 21.03 -12.41
N ILE A 20 -18.99 21.67 -12.54
CA ILE A 20 -17.72 21.03 -12.88
C ILE A 20 -17.36 19.87 -11.97
N GLY A 21 -17.51 19.97 -10.64
CA GLY A 21 -17.10 18.89 -9.73
C GLY A 21 -17.86 17.57 -9.93
N ARG A 22 -19.17 17.65 -10.20
CA ARG A 22 -19.99 16.49 -10.59
C ARG A 22 -19.50 15.83 -11.88
N TYR A 23 -19.06 16.65 -12.85
CA TYR A 23 -18.58 16.19 -14.15
C TYR A 23 -17.23 15.53 -14.07
N VAL A 24 -16.32 16.09 -13.26
CA VAL A 24 -15.03 15.49 -12.97
C VAL A 24 -15.20 14.08 -12.40
N LEU A 25 -16.09 13.90 -11.42
CA LEU A 25 -16.37 12.59 -10.86
C LEU A 25 -17.01 11.63 -11.88
N SER A 26 -17.96 12.11 -12.67
CA SER A 26 -18.67 11.28 -13.66
C SER A 26 -17.77 10.83 -14.82
N LEU A 27 -16.93 11.73 -15.33
CA LEU A 27 -15.91 11.39 -16.31
C LEU A 27 -14.90 10.38 -15.74
N ALA A 28 -14.44 10.58 -14.50
CA ALA A 28 -13.50 9.67 -13.86
C ALA A 28 -14.09 8.27 -13.65
N LEU A 29 -15.36 8.17 -13.23
CA LEU A 29 -16.08 6.90 -13.13
C LEU A 29 -16.20 6.22 -14.49
N ALA A 30 -16.53 6.97 -15.54
CA ALA A 30 -16.61 6.42 -16.89
C ALA A 30 -15.24 5.99 -17.44
N ILE A 31 -14.16 6.75 -17.19
CA ILE A 31 -12.78 6.33 -17.53
C ILE A 31 -12.45 5.02 -16.82
N ALA A 32 -12.74 4.93 -15.52
CA ALA A 32 -12.49 3.71 -14.76
C ALA A 32 -13.29 2.51 -15.30
N ARG A 33 -14.56 2.69 -15.71
CA ARG A 33 -15.38 1.63 -16.34
C ARG A 33 -14.88 1.22 -17.72
N ASN A 34 -14.36 2.16 -18.51
CA ASN A 34 -13.89 1.93 -19.89
C ASN A 34 -12.37 1.72 -20.00
N ARG A 35 -11.68 1.46 -18.87
CA ARG A 35 -10.21 1.44 -18.81
C ARG A 35 -9.53 0.30 -19.57
N GLY A 36 -10.23 -0.78 -19.94
CA GLY A 36 -9.59 -1.97 -20.52
C GLY A 36 -8.41 -2.49 -19.67
N GLU A 37 -7.25 -2.68 -20.30
CA GLU A 37 -5.99 -3.10 -19.64
C GLU A 37 -5.22 -1.93 -19.00
N HIS A 38 -5.75 -0.71 -19.03
CA HIS A 38 -5.10 0.45 -18.41
C HIS A 38 -5.27 0.41 -16.88
N GLU A 39 -4.18 0.70 -16.18
CA GLU A 39 -4.16 0.80 -14.73
C GLU A 39 -4.57 2.21 -14.32
N ILE A 40 -5.70 2.37 -13.62
CA ILE A 40 -6.20 3.68 -13.19
C ILE A 40 -5.90 3.88 -11.70
N PHE A 41 -5.31 5.03 -11.38
CA PHE A 41 -5.16 5.55 -10.02
C PHE A 41 -5.95 6.83 -9.85
N ILE A 42 -6.44 7.07 -8.64
CA ILE A 42 -7.14 8.30 -8.27
C ILE A 42 -6.30 9.04 -7.22
N ALA A 43 -6.01 10.29 -7.48
CA ALA A 43 -5.35 11.22 -6.57
C ALA A 43 -6.39 12.10 -5.88
N LEU A 44 -6.43 12.07 -4.56
CA LEU A 44 -7.29 12.89 -3.71
C LEU A 44 -6.44 13.73 -2.74
N ASN A 45 -6.90 14.93 -2.45
CA ASN A 45 -6.31 15.84 -1.48
C ASN A 45 -6.96 15.64 -0.10
N GLY A 46 -6.12 15.34 0.90
CA GLY A 46 -6.46 15.07 2.30
C GLY A 46 -7.00 16.28 3.06
N GLN A 47 -6.87 17.49 2.50
CA GLN A 47 -7.49 18.72 3.03
C GLN A 47 -9.02 18.74 2.87
N PHE A 48 -9.60 17.78 2.13
CA PHE A 48 -11.05 17.64 1.95
C PHE A 48 -11.58 16.31 2.53
N PRO A 49 -11.44 16.05 3.85
CA PRO A 49 -11.70 14.74 4.44
C PRO A 49 -13.13 14.22 4.20
N GLU A 50 -14.12 15.12 4.17
CA GLU A 50 -15.53 14.79 3.93
C GLU A 50 -15.80 14.23 2.52
N SER A 51 -14.96 14.56 1.54
CA SER A 51 -15.13 14.12 0.15
C SER A 51 -14.58 12.71 -0.10
N ILE A 52 -13.64 12.25 0.74
CA ILE A 52 -12.82 11.06 0.45
C ILE A 52 -13.64 9.79 0.49
N GLU A 53 -14.39 9.55 1.58
CA GLU A 53 -15.19 8.33 1.72
C GLU A 53 -16.34 8.23 0.69
N PRO A 54 -17.10 9.31 0.38
CA PRO A 54 -18.04 9.30 -0.73
C PRO A 54 -17.41 8.93 -2.08
N ILE A 55 -16.23 9.47 -2.40
CA ILE A 55 -15.52 9.14 -3.64
C ILE A 55 -15.06 7.67 -3.60
N ARG A 56 -14.45 7.21 -2.50
CA ARG A 56 -14.06 5.80 -2.33
C ARG A 56 -15.22 4.84 -2.54
N ALA A 57 -16.38 5.16 -1.97
CA ALA A 57 -17.61 4.40 -2.13
C ALA A 57 -18.10 4.39 -3.59
N ALA A 58 -18.04 5.52 -4.30
CA ALA A 58 -18.45 5.61 -5.70
C ALA A 58 -17.61 4.71 -6.64
N PHE A 59 -16.35 4.45 -6.29
CA PHE A 59 -15.45 3.56 -7.04
C PHE A 59 -15.44 2.12 -6.51
N ASP A 60 -16.22 1.80 -5.49
CA ASP A 60 -16.27 0.46 -4.93
C ASP A 60 -16.81 -0.55 -5.95
N GLY A 61 -16.13 -1.69 -6.08
CA GLY A 61 -16.38 -2.67 -7.13
C GLY A 61 -15.95 -2.26 -8.55
N ILE A 62 -15.52 -1.01 -8.78
CA ILE A 62 -15.00 -0.54 -10.09
C ILE A 62 -13.48 -0.58 -10.12
N LEU A 63 -12.84 -0.07 -9.07
CA LEU A 63 -11.38 -0.06 -8.88
C LEU A 63 -11.01 -0.70 -7.54
N PRO A 64 -9.81 -1.29 -7.42
CA PRO A 64 -9.27 -1.63 -6.10
C PRO A 64 -9.24 -0.38 -5.22
N GLN A 65 -9.70 -0.50 -3.96
CA GLN A 65 -9.65 0.62 -3.01
C GLN A 65 -8.20 1.08 -2.74
N GLU A 66 -7.24 0.18 -2.93
CA GLU A 66 -5.81 0.45 -2.96
C GLU A 66 -5.33 1.10 -4.26
N HIS A 67 -6.17 1.62 -5.15
CA HIS A 67 -5.76 2.50 -6.26
C HIS A 67 -6.18 3.96 -6.04
N ILE A 68 -6.94 4.22 -4.98
CA ILE A 68 -7.31 5.57 -4.54
C ILE A 68 -6.27 6.01 -3.50
N ARG A 69 -5.57 7.09 -3.79
CA ARG A 69 -4.42 7.60 -3.03
C ARG A 69 -4.71 9.00 -2.53
N VAL A 70 -4.36 9.25 -1.27
CA VAL A 70 -4.58 10.54 -0.62
C VAL A 70 -3.24 11.17 -0.27
N TRP A 71 -3.05 12.44 -0.61
CA TRP A 71 -1.90 13.24 -0.24
C TRP A 71 -2.30 14.37 0.72
N TYR A 72 -1.36 14.91 1.49
CA TYR A 72 -1.61 15.88 2.55
C TYR A 72 -0.62 17.04 2.45
N SER A 73 -1.11 18.25 2.68
CA SER A 73 -0.28 19.45 2.80
C SER A 73 -0.98 20.53 3.60
N ALA A 74 -0.24 21.32 4.36
CA ALA A 74 -0.72 22.61 4.85
C ALA A 74 -0.89 23.62 3.70
N ASN A 75 -1.88 24.53 3.81
CA ASN A 75 -2.15 25.55 2.80
C ASN A 75 -2.74 26.81 3.47
N GLU A 76 -1.94 27.44 4.32
CA GLU A 76 -2.33 28.56 5.20
C GLU A 76 -1.86 29.93 4.67
N ASN A 77 -0.74 29.94 3.93
CA ASN A 77 -0.10 31.11 3.37
C ASN A 77 0.55 30.81 2.00
N ASP A 78 1.08 31.83 1.32
CA ASP A 78 1.67 31.69 -0.01
C ASP A 78 2.82 30.67 -0.07
N TRP A 79 3.70 30.63 0.94
CA TRP A 79 4.78 29.64 0.98
C TRP A 79 4.23 28.22 1.11
N SER A 80 3.30 27.98 2.02
CA SER A 80 2.65 26.67 2.18
C SER A 80 1.82 26.25 0.96
N HIS A 81 1.23 27.22 0.23
CA HIS A 81 0.56 26.94 -1.04
C HIS A 81 1.55 26.47 -2.12
N GLN A 82 2.71 27.14 -2.22
CA GLN A 82 3.76 26.76 -3.15
C GLN A 82 4.41 25.43 -2.78
N THR A 83 4.58 25.11 -1.49
CA THR A 83 5.04 23.78 -1.07
C THR A 83 3.98 22.72 -1.33
N ALA A 84 2.68 23.01 -1.16
CA ALA A 84 1.60 22.10 -1.51
C ALA A 84 1.60 21.75 -3.00
N GLU A 85 1.82 22.72 -3.90
CA GLU A 85 1.97 22.47 -5.34
C GLU A 85 3.16 21.52 -5.63
N LEU A 86 4.30 21.70 -4.95
CA LEU A 86 5.48 20.83 -5.10
C LEU A 86 5.27 19.43 -4.51
N ILE A 87 4.64 19.30 -3.33
CA ILE A 87 4.29 18.01 -2.72
C ILE A 87 3.30 17.27 -3.61
N HIS A 88 2.33 17.97 -4.18
CA HIS A 88 1.35 17.39 -5.08
C HIS A 88 2.01 16.80 -6.34
N GLU A 89 2.89 17.55 -7.02
CA GLU A 89 3.63 17.03 -8.17
C GLU A 89 4.54 15.85 -7.78
N ALA A 90 5.21 15.90 -6.62
CA ALA A 90 6.04 14.80 -6.11
C ALA A 90 5.21 13.53 -5.80
N PHE A 91 4.02 13.71 -5.22
CA PHE A 91 3.08 12.64 -4.95
C PHE A 91 2.58 11.99 -6.25
N LEU A 92 2.15 12.79 -7.22
CA LEU A 92 1.74 12.29 -8.54
C LEU A 92 2.87 11.52 -9.21
N ALA A 93 4.11 12.01 -9.13
CA ALA A 93 5.30 11.33 -9.63
C ALA A 93 5.55 9.97 -8.98
N HIS A 94 5.36 9.87 -7.66
CA HIS A 94 5.53 8.63 -6.93
C HIS A 94 4.57 7.52 -7.39
N LEU A 95 3.40 7.88 -7.93
CA LEU A 95 2.47 6.92 -8.52
C LEU A 95 2.98 6.32 -9.84
N LYS A 96 4.11 6.81 -10.37
CA LYS A 96 4.76 6.41 -11.64
C LYS A 96 3.79 6.41 -12.83
N PRO A 97 3.03 7.49 -13.05
CA PRO A 97 2.09 7.58 -14.17
C PRO A 97 2.81 7.54 -15.52
N ASP A 98 2.20 6.91 -16.52
CA ASP A 98 2.52 7.21 -17.92
C ASP A 98 1.98 8.61 -18.29
N ILE A 99 0.84 9.01 -17.70
CA ILE A 99 0.22 10.33 -17.83
C ILE A 99 -0.68 10.65 -16.64
N VAL A 100 -0.73 11.92 -16.24
CA VAL A 100 -1.69 12.47 -15.26
C VAL A 100 -2.80 13.19 -16.02
N LEU A 101 -4.06 13.01 -15.61
CA LEU A 101 -5.21 13.76 -16.10
C LEU A 101 -5.81 14.61 -14.96
N ILE A 102 -5.74 15.93 -15.10
CA ILE A 102 -6.36 16.88 -14.16
C ILE A 102 -7.77 17.21 -14.66
N GLY A 103 -8.80 16.86 -13.89
CA GLY A 103 -10.20 17.03 -14.30
C GLY A 103 -10.73 18.47 -14.24
N SER A 104 -10.14 19.32 -13.41
CA SER A 104 -10.43 20.76 -13.36
C SER A 104 -9.21 21.52 -12.85
N PHE A 105 -8.68 22.42 -13.66
CA PHE A 105 -7.41 23.11 -13.37
C PHE A 105 -7.59 24.48 -12.71
N PHE A 106 -8.63 25.22 -13.10
CA PHE A 106 -8.92 26.57 -12.61
C PHE A 106 -9.78 26.55 -11.33
N GLU A 107 -9.32 25.84 -10.31
CA GLU A 107 -10.00 25.69 -9.02
C GLU A 107 -9.25 26.43 -7.90
N GLY A 108 -9.97 26.94 -6.90
CA GLY A 108 -9.37 27.50 -5.68
C GLY A 108 -9.02 29.00 -5.72
N SER A 109 -9.64 29.79 -6.61
CA SER A 109 -9.43 31.25 -6.69
C SER A 109 -9.65 31.99 -5.36
N ASN A 110 -10.53 31.47 -4.51
CA ASN A 110 -10.93 32.09 -3.24
C ASN A 110 -10.12 31.58 -2.03
N GLY A 111 -9.09 30.76 -2.25
CA GLY A 111 -8.49 29.94 -1.20
C GLY A 111 -9.36 28.73 -0.88
N GLY A 112 -8.75 27.66 -0.36
CA GLY A 112 -9.46 26.43 -0.01
C GLY A 112 -8.73 25.13 -0.34
N GLY A 113 -7.44 25.04 -0.04
CA GLY A 113 -6.72 23.74 -0.04
C GLY A 113 -6.26 23.20 -1.40
N VAL A 114 -6.83 23.63 -2.53
CA VAL A 114 -6.44 23.16 -3.88
C VAL A 114 -5.02 23.60 -4.24
N ALA A 115 -4.19 22.69 -4.76
CA ALA A 115 -2.80 22.98 -5.15
C ALA A 115 -2.40 22.33 -6.47
N THR A 116 -3.08 22.69 -7.57
CA THR A 116 -2.73 22.20 -8.92
C THR A 116 -1.60 23.01 -9.55
N SER A 117 -0.61 22.35 -10.14
CA SER A 117 0.42 22.98 -10.96
C SER A 117 0.94 21.98 -12.00
N ILE A 118 1.69 22.48 -12.99
CA ILE A 118 2.31 21.67 -14.03
C ILE A 118 3.75 22.12 -14.21
N GLY A 119 4.69 21.20 -14.07
CA GLY A 119 6.10 21.43 -14.38
C GLY A 119 6.86 22.29 -13.36
N ARG A 120 6.36 22.42 -12.12
CA ARG A 120 7.07 23.15 -11.04
C ARG A 120 8.19 22.33 -10.42
N LEU A 121 7.99 21.02 -10.25
CA LEU A 121 8.99 20.10 -9.69
C LEU A 121 9.71 19.35 -10.80
N SER A 122 8.95 18.71 -11.70
CA SER A 122 9.51 17.95 -12.82
C SER A 122 8.64 18.11 -14.06
N LYS A 123 9.30 18.18 -15.23
CA LYS A 123 8.65 18.24 -16.55
C LYS A 123 8.62 16.89 -17.27
N ILE A 124 9.03 15.82 -16.59
CA ILE A 124 9.21 14.49 -17.20
C ILE A 124 7.88 13.73 -17.25
N ILE A 125 6.97 14.03 -16.31
CA ILE A 125 5.67 13.38 -16.22
C ILE A 125 4.69 14.10 -17.12
N PRO A 126 4.10 13.41 -18.11
CA PRO A 126 3.09 14.01 -18.96
C PRO A 126 1.85 14.43 -18.19
N VAL A 127 1.32 15.62 -18.49
CA VAL A 127 0.08 16.12 -17.88
C VAL A 127 -0.94 16.51 -18.95
N ALA A 128 -2.08 15.85 -18.90
CA ALA A 128 -3.29 16.23 -19.62
C ALA A 128 -4.24 17.01 -18.71
N VAL A 129 -4.96 17.98 -19.27
CA VAL A 129 -5.93 18.80 -18.53
C VAL A 129 -7.28 18.80 -19.24
N VAL A 130 -8.36 18.56 -18.51
CA VAL A 130 -9.71 18.86 -19.00
C VAL A 130 -9.96 20.36 -18.91
N MET A 131 -10.10 21.01 -20.06
CA MET A 131 -10.38 22.43 -20.17
C MET A 131 -11.88 22.63 -20.42
N HIS A 132 -12.55 23.31 -19.49
CA HIS A 132 -13.99 23.50 -19.54
C HIS A 132 -14.41 24.76 -20.31
N ASP A 133 -13.70 25.87 -20.13
CA ASP A 133 -13.89 27.13 -20.88
C ASP A 133 -12.72 28.10 -20.60
N LEU A 134 -12.67 29.19 -21.38
CA LEU A 134 -11.80 30.35 -21.13
C LEU A 134 -12.61 31.63 -20.90
N ILE A 135 -13.83 31.51 -20.37
CA ILE A 135 -14.77 32.64 -20.20
C ILE A 135 -14.14 33.81 -19.41
N PRO A 136 -13.41 33.60 -18.29
CA PRO A 136 -12.76 34.69 -17.58
C PRO A 136 -11.69 35.42 -18.40
N LEU A 137 -11.01 34.73 -19.33
CA LEU A 137 -10.04 35.34 -20.24
C LEU A 137 -10.73 36.14 -21.35
N VAL A 138 -11.78 35.57 -21.96
CA VAL A 138 -12.55 36.19 -23.05
C VAL A 138 -13.26 37.46 -22.57
N TYR A 139 -13.76 37.46 -21.34
CA TYR A 139 -14.41 38.61 -20.71
C TYR A 139 -13.60 39.11 -19.50
N ALA A 140 -12.31 39.39 -19.71
CA ALA A 140 -11.41 39.88 -18.66
C ALA A 140 -11.96 41.13 -17.96
N ASP A 141 -12.60 42.03 -18.72
CA ASP A 141 -13.27 43.24 -18.22
C ASP A 141 -14.59 42.98 -17.48
N HIS A 142 -14.96 41.73 -17.22
CA HIS A 142 -16.09 41.36 -16.35
C HIS A 142 -15.67 40.49 -15.18
N TYR A 143 -14.67 39.62 -15.37
CA TYR A 143 -14.27 38.61 -14.37
C TYR A 143 -12.93 38.89 -13.69
N LEU A 144 -12.04 39.68 -14.29
CA LEU A 144 -10.66 39.87 -13.83
C LEU A 144 -10.39 41.32 -13.36
N HIS A 145 -11.39 41.92 -12.72
CA HIS A 145 -11.27 43.26 -12.13
C HIS A 145 -10.40 43.30 -10.87
N ASP A 146 -10.52 42.27 -10.03
CA ASP A 146 -9.75 42.13 -8.81
C ASP A 146 -8.29 41.73 -9.13
N SER A 147 -7.33 42.49 -8.62
CA SER A 147 -5.91 42.30 -8.91
C SER A 147 -5.38 40.95 -8.43
N LYS A 148 -5.89 40.42 -7.31
CA LYS A 148 -5.49 39.12 -6.75
C LYS A 148 -6.00 37.98 -7.62
N THR A 149 -7.28 38.00 -7.98
CA THR A 149 -7.93 37.01 -8.86
C THR A 149 -7.29 37.03 -10.25
N LYS A 150 -7.04 38.22 -10.79
CA LYS A 150 -6.33 38.41 -12.06
C LYS A 150 -4.94 37.76 -12.02
N LYS A 151 -4.12 38.08 -11.01
CA LYS A 151 -2.77 37.51 -10.86
C LYS A 151 -2.80 35.99 -10.71
N TRP A 152 -3.72 35.47 -9.90
CA TRP A 152 -3.92 34.02 -9.73
C TRP A 152 -4.29 33.34 -11.05
N TYR A 153 -5.25 33.89 -11.79
CA TYR A 153 -5.74 33.32 -13.05
C TYR A 153 -4.64 33.30 -14.12
N PHE A 154 -3.89 34.40 -14.28
CA PHE A 154 -2.76 34.43 -15.22
C PHE A 154 -1.62 33.49 -14.82
N LYS A 155 -1.33 33.32 -13.52
CA LYS A 155 -0.37 32.30 -13.04
C LYS A 155 -0.84 30.89 -13.41
N LYS A 156 -2.15 30.60 -13.27
CA LYS A 156 -2.72 29.32 -13.72
C LYS A 156 -2.62 29.17 -15.23
N LEU A 157 -2.90 30.20 -16.03
CA LEU A 157 -2.74 30.14 -17.49
C LEU A 157 -1.29 29.83 -17.90
N GLU A 158 -0.30 30.46 -17.26
CA GLU A 158 1.12 30.17 -17.49
C GLU A 158 1.46 28.69 -17.19
N SER A 159 0.95 28.17 -16.06
CA SER A 159 1.10 26.76 -15.72
C SER A 159 0.37 25.82 -16.67
N LEU A 160 -0.84 26.18 -17.13
CA LEU A 160 -1.60 25.40 -18.12
C LEU A 160 -0.85 25.32 -19.46
N GLY A 161 -0.12 26.37 -19.83
CA GLY A 161 0.75 26.38 -21.02
C GLY A 161 1.89 25.35 -20.97
N GLN A 162 2.17 24.75 -19.80
CA GLN A 162 3.12 23.63 -19.67
C GLN A 162 2.46 22.26 -19.86
N ALA A 163 1.13 22.17 -20.02
CA ALA A 163 0.44 20.91 -20.24
C ALA A 163 0.89 20.25 -21.56
N ASP A 164 0.85 18.93 -21.59
CA ASP A 164 1.21 18.12 -22.74
C ASP A 164 0.03 17.90 -23.70
N LEU A 165 -1.19 17.89 -23.15
CA LEU A 165 -2.43 17.64 -23.87
C LEU A 165 -3.60 18.38 -23.22
N LEU A 166 -4.47 19.01 -24.01
CA LEU A 166 -5.73 19.58 -23.56
C LEU A 166 -6.91 18.76 -24.05
N LEU A 167 -7.80 18.39 -23.13
CA LEU A 167 -9.07 17.73 -23.42
C LEU A 167 -10.19 18.74 -23.24
N SER A 168 -10.78 19.20 -24.33
CA SER A 168 -11.88 20.15 -24.33
C SER A 168 -13.23 19.44 -24.23
N ASN A 169 -14.17 20.04 -23.50
CA ASN A 169 -15.54 19.52 -23.35
C ASN A 169 -16.46 19.85 -24.55
N SER A 170 -16.05 20.76 -25.43
CA SER A 170 -16.78 21.21 -26.63
C SER A 170 -15.82 21.56 -27.77
N GLU A 171 -16.33 21.64 -28.99
CA GLU A 171 -15.55 22.14 -30.12
C GLU A 171 -15.33 23.65 -29.99
N HIS A 172 -16.32 24.38 -29.48
CA HIS A 172 -16.16 25.81 -29.19
C HIS A 172 -14.97 26.06 -28.23
N SER A 173 -14.89 25.34 -27.11
CA SER A 173 -13.78 25.50 -26.17
C SER A 173 -12.44 25.05 -26.76
N ARG A 174 -12.40 24.02 -27.63
CA ARG A 174 -11.19 23.70 -28.41
C ARG A 174 -10.71 24.91 -29.22
N GLN A 175 -11.61 25.58 -29.93
CA GLN A 175 -11.28 26.76 -30.73
C GLN A 175 -10.82 27.94 -29.86
N GLU A 176 -11.35 28.09 -28.64
CA GLU A 176 -10.86 29.10 -27.70
C GLU A 176 -9.42 28.85 -27.26
N ALA A 177 -9.04 27.60 -26.97
CA ALA A 177 -7.64 27.29 -26.67
C ALA A 177 -6.71 27.64 -27.85
N LEU A 178 -7.12 27.34 -29.08
CA LEU A 178 -6.35 27.71 -30.28
C LEU A 178 -6.17 29.24 -30.38
N ASN A 179 -7.26 29.98 -30.23
CA ASN A 179 -7.28 31.42 -30.45
C ASN A 179 -6.63 32.23 -29.32
N TYR A 180 -6.82 31.82 -28.05
CA TYR A 180 -6.41 32.60 -26.89
C TYR A 180 -5.17 32.08 -26.18
N LEU A 181 -4.87 30.78 -26.28
CA LEU A 181 -3.70 30.17 -25.63
C LEU A 181 -2.55 29.87 -26.60
N SER A 182 -2.78 29.97 -27.91
CA SER A 182 -1.82 29.54 -28.96
C SER A 182 -1.30 28.11 -28.74
N PHE A 183 -2.16 27.25 -28.18
CA PHE A 183 -1.80 25.86 -27.87
C PHE A 183 -1.76 25.03 -29.17
N PRO A 184 -0.79 24.09 -29.34
CA PRO A 184 -0.66 23.35 -30.60
C PRO A 184 -1.92 22.54 -30.95
N GLU A 185 -2.36 22.61 -32.20
CA GLU A 185 -3.62 22.00 -32.64
C GLU A 185 -3.68 20.48 -32.47
N ASP A 186 -2.53 19.82 -32.68
CA ASP A 186 -2.30 18.39 -32.49
C ASP A 186 -2.32 17.97 -31.02
N LYS A 187 -2.29 18.93 -30.09
CA LYS A 187 -2.30 18.70 -28.63
C LYS A 187 -3.60 19.14 -27.95
N ILE A 188 -4.65 19.40 -28.71
CA ILE A 188 -5.99 19.64 -28.17
C ILE A 188 -6.88 18.55 -28.72
N VAL A 189 -7.79 17.99 -27.92
CA VAL A 189 -8.78 17.01 -28.37
C VAL A 189 -10.13 17.33 -27.77
N ASN A 190 -11.17 17.34 -28.59
CA ASN A 190 -12.55 17.47 -28.13
C ASN A 190 -13.08 16.11 -27.67
N ILE A 191 -13.28 15.98 -26.37
CA ILE A 191 -13.80 14.76 -25.74
C ILE A 191 -15.31 14.82 -25.51
N SER A 192 -15.98 15.93 -25.82
CA SER A 192 -17.39 16.18 -25.50
C SER A 192 -17.66 16.14 -23.98
N SER A 193 -18.90 16.46 -23.59
CA SER A 193 -19.42 16.25 -22.23
C SER A 193 -20.69 15.38 -22.26
N ALA A 194 -21.27 15.13 -21.09
CA ALA A 194 -22.52 14.41 -20.93
C ALA A 194 -23.29 14.84 -19.68
N VAL A 195 -24.51 14.31 -19.52
CA VAL A 195 -25.34 14.47 -18.32
C VAL A 195 -25.47 13.13 -17.61
N ASP A 196 -25.82 13.16 -16.33
CA ASP A 196 -26.02 11.94 -15.54
C ASP A 196 -27.28 11.19 -15.95
N ASP A 197 -27.23 9.85 -15.84
CA ASP A 197 -28.28 8.92 -16.31
C ASP A 197 -29.65 9.08 -15.63
N TYR A 198 -29.75 9.89 -14.56
CA TYR A 198 -31.03 10.17 -13.92
C TYR A 198 -31.86 11.23 -14.69
N PHE A 199 -31.24 12.02 -15.56
CA PHE A 199 -31.96 12.88 -16.51
C PHE A 199 -32.51 12.03 -17.63
N LYS A 200 -33.78 11.65 -17.50
CA LYS A 200 -34.49 10.82 -18.48
C LYS A 200 -35.99 11.10 -18.43
N PRO A 201 -36.75 10.64 -19.42
CA PRO A 201 -38.20 10.73 -19.38
C PRO A 201 -38.74 9.94 -18.19
N ILE A 202 -39.49 10.59 -17.31
CA ILE A 202 -40.14 9.96 -16.16
C ILE A 202 -41.63 10.34 -16.08
N LYS A 203 -42.44 9.45 -15.49
CA LYS A 203 -43.80 9.80 -15.09
C LYS A 203 -43.75 10.57 -13.78
N VAL A 204 -44.16 11.83 -13.79
CA VAL A 204 -44.19 12.68 -12.59
C VAL A 204 -45.48 12.40 -11.82
N ASN A 205 -45.41 11.52 -10.81
CA ASN A 205 -46.59 11.03 -10.07
C ASN A 205 -47.34 12.14 -9.28
N ASN A 206 -46.64 13.20 -8.84
CA ASN A 206 -47.20 14.29 -8.04
C ASN A 206 -47.14 15.64 -8.78
N ALA A 207 -47.40 15.64 -10.10
CA ALA A 207 -47.21 16.82 -10.95
C ALA A 207 -47.97 18.08 -10.47
N GLU A 208 -49.22 17.94 -10.01
CA GLU A 208 -50.00 19.07 -9.49
C GLU A 208 -49.43 19.64 -8.20
N SER A 209 -48.99 18.77 -7.28
CA SER A 209 -48.36 19.18 -6.01
C SER A 209 -47.04 19.92 -6.28
N LEU A 210 -46.21 19.38 -7.17
CA LEU A 210 -44.95 20.02 -7.59
C LEU A 210 -45.21 21.39 -8.24
N ARG A 211 -46.21 21.48 -9.12
CA ARG A 211 -46.62 22.74 -9.74
C ARG A 211 -47.11 23.76 -8.71
N LYS A 212 -47.97 23.34 -7.79
CA LYS A 212 -48.51 24.19 -6.72
C LYS A 212 -47.39 24.72 -5.79
N ARG A 213 -46.42 23.87 -5.44
CA ARG A 213 -45.26 24.23 -4.61
C ARG A 213 -44.49 25.43 -5.16
N TYR A 214 -44.34 25.50 -6.49
CA TYR A 214 -43.59 26.55 -7.17
C TYR A 214 -44.45 27.62 -7.86
N GLY A 215 -45.77 27.68 -7.57
CA GLY A 215 -46.66 28.71 -8.15
C GLY A 215 -46.92 28.54 -9.66
N LEU A 216 -46.78 27.32 -10.18
CA LEU A 216 -46.99 26.99 -11.58
C LEU A 216 -48.47 26.62 -11.78
N THR A 217 -49.21 27.47 -12.48
CA THR A 217 -50.66 27.29 -12.73
C THR A 217 -50.97 26.99 -14.19
N ARG A 218 -49.98 27.16 -15.08
CA ARG A 218 -50.13 27.03 -16.54
C ARG A 218 -48.95 26.21 -17.11
N PRO A 219 -49.04 25.71 -18.35
CA PRO A 219 -47.87 25.28 -19.10
C PRO A 219 -46.77 26.35 -19.06
N PHE A 220 -45.50 25.96 -19.00
CA PHE A 220 -44.43 26.92 -18.75
C PHE A 220 -43.21 26.71 -19.63
N VAL A 221 -42.55 27.82 -19.95
CA VAL A 221 -41.22 27.91 -20.53
C VAL A 221 -40.22 27.80 -19.38
N LEU A 222 -39.29 26.86 -19.44
CA LEU A 222 -38.30 26.64 -18.39
C LEU A 222 -36.92 27.13 -18.85
N TYR A 223 -36.25 27.88 -17.98
CA TYR A 223 -34.81 28.12 -18.02
C TYR A 223 -34.21 27.64 -16.70
N THR A 224 -33.03 27.02 -16.77
CA THR A 224 -32.20 26.82 -15.58
C THR A 224 -30.73 27.07 -15.86
N GLY A 225 -30.05 27.69 -14.90
CA GLY A 225 -28.65 28.10 -15.01
C GLY A 225 -28.31 29.20 -14.01
N GLY A 226 -27.19 29.89 -14.21
CA GLY A 226 -26.85 31.10 -13.45
C GLY A 226 -27.58 32.35 -13.96
N ILE A 227 -27.36 33.48 -13.31
CA ILE A 227 -27.86 34.81 -13.73
C ILE A 227 -26.75 35.78 -14.16
N ASP A 228 -25.54 35.25 -14.33
CA ASP A 228 -24.41 35.99 -14.89
C ASP A 228 -24.79 36.65 -16.23
N PHE A 229 -24.20 37.81 -16.57
CA PHE A 229 -24.55 38.57 -17.77
C PHE A 229 -24.52 37.72 -19.06
N ARG A 230 -23.59 36.75 -19.15
CA ARG A 230 -23.46 35.87 -20.30
C ARG A 230 -24.64 34.91 -20.45
N LYS A 231 -25.43 34.68 -19.40
CA LYS A 231 -26.63 33.84 -19.41
C LYS A 231 -27.83 34.56 -20.02
N ASN A 232 -27.76 35.89 -20.16
CA ASN A 232 -28.71 36.70 -20.92
C ASN A 232 -30.18 36.55 -20.47
N ILE A 233 -30.39 36.50 -19.16
CA ILE A 233 -31.72 36.38 -18.56
C ILE A 233 -32.59 37.58 -18.90
N ASP A 234 -32.01 38.77 -18.88
CA ASP A 234 -32.67 40.01 -19.24
C ASP A 234 -33.21 39.96 -20.68
N GLY A 235 -32.43 39.39 -21.62
CA GLY A 235 -32.87 39.18 -23.01
C GLY A 235 -34.06 38.24 -23.11
N LEU A 236 -34.06 37.16 -22.34
CA LEU A 236 -35.19 36.24 -22.29
C LEU A 236 -36.46 36.89 -21.72
N ILE A 237 -36.35 37.67 -20.65
CA ILE A 237 -37.49 38.39 -20.06
C ILE A 237 -38.06 39.40 -21.07
N ARG A 238 -37.19 40.19 -21.72
CA ARG A 238 -37.62 41.15 -22.76
C ARG A 238 -38.27 40.46 -23.95
N ALA A 239 -37.75 39.31 -24.38
CA ALA A 239 -38.30 38.55 -25.48
C ALA A 239 -39.65 37.92 -25.15
N TYR A 240 -39.81 37.36 -23.94
CA TYR A 240 -41.07 36.80 -23.47
C TYR A 240 -42.16 37.88 -23.36
N ALA A 241 -41.82 39.07 -22.88
CA ALA A 241 -42.73 40.22 -22.81
C ALA A 241 -43.27 40.68 -24.17
N LYS A 242 -42.54 40.41 -25.26
CA LYS A 242 -42.96 40.75 -26.64
C LYS A 242 -43.90 39.71 -27.26
N LEU A 243 -44.19 38.59 -26.59
CA LEU A 243 -45.17 37.62 -27.08
C LEU A 243 -46.59 38.21 -27.05
N PRO A 244 -47.48 37.80 -27.99
CA PRO A 244 -48.88 38.22 -27.97
C PRO A 244 -49.55 37.88 -26.64
N LEU A 245 -50.46 38.76 -26.20
CA LEU A 245 -51.11 38.66 -24.89
C LEU A 245 -51.81 37.31 -24.68
N ASP A 246 -52.45 36.76 -25.71
CA ASP A 246 -53.12 35.45 -25.64
C ASP A 246 -52.14 34.30 -25.38
N VAL A 247 -50.94 34.37 -25.96
CA VAL A 247 -49.88 33.36 -25.72
C VAL A 247 -49.35 33.48 -24.29
N ARG A 248 -49.12 34.71 -23.82
CA ARG A 248 -48.68 34.98 -22.44
C ARG A 248 -49.73 34.59 -21.39
N ASN A 249 -51.02 34.75 -21.70
CA ASN A 249 -52.11 34.34 -20.81
C ASN A 249 -52.19 32.81 -20.65
N GLN A 250 -51.69 32.04 -21.63
CA GLN A 250 -51.69 30.58 -21.59
C GLN A 250 -50.40 29.98 -20.99
N HIS A 251 -49.34 30.77 -20.81
CA HIS A 251 -48.03 30.27 -20.42
C HIS A 251 -47.39 31.07 -19.28
N GLN A 252 -46.46 30.45 -18.55
CA GLN A 252 -45.59 31.13 -17.59
C GLN A 252 -44.12 31.00 -18.02
N LEU A 253 -43.30 32.00 -17.70
CA LEU A 253 -41.84 31.91 -17.78
C LEU A 253 -41.28 31.55 -16.40
N VAL A 254 -40.53 30.45 -16.31
CA VAL A 254 -39.95 29.94 -15.06
C VAL A 254 -38.44 29.95 -15.20
N ILE A 255 -37.76 30.71 -14.34
CA ILE A 255 -36.29 30.82 -14.32
C ILE A 255 -35.78 30.24 -13.00
N VAL A 256 -35.27 29.01 -13.07
CA VAL A 256 -34.73 28.27 -11.93
C VAL A 256 -33.23 28.57 -11.79
N CYS A 257 -32.89 29.37 -10.79
CA CYS A 257 -31.52 29.79 -10.53
C CYS A 257 -31.35 30.25 -9.08
N SER A 258 -30.16 30.05 -8.52
CA SER A 258 -29.82 30.65 -7.22
C SER A 258 -29.60 32.15 -7.42
N ILE A 259 -30.41 32.96 -6.75
CA ILE A 259 -30.41 34.43 -6.88
C ILE A 259 -30.57 35.09 -5.52
N THR A 260 -29.88 36.20 -5.32
CA THR A 260 -30.05 37.05 -4.15
C THR A 260 -31.38 37.81 -4.20
N ARG A 261 -31.83 38.34 -3.05
CA ARG A 261 -33.03 39.19 -2.97
C ARG A 261 -32.94 40.41 -3.91
N THR A 262 -31.75 40.99 -4.05
CA THR A 262 -31.49 42.15 -4.91
C THR A 262 -31.63 41.80 -6.39
N GLU A 263 -31.04 40.69 -6.82
CA GLU A 263 -31.13 40.22 -8.21
C GLU A 263 -32.56 39.84 -8.56
N LYS A 264 -33.27 39.15 -7.65
CA LYS A 264 -34.70 38.84 -7.81
C LYS A 264 -35.53 40.12 -8.00
N LYS A 265 -35.30 41.15 -7.19
CA LYS A 265 -35.99 42.44 -7.30
C LYS A 265 -35.68 43.13 -8.64
N SER A 266 -34.43 43.06 -9.10
CA SER A 266 -34.01 43.63 -10.39
C SER A 266 -34.74 42.97 -11.56
N LEU A 267 -34.78 41.64 -11.61
CA LEU A 267 -35.47 40.88 -12.66
C LEU A 267 -36.99 41.12 -12.66
N LEU A 268 -37.61 41.19 -11.48
CA LEU A 268 -39.04 41.52 -11.36
C LEU A 268 -39.33 42.96 -11.79
N SER A 269 -38.46 43.92 -11.46
CA SER A 269 -38.57 45.31 -11.91
C SER A 269 -38.44 45.40 -13.43
N LEU A 270 -37.49 44.68 -14.02
CA LEU A 270 -37.35 44.56 -15.47
C LEU A 270 -38.63 44.00 -16.10
N ALA A 271 -39.16 42.90 -15.56
CA ALA A 271 -40.40 42.29 -16.06
C ALA A 271 -41.59 43.27 -16.00
N ALA A 272 -41.78 43.96 -14.87
CA ALA A 272 -42.82 44.95 -14.70
C ALA A 272 -42.68 46.13 -15.68
N SER A 273 -41.45 46.63 -15.88
CA SER A 273 -41.16 47.72 -16.83
C SER A 273 -41.47 47.35 -18.30
N ARG A 274 -41.59 46.05 -18.60
CA ARG A 274 -41.93 45.52 -19.92
C ARG A 274 -43.38 45.02 -20.01
N GLY A 275 -44.20 45.27 -18.99
CA GLY A 275 -45.63 44.94 -19.00
C GLY A 275 -45.96 43.48 -18.70
N LEU A 276 -45.06 42.74 -18.04
CA LEU A 276 -45.37 41.41 -17.51
C LEU A 276 -46.04 41.53 -16.14
N ALA A 277 -47.17 40.84 -15.96
CA ALA A 277 -47.83 40.69 -14.67
C ALA A 277 -47.04 39.74 -13.75
N ALA A 278 -47.22 39.88 -12.43
CA ALA A 278 -46.44 39.13 -11.43
C ALA A 278 -46.58 37.60 -11.55
N GLN A 279 -47.72 37.11 -12.04
CA GLN A 279 -47.99 35.69 -12.26
C GLN A 279 -47.39 35.12 -13.56
N GLU A 280 -46.89 35.97 -14.47
CA GLU A 280 -46.30 35.52 -15.74
C GLU A 280 -44.83 35.10 -15.61
N LEU A 281 -44.09 35.70 -14.67
CA LEU A 281 -42.69 35.40 -14.40
C LEU A 281 -42.54 34.76 -13.01
N ILE A 282 -42.10 33.50 -12.98
CA ILE A 282 -41.88 32.75 -11.75
C ILE A 282 -40.38 32.58 -11.51
N LEU A 283 -39.93 33.10 -10.36
CA LEU A 283 -38.55 33.03 -9.88
C LEU A 283 -38.52 32.19 -8.59
N PRO A 284 -38.55 30.86 -8.70
CA PRO A 284 -38.63 29.96 -7.55
C PRO A 284 -37.33 29.94 -6.72
N GLY A 285 -36.22 30.43 -7.26
CA GLY A 285 -34.91 30.35 -6.62
C GLY A 285 -34.24 28.99 -6.87
N PHE A 286 -33.49 28.53 -5.87
CA PHE A 286 -32.89 27.20 -5.88
C PHE A 286 -33.98 26.10 -5.81
N ILE A 287 -33.79 25.03 -6.58
CA ILE A 287 -34.70 23.88 -6.60
C ILE A 287 -33.86 22.60 -6.43
N PRO A 288 -34.23 21.70 -5.50
CA PRO A 288 -33.58 20.40 -5.35
C PRO A 288 -33.65 19.57 -6.65
N ASN A 289 -32.61 18.78 -6.97
CA ASN A 289 -32.55 18.10 -8.29
C ASN A 289 -33.73 17.16 -8.56
N VAL A 290 -34.35 16.55 -7.53
CA VAL A 290 -35.54 15.70 -7.69
C VAL A 290 -36.71 16.50 -8.27
N ASP A 291 -36.94 17.70 -7.73
CA ASP A 291 -37.97 18.60 -8.22
C ASP A 291 -37.58 19.21 -9.57
N LEU A 292 -36.30 19.55 -9.78
CA LEU A 292 -35.79 20.04 -11.06
C LEU A 292 -35.98 19.01 -12.18
N LEU A 293 -35.71 17.72 -11.92
CA LEU A 293 -36.00 16.63 -12.86
C LEU A 293 -37.49 16.57 -13.20
N GLY A 294 -38.36 16.75 -12.20
CA GLY A 294 -39.80 16.88 -12.40
C GLY A 294 -40.17 18.08 -13.27
N LEU A 295 -39.57 19.25 -13.04
CA LEU A 295 -39.80 20.46 -13.84
C LEU A 295 -39.30 20.33 -15.27
N TYR A 296 -38.14 19.72 -15.49
CA TYR A 296 -37.69 19.36 -16.83
C TYR A 296 -38.74 18.51 -17.53
N ASN A 297 -39.25 17.45 -16.88
CA ASN A 297 -40.26 16.57 -17.48
C ASN A 297 -41.64 17.23 -17.70
N LEU A 298 -41.97 18.30 -16.97
CA LEU A 298 -43.25 18.99 -17.03
C LEU A 298 -43.27 20.26 -17.88
N CYS A 299 -42.11 20.82 -18.24
CA CYS A 299 -42.06 22.06 -19.01
C CYS A 299 -42.64 21.88 -20.42
N LYS A 300 -43.21 22.95 -20.96
CA LYS A 300 -43.74 22.97 -22.34
C LYS A 300 -42.58 23.05 -23.33
N VAL A 301 -41.58 23.86 -23.01
CA VAL A 301 -40.34 24.03 -23.78
C VAL A 301 -39.25 24.48 -22.81
N PHE A 302 -38.02 24.00 -23.04
CA PHE A 302 -36.82 24.51 -22.40
C PHE A 302 -36.13 25.54 -23.31
N VAL A 303 -35.73 26.68 -22.75
CA VAL A 303 -35.06 27.77 -23.48
C VAL A 303 -33.71 28.08 -22.85
N PHE A 304 -32.68 28.22 -23.69
CA PHE A 304 -31.33 28.54 -23.22
C PHE A 304 -30.69 29.70 -24.00
N PRO A 305 -30.82 30.95 -23.51
CA PRO A 305 -30.51 32.16 -24.27
C PRO A 305 -29.06 32.66 -24.11
N SER A 306 -28.16 31.82 -23.58
CA SER A 306 -26.79 32.21 -23.22
C SER A 306 -26.01 32.80 -24.41
N LEU A 307 -25.26 33.87 -24.15
CA LEU A 307 -24.30 34.50 -25.05
C LEU A 307 -23.02 33.68 -25.17
N HIS A 308 -22.62 32.98 -24.09
CA HIS A 308 -21.38 32.21 -24.04
C HIS A 308 -21.46 31.08 -23.01
N GLU A 309 -21.17 29.84 -23.45
CA GLU A 309 -21.01 28.65 -22.61
C GLU A 309 -19.83 27.79 -23.04
N GLY A 310 -19.20 27.11 -22.07
CA GLY A 310 -18.22 26.04 -22.35
C GLY A 310 -18.85 24.78 -22.94
N PHE A 311 -20.09 24.43 -22.55
CA PHE A 311 -20.84 23.31 -23.17
C PHE A 311 -22.35 23.56 -23.25
N GLY A 312 -22.97 23.96 -22.13
CA GLY A 312 -24.43 24.19 -22.07
C GLY A 312 -25.24 22.99 -21.56
N LEU A 313 -24.79 22.36 -20.48
CA LEU A 313 -25.42 21.14 -19.94
C LEU A 313 -26.93 21.20 -19.65
N PRO A 314 -27.52 22.31 -19.17
CA PRO A 314 -28.98 22.39 -19.00
C PRO A 314 -29.78 22.09 -20.28
N VAL A 315 -29.21 22.41 -21.46
CA VAL A 315 -29.78 22.04 -22.77
C VAL A 315 -29.86 20.53 -22.88
N LEU A 316 -28.73 19.85 -22.64
CA LEU A 316 -28.66 18.39 -22.72
C LEU A 316 -29.52 17.71 -21.64
N GLU A 317 -29.61 18.25 -20.42
CA GLU A 317 -30.47 17.73 -19.35
C GLU A 317 -31.95 17.75 -19.77
N ALA A 318 -32.42 18.85 -20.36
CA ALA A 318 -33.78 18.97 -20.89
C ALA A 318 -34.03 18.05 -22.08
N MET A 319 -33.04 17.90 -22.97
CA MET A 319 -33.12 16.99 -24.12
C MET A 319 -33.21 15.53 -23.69
N SER A 320 -32.40 15.12 -22.71
CA SER A 320 -32.43 13.78 -22.13
C SER A 320 -33.76 13.49 -21.42
N CYS A 321 -34.42 14.51 -20.85
CA CYS A 321 -35.79 14.39 -20.34
C CYS A 321 -36.88 14.39 -21.43
N GLY A 322 -36.48 14.39 -22.71
CA GLY A 322 -37.37 14.31 -23.86
C GLY A 322 -38.21 15.55 -24.12
N GLN A 323 -37.76 16.74 -23.70
CA GLN A 323 -38.50 17.98 -23.94
C GLN A 323 -38.05 18.71 -25.20
N ALA A 324 -38.94 19.58 -25.70
CA ALA A 324 -38.61 20.49 -26.78
C ALA A 324 -37.60 21.51 -26.25
N VAL A 325 -36.50 21.69 -26.96
CA VAL A 325 -35.42 22.58 -26.56
C VAL A 325 -35.11 23.57 -27.68
N ILE A 326 -35.05 24.85 -27.31
CA ILE A 326 -34.59 25.94 -28.17
C ILE A 326 -33.44 26.67 -27.49
N GLY A 327 -32.47 27.16 -28.26
CA GLY A 327 -31.28 27.76 -27.68
C GLY A 327 -30.59 28.78 -28.56
N SER A 328 -29.59 29.43 -27.98
CA SER A 328 -28.71 30.38 -28.65
C SER A 328 -27.93 29.75 -29.81
N ASN A 329 -27.71 30.51 -30.89
CA ASN A 329 -26.82 30.14 -31.99
C ASN A 329 -25.33 30.48 -31.74
N LYS A 330 -24.93 30.72 -30.48
CA LYS A 330 -23.57 31.11 -30.08
C LYS A 330 -22.89 30.04 -29.22
N SER A 331 -21.56 30.06 -29.23
CA SER A 331 -20.68 29.17 -28.45
C SER A 331 -20.95 27.68 -28.70
N SER A 332 -20.97 26.86 -27.65
CA SER A 332 -21.19 25.41 -27.68
C SER A 332 -22.68 24.98 -27.76
N ILE A 333 -23.64 25.91 -27.75
CA ILE A 333 -25.06 25.53 -27.80
C ILE A 333 -25.48 24.87 -29.13
N PRO A 334 -25.02 25.33 -30.31
CA PRO A 334 -25.33 24.69 -31.58
C PRO A 334 -24.86 23.23 -31.67
N GLU A 335 -23.70 22.88 -31.10
CA GLU A 335 -23.18 21.50 -31.12
C GLU A 335 -24.00 20.56 -30.23
N VAL A 336 -24.51 21.04 -29.09
CA VAL A 336 -25.37 20.24 -28.21
C VAL A 336 -26.74 20.03 -28.84
N ILE A 337 -27.35 21.12 -29.35
CA ILE A 337 -28.68 21.06 -29.97
C ILE A 337 -28.62 20.29 -31.30
N GLY A 338 -27.57 20.42 -32.11
CA GLY A 338 -27.40 19.63 -33.34
C GLY A 338 -28.45 19.89 -34.44
N ARG A 339 -29.22 20.99 -34.34
CA ARG A 339 -30.33 21.31 -35.25
C ARG A 339 -30.52 22.82 -35.38
N GLU A 340 -30.36 23.35 -36.60
CA GLU A 340 -30.29 24.80 -36.85
C GLU A 340 -31.62 25.54 -36.62
N ASP A 341 -32.75 24.96 -37.00
CA ASP A 341 -34.08 25.56 -36.83
C ASP A 341 -34.60 25.55 -35.37
N ASN A 342 -33.81 25.04 -34.43
CA ASN A 342 -34.03 25.18 -32.98
C ASN A 342 -33.29 26.39 -32.38
N LEU A 343 -32.43 27.05 -33.18
CA LEU A 343 -31.53 28.09 -32.72
C LEU A 343 -32.07 29.50 -32.97
N PHE A 344 -31.68 30.45 -32.13
CA PHE A 344 -31.98 31.88 -32.28
C PHE A 344 -30.74 32.74 -31.97
N ASP A 345 -30.70 33.97 -32.49
CA ASP A 345 -29.66 34.92 -32.07
C ASP A 345 -29.97 35.45 -30.67
N PRO A 346 -29.15 35.16 -29.64
CA PRO A 346 -29.39 35.63 -28.27
C PRO A 346 -29.27 37.16 -28.13
N ARG A 347 -28.66 37.85 -29.09
CA ARG A 347 -28.52 39.32 -29.06
C ARG A 347 -29.74 40.05 -29.66
N ASP A 348 -30.62 39.34 -30.34
CA ASP A 348 -31.85 39.89 -30.90
C ASP A 348 -33.08 39.36 -30.17
N ASP A 349 -33.64 40.18 -29.28
CA ASP A 349 -34.89 39.89 -28.58
C ASP A 349 -36.02 39.43 -29.56
N LYS A 350 -36.08 39.96 -30.79
CA LYS A 350 -37.12 39.57 -31.77
C LYS A 350 -36.90 38.13 -32.26
N SER A 351 -35.65 37.72 -32.46
CA SER A 351 -35.29 36.34 -32.81
C SER A 351 -35.73 35.37 -31.70
N ILE A 352 -35.49 35.72 -30.42
CA ILE A 352 -35.93 34.90 -29.28
C ILE A 352 -37.47 34.84 -29.24
N THR A 353 -38.17 35.97 -29.37
CA THR A 353 -39.64 36.03 -29.38
C THR A 353 -40.24 35.19 -30.50
N LYS A 354 -39.67 35.26 -31.72
CA LYS A 354 -40.15 34.47 -32.87
C LYS A 354 -40.01 32.97 -32.63
N MET A 355 -38.88 32.54 -32.05
CA MET A 355 -38.66 31.13 -31.74
C MET A 355 -39.60 30.64 -30.61
N LEU A 356 -39.75 31.42 -29.54
CA LEU A 356 -40.70 31.14 -28.47
C LEU A 356 -42.14 31.04 -28.99
N PHE A 357 -42.55 31.97 -29.86
CA PHE A 357 -43.89 31.94 -30.46
C PHE A 357 -44.09 30.68 -31.30
N LYS A 358 -43.12 30.33 -32.18
CA LYS A 358 -43.18 29.14 -33.03
C LYS A 358 -43.33 27.87 -32.19
N VAL A 359 -42.46 27.64 -31.20
CA VAL A 359 -42.46 26.39 -30.42
C VAL A 359 -43.67 26.27 -29.48
N LEU A 360 -44.21 27.39 -28.98
CA LEU A 360 -45.39 27.38 -28.13
C LEU A 360 -46.68 27.14 -28.92
N MET A 361 -46.78 27.66 -30.15
CA MET A 361 -48.01 27.62 -30.96
C MET A 361 -48.06 26.52 -32.01
N ASP A 362 -46.91 26.04 -32.50
CA ASP A 362 -46.84 24.94 -33.46
C ASP A 362 -46.59 23.60 -32.72
N ASP A 363 -47.67 22.87 -32.49
CA ASP A 363 -47.64 21.59 -31.81
C ASP A 363 -46.86 20.52 -32.58
N ASN A 364 -46.91 20.54 -33.91
CA ASN A 364 -46.18 19.58 -34.75
C ASN A 364 -44.67 19.84 -34.64
N PHE A 365 -44.25 21.09 -34.80
CA PHE A 365 -42.85 21.48 -34.64
C PHE A 365 -42.35 21.11 -33.23
N ARG A 366 -43.12 21.42 -32.18
CA ARG A 366 -42.73 21.07 -30.80
C ARG A 366 -42.62 19.56 -30.58
N LEU A 367 -43.54 18.76 -31.08
CA LEU A 367 -43.48 17.29 -30.97
C LEU A 367 -42.29 16.72 -31.74
N GLU A 368 -41.95 17.30 -32.89
CA GLU A 368 -40.75 16.97 -33.63
C GLU A 368 -39.49 17.27 -32.81
N LEU A 369 -39.42 18.44 -32.15
CA LEU A 369 -38.30 18.79 -31.27
C LEU A 369 -38.18 17.80 -30.11
N LYS A 370 -39.29 17.38 -29.49
CA LYS A 370 -39.27 16.38 -28.40
C LYS A 370 -38.67 15.05 -28.86
N ARG A 371 -39.07 14.57 -30.04
CA ARG A 371 -38.54 13.31 -30.63
C ARG A 371 -37.05 13.46 -30.94
N PHE A 372 -36.68 14.57 -31.58
CA PHE A 372 -35.31 14.86 -31.94
C PHE A 372 -34.40 14.99 -30.71
N SER A 373 -34.85 15.66 -29.65
CA SER A 373 -34.12 15.77 -28.37
C SER A 373 -33.68 14.41 -27.82
N LEU A 374 -34.54 13.40 -27.86
CA LEU A 374 -34.20 12.05 -27.39
C LEU A 374 -33.18 11.35 -28.28
N GLU A 375 -33.26 11.53 -29.61
CA GLU A 375 -32.28 10.95 -30.53
C GLU A 375 -30.92 11.64 -30.41
N GLN A 376 -30.91 12.97 -30.33
CA GLN A 376 -29.70 13.77 -30.17
C GLN A 376 -29.02 13.51 -28.82
N ALA A 377 -29.78 13.37 -27.73
CA ALA A 377 -29.24 13.05 -26.41
C ALA A 377 -28.44 11.74 -26.37
N LYS A 378 -28.76 10.74 -27.22
CA LYS A 378 -28.02 9.46 -27.30
C LYS A 378 -26.58 9.62 -27.79
N LEU A 379 -26.24 10.74 -28.44
CA LEU A 379 -24.87 11.02 -28.88
C LEU A 379 -23.95 11.42 -27.73
N PHE A 380 -24.50 11.71 -26.55
CA PHE A 380 -23.78 12.16 -25.37
C PHE A 380 -23.88 11.14 -24.26
N SER A 381 -22.75 10.61 -23.84
CA SER A 381 -22.64 9.83 -22.61
C SER A 381 -21.24 9.94 -22.04
N TRP A 382 -21.13 9.80 -20.72
CA TRP A 382 -19.81 9.82 -20.06
C TRP A 382 -18.90 8.71 -20.59
N ASP A 383 -19.47 7.58 -21.01
CA ASP A 383 -18.72 6.48 -21.64
C ASP A 383 -18.13 6.88 -23.00
N ILE A 384 -18.85 7.66 -23.82
CA ILE A 384 -18.32 8.19 -25.08
C ILE A 384 -17.16 9.15 -24.79
N SER A 385 -17.33 10.09 -23.86
CA SER A 385 -16.28 11.04 -23.47
C SER A 385 -15.05 10.34 -22.89
N ALA A 386 -15.25 9.34 -22.04
CA ALA A 386 -14.18 8.54 -21.46
C ALA A 386 -13.37 7.80 -22.53
N ARG A 387 -14.03 7.15 -23.50
CA ARG A 387 -13.32 6.48 -24.61
C ARG A 387 -12.53 7.47 -25.46
N LYS A 388 -13.10 8.64 -25.77
CA LYS A 388 -12.37 9.71 -26.48
C LYS A 388 -11.14 10.18 -25.70
N ALA A 389 -11.29 10.41 -24.39
CA ALA A 389 -10.20 10.80 -23.52
C ALA A 389 -9.09 9.74 -23.49
N ILE A 390 -9.42 8.47 -23.25
CA ILE A 390 -8.43 7.37 -23.24
C ILE A 390 -7.71 7.27 -24.59
N ASN A 391 -8.45 7.31 -25.70
CA ASN A 391 -7.86 7.27 -27.05
C ASN A 391 -6.90 8.45 -27.29
N ALA A 392 -7.25 9.65 -26.84
CA ALA A 392 -6.39 10.83 -26.94
C ALA A 392 -5.09 10.66 -26.16
N LEU A 393 -5.18 10.18 -24.91
CA LEU A 393 -4.01 9.93 -24.06
C LEU A 393 -3.08 8.86 -24.68
N VAL A 394 -3.65 7.77 -25.22
CA VAL A 394 -2.90 6.69 -25.86
C VAL A 394 -2.24 7.13 -27.17
N ALA A 395 -2.96 7.87 -28.01
CA ALA A 395 -2.43 8.40 -29.26
C ALA A 395 -1.24 9.32 -28.99
N TRP A 396 -1.39 10.25 -28.04
CA TRP A 396 -0.35 11.18 -27.64
C TRP A 396 0.91 10.46 -27.09
N ASP A 397 0.76 9.50 -26.17
CA ASP A 397 1.91 8.78 -25.60
C ASP A 397 2.63 7.93 -26.68
N SER A 398 1.88 7.38 -27.63
CA SER A 398 2.44 6.63 -28.75
C SER A 398 3.28 7.51 -29.68
N GLU A 399 2.82 8.73 -29.97
CA GLU A 399 3.56 9.70 -30.78
C GLU A 399 4.80 10.21 -30.05
N ARG A 400 4.68 10.55 -28.77
CA ARG A 400 5.82 10.93 -27.93
C ARG A 400 6.91 9.86 -27.94
N LYS A 401 6.55 8.60 -27.74
CA LYS A 401 7.50 7.47 -27.73
C LYS A 401 8.20 7.27 -29.08
N LYS A 402 7.54 7.62 -30.20
CA LYS A 402 8.16 7.62 -31.54
C LYS A 402 9.17 8.76 -31.69
N GLN A 403 8.83 9.96 -31.23
CA GLN A 403 9.69 11.16 -31.34
C GLN A 403 10.88 11.13 -30.37
N GLY A 404 10.73 10.52 -29.19
CA GLY A 404 11.75 10.40 -28.15
C GLY A 404 12.91 9.43 -28.45
N ARG A 405 12.93 8.77 -29.62
CA ARG A 405 14.07 7.95 -30.08
C ARG A 405 15.17 8.77 -30.76
N THR A 406 14.99 10.07 -30.94
CA THR A 406 15.97 10.96 -31.58
C THR A 406 16.65 11.88 -30.56
N SER A 407 17.88 11.51 -30.18
CA SER A 407 18.96 12.39 -29.67
C SER A 407 18.83 13.03 -28.28
N LEU A 408 19.59 12.51 -27.31
CA LEU A 408 20.20 13.28 -26.23
C LEU A 408 21.69 13.47 -26.53
N SER A 409 22.00 14.38 -27.46
CA SER A 409 23.33 14.93 -27.64
C SER A 409 23.45 16.20 -26.79
N THR A 410 23.72 16.07 -25.50
CA THR A 410 24.19 17.23 -24.72
C THR A 410 25.61 17.55 -25.16
N SER A 411 25.87 18.74 -25.69
CA SER A 411 27.21 19.15 -26.16
C SER A 411 28.26 19.26 -25.03
N LYS A 412 27.84 19.15 -23.76
CA LYS A 412 28.68 19.22 -22.57
C LYS A 412 28.56 17.95 -21.74
N ARG A 413 29.69 17.37 -21.34
CA ARG A 413 29.76 16.24 -20.39
C ARG A 413 29.37 16.72 -18.99
N LEU A 414 28.47 15.99 -18.33
CA LEU A 414 28.02 16.30 -16.96
C LEU A 414 29.11 15.91 -15.94
N LYS A 415 29.15 16.58 -14.78
CA LYS A 415 30.07 16.24 -13.69
C LYS A 415 29.56 15.07 -12.87
N LEU A 416 30.39 14.04 -12.72
CA LEU A 416 30.06 12.81 -11.99
C LEU A 416 31.04 12.57 -10.85
N ALA A 417 30.52 12.40 -9.63
CA ALA A 417 31.28 11.87 -8.49
C ALA A 417 31.26 10.34 -8.52
N TYR A 418 32.44 9.73 -8.63
CA TYR A 418 32.62 8.28 -8.63
C TYR A 418 33.15 7.82 -7.28
N VAL A 419 32.28 7.29 -6.42
CA VAL A 419 32.61 6.91 -5.05
C VAL A 419 32.89 5.40 -5.00
N SER A 420 34.17 5.03 -4.86
CA SER A 420 34.64 3.64 -4.87
C SER A 420 36.01 3.52 -4.21
N PRO A 421 36.38 2.37 -3.59
CA PRO A 421 37.79 2.05 -3.40
C PRO A 421 38.50 1.97 -4.76
N LEU A 422 39.78 2.30 -4.79
CA LEU A 422 40.66 2.21 -5.97
C LEU A 422 41.98 1.49 -5.63
N PRO A 423 42.77 1.02 -6.60
CA PRO A 423 44.10 0.47 -6.32
C PRO A 423 44.96 1.48 -5.53
N PRO A 424 45.69 1.07 -4.48
CA PRO A 424 46.18 -0.30 -4.23
C PRO A 424 45.27 -1.18 -3.35
N GLU A 425 44.06 -0.73 -2.97
CA GLU A 425 43.17 -1.54 -2.15
C GLU A 425 42.85 -2.88 -2.82
N HIS A 426 43.09 -3.99 -2.12
CA HIS A 426 42.93 -5.34 -2.67
C HIS A 426 41.48 -5.82 -2.61
N SER A 427 40.63 -5.21 -3.44
CA SER A 427 39.20 -5.53 -3.58
C SER A 427 38.86 -5.76 -5.05
N GLY A 428 37.98 -6.73 -5.36
CA GLY A 428 37.51 -6.92 -6.74
C GLY A 428 36.87 -5.65 -7.35
N ILE A 429 36.29 -4.79 -6.50
CA ILE A 429 35.63 -3.55 -6.90
C ILE A 429 36.65 -2.44 -7.23
N SER A 430 37.84 -2.45 -6.60
CA SER A 430 38.87 -1.45 -6.88
C SER A 430 39.43 -1.63 -8.30
N TYR A 431 39.78 -2.87 -8.67
CA TYR A 431 40.23 -3.22 -10.01
C TYR A 431 39.12 -3.04 -11.06
N TYR A 432 37.89 -3.45 -10.75
CA TYR A 432 36.72 -3.20 -11.60
C TYR A 432 36.56 -1.71 -11.94
N SER A 433 36.70 -0.85 -10.94
CA SER A 433 36.57 0.60 -11.11
C SER A 433 37.68 1.18 -11.99
N ALA A 434 38.92 0.71 -11.81
CA ALA A 434 40.04 1.09 -12.67
C ALA A 434 39.82 0.69 -14.14
N GLU A 435 39.16 -0.44 -14.40
CA GLU A 435 38.80 -0.86 -15.76
C GLU A 435 37.63 -0.07 -16.36
N LEU A 436 36.66 0.38 -15.55
CA LEU A 436 35.49 1.14 -16.03
C LEU A 436 35.80 2.60 -16.36
N LEU A 437 36.55 3.29 -15.49
CA LEU A 437 36.77 4.74 -15.53
C LEU A 437 37.27 5.26 -16.89
N PRO A 438 38.23 4.61 -17.59
CA PRO A 438 38.66 5.02 -18.91
C PRO A 438 37.53 5.13 -19.94
N SER A 439 36.61 4.17 -19.93
CA SER A 439 35.50 4.15 -20.89
C SER A 439 34.37 5.09 -20.46
N LEU A 440 34.09 5.17 -19.16
CA LEU A 440 33.03 6.03 -18.62
C LEU A 440 33.38 7.52 -18.74
N SER A 441 34.66 7.88 -18.67
CA SER A 441 35.15 9.27 -18.83
C SER A 441 34.79 9.90 -20.19
N ARG A 442 34.44 9.09 -21.19
CA ARG A 442 33.95 9.57 -22.49
C ARG A 442 32.60 10.27 -22.39
N PHE A 443 31.80 9.92 -21.38
CA PHE A 443 30.44 10.43 -21.19
C PHE A 443 30.36 11.52 -20.10
N TYR A 444 31.27 11.50 -19.12
CA TYR A 444 31.24 12.41 -17.96
C TYR A 444 32.59 13.10 -17.69
N GLU A 445 32.52 14.26 -17.05
CA GLU A 445 33.65 14.84 -16.30
C GLU A 445 33.69 14.19 -14.91
N ILE A 446 34.57 13.21 -14.72
CA ILE A 446 34.59 12.39 -13.51
C ILE A 446 35.62 12.92 -12.51
N GLU A 447 35.20 13.06 -11.26
CA GLU A 447 36.09 13.14 -10.09
C GLU A 447 35.87 11.90 -9.22
N VAL A 448 36.97 11.30 -8.75
CA VAL A 448 36.91 10.09 -7.92
C VAL A 448 36.92 10.47 -6.45
N VAL A 449 36.06 9.81 -5.66
CA VAL A 449 35.91 10.05 -4.22
C VAL A 449 36.34 8.78 -3.49
N VAL A 450 37.40 8.88 -2.69
CA VAL A 450 38.03 7.72 -2.03
C VAL A 450 38.22 7.94 -0.53
N ALA A 451 38.24 6.85 0.24
CA ALA A 451 38.49 6.87 1.68
C ALA A 451 39.95 6.57 2.07
N GLN A 452 40.68 5.90 1.18
CA GLN A 452 42.12 5.66 1.29
C GLN A 452 42.94 6.94 1.10
N ASP A 453 44.15 6.95 1.66
CA ASP A 453 45.06 8.10 1.55
C ASP A 453 45.74 8.18 0.17
N ASP A 454 46.01 7.02 -0.45
CA ASP A 454 46.76 6.93 -1.72
C ASP A 454 45.99 6.18 -2.82
N VAL A 455 46.15 6.65 -4.06
CA VAL A 455 45.67 5.99 -5.29
C VAL A 455 46.86 5.72 -6.19
N CYS A 456 47.14 4.44 -6.48
CA CYS A 456 48.35 4.03 -7.20
C CYS A 456 48.15 3.85 -8.72
N ASP A 457 46.92 3.92 -9.21
CA ASP A 457 46.66 3.82 -10.66
C ASP A 457 47.10 5.10 -11.39
N SER A 458 48.11 4.97 -12.25
CA SER A 458 48.70 6.09 -12.99
C SER A 458 47.75 6.73 -13.99
N TRP A 459 46.82 5.96 -14.57
CA TRP A 459 45.85 6.50 -15.51
C TRP A 459 44.80 7.34 -14.76
N ILE A 460 44.29 6.84 -13.64
CA ILE A 460 43.30 7.57 -12.83
C ILE A 460 43.88 8.89 -12.30
N THR A 461 45.06 8.85 -11.67
CA THR A 461 45.68 10.04 -11.07
C THR A 461 46.05 11.11 -12.10
N ALA A 462 46.32 10.73 -13.35
CA ALA A 462 46.58 11.65 -14.44
C ALA A 462 45.31 12.29 -15.05
N ASN A 463 44.16 11.59 -15.00
CA ASN A 463 42.95 11.99 -15.74
C ASN A 463 41.79 12.46 -14.84
N HIS A 464 41.80 12.13 -13.55
CA HIS A 464 40.69 12.40 -12.63
C HIS A 464 41.17 13.06 -11.34
N PRO A 465 40.56 14.20 -10.94
CA PRO A 465 40.76 14.74 -9.60
C PRO A 465 40.34 13.72 -8.53
N VAL A 466 41.23 13.50 -7.55
CA VAL A 466 40.95 12.65 -6.38
C VAL A 466 40.46 13.54 -5.24
N ARG A 467 39.30 13.19 -4.67
CA ARG A 467 38.68 13.90 -3.55
C ARG A 467 38.57 13.00 -2.34
N SER A 468 38.82 13.57 -1.16
CA SER A 468 38.60 12.88 0.11
C SER A 468 37.12 12.84 0.47
N ILE A 469 36.74 11.87 1.31
CA ILE A 469 35.39 11.78 1.88
C ILE A 469 34.95 13.10 2.54
N LYS A 470 35.85 13.73 3.29
CA LYS A 470 35.54 14.98 3.99
C LYS A 470 35.28 16.14 3.03
N TRP A 471 36.05 16.22 1.93
CA TRP A 471 35.80 17.20 0.89
C TRP A 471 34.42 16.95 0.24
N PHE A 472 34.11 15.69 -0.07
CA PHE A 472 32.84 15.34 -0.71
C PHE A 472 31.64 15.66 0.17
N GLN A 473 31.69 15.39 1.48
CA GLN A 473 30.63 15.77 2.43
C GLN A 473 30.34 17.27 2.43
N ASN A 474 31.39 18.10 2.33
CA ASN A 474 31.26 19.54 2.41
C ASN A 474 30.80 20.19 1.08
N ASN A 475 31.00 19.52 -0.06
CA ASN A 475 30.82 20.14 -1.39
C ASN A 475 29.83 19.38 -2.31
N GLY A 476 29.64 18.08 -2.10
CA GLY A 476 29.06 17.19 -3.12
C GLY A 476 27.61 17.47 -3.47
N GLY A 477 26.78 17.90 -2.51
CA GLY A 477 25.32 18.03 -2.69
C GLY A 477 24.86 19.00 -3.78
N ASN A 478 25.68 20.00 -4.14
CA ASN A 478 25.39 20.96 -5.22
C ASN A 478 26.49 21.05 -6.29
N TYR A 479 27.62 20.37 -6.10
CA TYR A 479 28.76 20.46 -7.01
C TYR A 479 28.67 19.49 -8.20
N TYR A 480 28.05 18.32 -7.99
CA TYR A 480 27.94 17.28 -9.01
C TYR A 480 26.56 17.20 -9.61
N ASP A 481 26.51 16.88 -10.91
CA ASP A 481 25.27 16.58 -11.62
C ASP A 481 24.82 15.13 -11.36
N ARG A 482 25.79 14.22 -11.20
CA ARG A 482 25.59 12.79 -10.96
C ARG A 482 26.51 12.29 -9.84
N VAL A 483 26.02 11.34 -9.06
CA VAL A 483 26.77 10.65 -8.00
C VAL A 483 26.55 9.15 -8.14
N ILE A 484 27.61 8.37 -8.10
CA ILE A 484 27.55 6.91 -8.14
C ILE A 484 28.38 6.30 -7.00
N TYR A 485 27.82 5.29 -6.33
CA TYR A 485 28.41 4.56 -5.21
C TYR A 485 28.62 3.09 -5.57
N HIS A 486 29.83 2.58 -5.41
CA HIS A 486 30.13 1.16 -5.62
C HIS A 486 30.15 0.41 -4.27
N PHE A 487 29.07 -0.30 -3.98
CA PHE A 487 28.89 -1.08 -2.75
C PHE A 487 29.26 -2.55 -2.95
N GLY A 488 30.03 -3.08 -2.00
CA GLY A 488 30.29 -4.51 -1.81
C GLY A 488 30.28 -4.88 -0.33
N ASN A 489 30.43 -6.16 -0.03
CA ASN A 489 30.34 -6.70 1.33
C ASN A 489 31.71 -6.74 2.04
N SER A 490 32.44 -5.62 2.04
CA SER A 490 33.77 -5.51 2.67
C SER A 490 33.96 -4.18 3.38
N VAL A 491 34.86 -4.12 4.36
CA VAL A 491 35.11 -2.94 5.20
C VAL A 491 35.47 -1.67 4.42
N PHE A 492 36.00 -1.82 3.18
CA PHE A 492 36.32 -0.70 2.30
C PHE A 492 35.10 0.17 1.97
N HIS A 493 33.87 -0.35 2.08
CA HIS A 493 32.64 0.37 1.72
C HIS A 493 31.91 1.01 2.91
N GLN A 494 32.39 0.83 4.14
CA GLN A 494 31.65 1.23 5.36
C GLN A 494 31.29 2.73 5.41
N HIS A 495 32.17 3.58 4.86
CA HIS A 495 32.00 5.03 4.84
C HIS A 495 30.84 5.46 3.93
N MET A 496 30.47 4.64 2.94
CA MET A 496 29.43 4.96 1.96
C MET A 496 28.02 4.92 2.56
N PHE A 497 27.80 4.14 3.63
CA PHE A 497 26.49 4.03 4.30
C PHE A 497 25.98 5.37 4.81
N GLU A 498 26.83 6.15 5.47
CA GLU A 498 26.45 7.49 5.97
C GLU A 498 26.48 8.55 4.85
N LEU A 499 27.39 8.41 3.87
CA LEU A 499 27.46 9.35 2.75
C LEU A 499 26.23 9.32 1.87
N CYS A 500 25.72 8.14 1.52
CA CYS A 500 24.56 8.00 0.64
C CYS A 500 23.30 8.65 1.26
N LYS A 501 23.19 8.62 2.59
CA LYS A 501 22.10 9.29 3.33
C LYS A 501 22.17 10.82 3.21
N GLN A 502 23.37 11.39 3.18
CA GLN A 502 23.60 12.84 3.11
C GLN A 502 23.59 13.36 1.67
N ILE A 503 24.19 12.60 0.75
CA ILE A 503 24.32 12.93 -0.68
C ILE A 503 23.86 11.73 -1.49
N PRO A 504 22.57 11.64 -1.86
CA PRO A 504 22.05 10.49 -2.59
C PRO A 504 22.62 10.37 -3.99
N GLY A 505 22.86 9.13 -4.41
CA GLY A 505 23.34 8.80 -5.75
C GLY A 505 22.81 7.46 -6.24
N VAL A 506 23.29 7.05 -7.41
CA VAL A 506 23.06 5.71 -7.95
C VAL A 506 23.92 4.73 -7.16
N ILE A 507 23.32 3.64 -6.67
CA ILE A 507 24.07 2.55 -6.03
C ILE A 507 24.34 1.45 -7.05
N VAL A 508 25.61 1.10 -7.23
CA VAL A 508 26.04 -0.12 -7.90
C VAL A 508 26.26 -1.17 -6.83
N LEU A 509 25.38 -2.16 -6.80
CA LEU A 509 25.41 -3.23 -5.81
C LEU A 509 26.13 -4.44 -6.40
N HIS A 510 27.43 -4.57 -6.08
CA HIS A 510 28.27 -5.69 -6.54
C HIS A 510 27.93 -6.99 -5.81
N ASP A 511 27.64 -6.88 -4.52
CA ASP A 511 27.17 -7.96 -3.67
C ASP A 511 25.76 -7.65 -3.19
N PHE A 512 24.79 -8.54 -3.43
CA PHE A 512 23.43 -8.30 -2.94
C PHE A 512 23.38 -8.37 -1.41
N PHE A 513 24.17 -9.20 -0.75
CA PHE A 513 24.18 -9.29 0.71
C PHE A 513 25.24 -8.36 1.29
N LEU A 514 24.80 -7.41 2.12
CA LEU A 514 25.67 -6.51 2.88
C LEU A 514 25.70 -6.86 4.38
N SER A 515 25.12 -7.98 4.78
CA SER A 515 25.04 -8.39 6.18
C SER A 515 26.41 -8.58 6.83
N GLY A 516 27.44 -8.99 6.08
CA GLY A 516 28.80 -9.14 6.58
C GLY A 516 29.43 -7.81 6.99
N ILE A 517 29.33 -6.78 6.14
CA ILE A 517 29.82 -5.44 6.49
C ILE A 517 28.98 -4.82 7.61
N THR A 518 27.66 -5.02 7.62
CA THR A 518 26.78 -4.54 8.69
C THR A 518 27.17 -5.14 10.04
N ASP A 519 27.44 -6.45 10.09
CA ASP A 519 27.85 -7.14 11.30
C ASP A 519 29.24 -6.68 11.79
N HIS A 520 30.20 -6.53 10.87
CA HIS A 520 31.50 -5.95 11.19
C HIS A 520 31.36 -4.53 11.78
N MET A 521 30.50 -3.69 11.19
CA MET A 521 30.20 -2.35 11.71
C MET A 521 29.51 -2.38 13.08
N ALA A 522 28.71 -3.40 13.39
CA ALA A 522 28.11 -3.58 14.71
C ALA A 522 29.16 -3.97 15.76
N PHE A 523 30.11 -4.84 15.39
CA PHE A 523 31.16 -5.32 16.29
C PHE A 523 32.20 -4.24 16.63
N HIS A 524 32.63 -3.46 15.63
CA HIS A 524 33.68 -2.44 15.79
C HIS A 524 33.14 -1.01 15.98
N GLY A 525 31.86 -0.77 15.68
CA GLY A 525 31.24 0.54 15.76
C GLY A 525 30.75 0.92 17.15
N LYS A 526 30.17 2.12 17.26
CA LYS A 526 29.58 2.64 18.51
C LYS A 526 28.22 2.03 18.85
N SER A 527 27.55 1.38 17.89
CA SER A 527 26.22 0.79 18.07
C SER A 527 26.30 -0.73 17.98
N LYS A 528 26.37 -1.39 19.14
CA LYS A 528 26.46 -2.86 19.23
C LYS A 528 25.22 -3.59 18.70
N ASN A 529 24.07 -2.91 18.61
CA ASN A 529 22.81 -3.47 18.12
C ASN A 529 22.51 -3.17 16.64
N LEU A 530 23.49 -2.63 15.88
CA LEU A 530 23.29 -2.22 14.49
C LEU A 530 22.80 -3.36 13.58
N PHE A 531 23.32 -4.58 13.77
CA PHE A 531 22.89 -5.72 12.95
C PHE A 531 21.41 -6.07 13.16
N ASN A 532 20.93 -6.07 14.42
CA ASN A 532 19.50 -6.26 14.72
C ASN A 532 18.63 -5.12 14.19
N LEU A 533 19.13 -3.88 14.19
CA LEU A 533 18.42 -2.75 13.57
C LEU A 533 18.23 -2.99 12.07
N GLU A 534 19.28 -3.36 11.33
CA GLU A 534 19.17 -3.65 9.89
C GLU A 534 18.30 -4.88 9.59
N LEU A 535 18.35 -5.91 10.43
CA LEU A 535 17.46 -7.07 10.35
C LEU A 535 16.00 -6.67 10.54
N TYR A 536 15.68 -5.84 11.55
CA TYR A 536 14.32 -5.33 11.73
C TYR A 536 13.86 -4.51 10.53
N TYR A 537 14.69 -3.58 10.07
CA TYR A 537 14.34 -2.71 8.94
C TYR A 537 14.08 -3.52 7.67
N SER A 538 14.91 -4.53 7.39
CA SER A 538 14.85 -5.33 6.15
C SER A 538 13.87 -6.51 6.22
N HIS A 539 13.70 -7.13 7.39
CA HIS A 539 13.03 -8.43 7.56
C HIS A 539 12.08 -8.51 8.77
N GLY A 540 11.85 -7.39 9.47
CA GLY A 540 10.98 -7.31 10.63
C GLY A 540 11.47 -8.11 11.83
N TYR A 541 10.56 -8.32 12.81
CA TYR A 541 10.89 -9.02 14.05
C TYR A 541 11.36 -10.47 13.84
N LYS A 542 10.93 -11.12 12.75
CA LYS A 542 11.38 -12.47 12.40
C LYS A 542 12.89 -12.52 12.15
N GLY A 543 13.46 -11.50 11.51
CA GLY A 543 14.91 -11.38 11.32
C GLY A 543 15.66 -11.29 12.66
N CYS A 544 15.16 -10.47 13.58
CA CYS A 544 15.74 -10.35 14.93
C CYS A 544 15.64 -11.66 15.73
N LEU A 545 14.48 -12.34 15.66
CA LEU A 545 14.27 -13.61 16.34
C LEU A 545 15.20 -14.71 15.83
N ASP A 546 15.39 -14.80 14.51
CA ASP A 546 16.32 -15.76 13.91
C ASP A 546 17.77 -15.47 14.33
N ASN A 547 18.15 -14.18 14.45
CA ASN A 547 19.47 -13.79 14.93
C ASN A 547 19.72 -14.15 16.40
N THR A 548 18.72 -13.95 17.27
CA THR A 548 18.81 -14.37 18.69
C THR A 548 18.93 -15.89 18.82
N LYS A 549 18.34 -16.67 17.90
CA LYS A 549 18.44 -18.13 17.90
C LYS A 549 19.77 -18.64 17.35
N ALA A 550 20.23 -18.09 16.22
CA ALA A 550 21.44 -18.51 15.53
C ALA A 550 22.02 -17.36 14.69
N HIS A 551 22.99 -16.63 15.26
CA HIS A 551 23.59 -15.45 14.65
C HIS A 551 24.23 -15.73 13.27
N ASP A 552 25.07 -16.76 13.16
CA ASP A 552 25.77 -17.10 11.92
C ASP A 552 24.82 -17.54 10.78
N GLU A 553 23.71 -18.20 11.15
CA GLU A 553 22.66 -18.56 10.20
C GLU A 553 21.92 -17.32 9.70
N ALA A 554 21.56 -16.40 10.60
CA ALA A 554 20.93 -15.14 10.25
C ALA A 554 21.84 -14.28 9.34
N LEU A 555 23.13 -14.20 9.67
CA LEU A 555 24.15 -13.51 8.89
C LEU A 555 24.22 -14.03 7.45
N SER A 556 24.10 -15.35 7.27
CA SER A 556 24.14 -16.00 5.96
C SER A 556 22.82 -15.85 5.19
N LYS A 557 21.69 -15.86 5.91
CA LYS A 557 20.32 -15.89 5.34
C LYS A 557 19.82 -14.52 4.90
N TYR A 558 20.15 -13.44 5.59
CA TYR A 558 19.55 -12.12 5.38
C TYR A 558 20.50 -11.12 4.70
N PRO A 559 20.07 -10.37 3.67
CA PRO A 559 20.91 -9.42 2.94
C PRO A 559 21.22 -8.10 3.67
N CYS A 560 20.32 -7.61 4.54
CA CYS A 560 20.51 -6.36 5.31
C CYS A 560 20.91 -5.12 4.47
N ASN A 561 20.34 -4.96 3.28
CA ASN A 561 20.67 -3.83 2.39
C ASN A 561 19.51 -2.82 2.20
N LEU A 562 18.32 -3.06 2.77
CA LEU A 562 17.13 -2.27 2.43
C LEU A 562 17.26 -0.77 2.74
N ARG A 563 17.93 -0.41 3.84
CA ARG A 563 18.11 1.00 4.22
C ARG A 563 18.88 1.79 3.16
N ILE A 564 19.97 1.23 2.64
CA ILE A 564 20.74 1.90 1.58
C ILE A 564 19.95 1.97 0.27
N LEU A 565 19.09 0.99 -0.01
CA LEU A 565 18.23 0.99 -1.21
C LEU A 565 17.15 2.08 -1.13
N HIS A 566 16.71 2.45 0.08
CA HIS A 566 15.82 3.59 0.29
C HIS A 566 16.51 4.95 0.13
N ASP A 567 17.79 5.04 0.51
CA ASP A 567 18.58 6.27 0.39
C ASP A 567 19.15 6.47 -1.03
N ALA A 568 19.08 5.45 -1.89
CA ALA A 568 19.56 5.51 -3.27
C ALA A 568 18.59 6.27 -4.21
N LYS A 569 19.14 6.99 -5.20
CA LYS A 569 18.35 7.51 -6.33
C LYS A 569 17.91 6.41 -7.29
N GLY A 570 18.67 5.35 -7.39
CA GLY A 570 18.38 4.15 -8.17
C GLY A 570 19.50 3.13 -8.06
N VAL A 571 19.29 1.94 -8.61
CA VAL A 571 20.15 0.78 -8.36
C VAL A 571 20.59 0.14 -9.67
N ILE A 572 21.89 -0.14 -9.76
CA ILE A 572 22.52 -0.93 -10.81
C ILE A 572 23.06 -2.22 -10.17
N VAL A 573 22.80 -3.35 -10.80
CA VAL A 573 23.33 -4.67 -10.43
C VAL A 573 24.02 -5.33 -11.61
N HIS A 574 24.76 -6.41 -11.36
CA HIS A 574 25.50 -7.13 -12.41
C HIS A 574 24.81 -8.38 -12.96
N SER A 575 23.66 -8.77 -12.39
CA SER A 575 22.93 -9.98 -12.78
C SER A 575 21.42 -9.83 -12.59
N GLU A 576 20.63 -10.51 -13.42
CA GLU A 576 19.17 -10.63 -13.21
C GLU A 576 18.85 -11.41 -11.93
N TYR A 577 19.74 -12.32 -11.50
CA TYR A 577 19.61 -13.03 -10.23
C TYR A 577 19.57 -12.08 -9.02
N SER A 578 20.30 -10.96 -9.04
CA SER A 578 20.19 -9.95 -7.99
C SER A 578 18.80 -9.28 -7.95
N ARG A 579 18.16 -9.08 -9.11
CA ARG A 579 16.78 -8.56 -9.18
C ARG A 579 15.77 -9.60 -8.69
N TYR A 580 16.00 -10.88 -8.98
CA TYR A 580 15.23 -11.97 -8.41
C TYR A 580 15.32 -11.98 -6.88
N LEU A 581 16.53 -11.86 -6.30
CA LEU A 581 16.72 -11.80 -4.86
C LEU A 581 16.02 -10.59 -4.22
N ALA A 582 16.09 -9.41 -4.84
CA ALA A 582 15.34 -8.24 -4.40
C ALA A 582 13.83 -8.51 -4.35
N ASN A 583 13.27 -9.11 -5.39
CA ASN A 583 11.84 -9.45 -5.42
C ASN A 583 11.48 -10.54 -4.40
N HIS A 584 12.39 -11.48 -4.14
CA HIS A 584 12.19 -12.53 -3.14
C HIS A 584 12.17 -11.99 -1.71
N PHE A 585 13.12 -11.11 -1.36
CA PHE A 585 13.24 -10.59 0.01
C PHE A 585 12.35 -9.38 0.30
N TYR A 586 12.08 -8.54 -0.69
CA TYR A 586 11.40 -7.25 -0.50
C TYR A 586 10.04 -7.17 -1.20
N GLY A 587 9.59 -8.25 -1.83
CA GLY A 587 8.28 -8.36 -2.46
C GLY A 587 8.28 -8.12 -3.96
N ALA A 588 7.17 -8.50 -4.61
CA ALA A 588 7.02 -8.40 -6.04
C ALA A 588 7.22 -6.94 -6.53
N ASN A 589 8.04 -6.78 -7.57
CA ASN A 589 8.42 -5.50 -8.18
C ASN A 589 9.44 -4.64 -7.41
N ALA A 590 10.04 -5.13 -6.32
CA ALA A 590 11.09 -4.40 -5.60
C ALA A 590 12.26 -3.96 -6.50
N ALA A 591 12.59 -4.75 -7.54
CA ALA A 591 13.63 -4.44 -8.51
C ALA A 591 13.10 -4.05 -9.91
N LYS A 592 11.86 -3.57 -10.02
CA LYS A 592 11.25 -3.19 -11.31
C LYS A 592 12.07 -2.11 -12.04
N ASP A 593 12.55 -1.11 -11.31
CA ASP A 593 13.29 0.03 -11.84
C ASP A 593 14.81 -0.09 -11.64
N TRP A 594 15.31 -1.31 -11.39
CA TRP A 594 16.74 -1.58 -11.31
C TRP A 594 17.30 -1.89 -12.69
N PHE A 595 18.55 -1.51 -12.91
CA PHE A 595 19.25 -1.71 -14.17
C PHE A 595 20.31 -2.80 -14.03
N VAL A 596 20.46 -3.63 -15.06
CA VAL A 596 21.50 -4.66 -15.11
C VAL A 596 22.59 -4.21 -16.07
N VAL A 597 23.80 -4.03 -15.54
CA VAL A 597 25.01 -3.80 -16.36
C VAL A 597 25.94 -4.98 -16.15
N PRO A 598 26.28 -5.77 -17.19
CA PRO A 598 27.17 -6.92 -17.04
C PRO A 598 28.49 -6.56 -16.36
N LEU A 599 29.01 -7.46 -15.51
CA LEU A 599 30.29 -7.26 -14.84
C LEU A 599 31.41 -7.20 -15.90
N LEU A 600 31.93 -6.01 -16.17
CA LEU A 600 32.87 -5.77 -17.26
C LEU A 600 34.18 -6.57 -17.13
N ARG A 601 34.84 -6.78 -18.27
CA ARG A 601 36.20 -7.32 -18.38
C ARG A 601 36.98 -6.62 -19.47
N LYS A 602 38.14 -6.06 -19.12
CA LYS A 602 39.14 -5.66 -20.11
C LYS A 602 39.60 -6.88 -20.91
N GLN A 603 39.74 -6.73 -22.23
CA GLN A 603 40.21 -7.79 -23.11
C GLN A 603 41.54 -8.38 -22.60
N ALA A 604 41.61 -9.71 -22.50
CA ALA A 604 42.83 -10.41 -22.10
C ALA A 604 43.99 -10.08 -23.05
N GLU A 605 45.18 -9.88 -22.47
CA GLU A 605 46.42 -9.74 -23.24
C GLU A 605 46.77 -11.08 -23.88
N SER A 606 47.21 -11.05 -25.14
CA SER A 606 47.60 -12.26 -25.87
C SER A 606 48.87 -12.85 -25.25
N MET A 607 48.73 -13.89 -24.44
CA MET A 607 49.83 -14.65 -23.86
C MET A 607 49.91 -16.04 -24.50
N ASN A 608 51.09 -16.45 -24.95
CA ASN A 608 51.29 -17.78 -25.50
C ASN A 608 51.22 -18.84 -24.39
N LYS A 609 50.40 -19.88 -24.59
CA LYS A 609 50.20 -20.98 -23.65
C LYS A 609 51.49 -21.69 -23.23
N LEU A 610 52.41 -21.93 -24.16
CA LEU A 610 53.68 -22.61 -23.88
C LEU A 610 54.60 -21.75 -23.02
N ASP A 611 54.62 -20.43 -23.25
CA ASP A 611 55.39 -19.49 -22.44
C ASP A 611 54.83 -19.39 -21.03
N ALA A 612 53.50 -19.33 -20.88
CA ALA A 612 52.84 -19.35 -19.58
C ALA A 612 53.14 -20.64 -18.81
N ARG A 613 53.11 -21.81 -19.48
CA ARG A 613 53.51 -23.10 -18.88
C ARG A 613 54.97 -23.10 -18.45
N LYS A 614 55.87 -22.55 -19.27
CA LYS A 614 57.29 -22.44 -18.95
C LYS A 614 57.53 -21.56 -17.73
N GLN A 615 56.85 -20.42 -17.61
CA GLN A 615 56.94 -19.54 -16.44
C GLN A 615 56.43 -20.21 -15.16
N LEU A 616 55.39 -21.03 -15.27
CA LEU A 616 54.82 -21.78 -14.14
C LEU A 616 55.52 -23.11 -13.84
N GLY A 617 56.52 -23.52 -14.63
CA GLY A 617 57.18 -24.82 -14.48
C GLY A 617 56.28 -26.02 -14.80
N LEU A 618 55.27 -25.83 -15.66
CA LEU A 618 54.34 -26.87 -16.10
C LEU A 618 54.87 -27.59 -17.35
N ASN A 619 54.65 -28.90 -17.44
CA ASN A 619 55.02 -29.69 -18.62
C ASN A 619 54.22 -29.19 -19.85
N PRO A 620 54.88 -28.91 -21.00
CA PRO A 620 54.23 -28.41 -22.20
C PRO A 620 53.14 -29.34 -22.75
N ASP A 621 53.25 -30.65 -22.52
CA ASP A 621 52.31 -31.66 -23.04
C ASP A 621 51.26 -32.10 -22.00
N ALA A 622 51.29 -31.55 -20.79
CA ALA A 622 50.33 -31.90 -19.74
C ALA A 622 48.93 -31.32 -20.03
N PHE A 623 47.90 -32.05 -19.60
CA PHE A 623 46.52 -31.58 -19.57
C PHE A 623 46.22 -30.95 -18.21
N ILE A 624 45.99 -29.64 -18.18
CA ILE A 624 45.87 -28.85 -16.96
C ILE A 624 44.42 -28.42 -16.74
N VAL A 625 43.82 -28.87 -15.64
CA VAL A 625 42.51 -28.43 -15.16
C VAL A 625 42.70 -27.48 -13.98
N CYS A 626 42.13 -26.28 -14.06
CA CYS A 626 42.24 -25.28 -13.00
C CYS A 626 40.89 -24.96 -12.34
N SER A 627 40.91 -24.69 -11.03
CA SER A 627 39.83 -23.97 -10.32
C SER A 627 40.44 -22.72 -9.69
N PHE A 628 39.83 -21.57 -9.93
CA PHE A 628 40.39 -20.25 -9.57
C PHE A 628 39.62 -19.57 -8.44
N GLY A 629 40.36 -18.91 -7.54
CA GLY A 629 39.83 -18.13 -6.43
C GLY A 629 39.95 -18.85 -5.08
N ILE A 630 39.56 -18.16 -3.99
CA ILE A 630 39.65 -18.69 -2.62
C ILE A 630 38.83 -19.99 -2.50
N LEU A 631 39.42 -21.00 -1.85
CA LEU A 631 38.78 -22.29 -1.62
C LEU A 631 37.84 -22.17 -0.44
N GLY A 632 36.54 -22.25 -0.70
CA GLY A 632 35.50 -22.19 0.34
C GLY A 632 34.30 -23.07 0.02
N PRO A 633 33.42 -23.32 1.00
CA PRO A 633 32.29 -24.23 0.86
C PRO A 633 31.36 -23.83 -0.29
N ASN A 634 31.13 -22.53 -0.49
CA ASN A 634 30.26 -21.99 -1.56
C ASN A 634 30.82 -22.20 -2.97
N LYS A 635 32.09 -22.60 -3.11
CA LYS A 635 32.75 -22.90 -4.40
C LYS A 635 32.67 -24.37 -4.79
N ALA A 636 32.12 -25.23 -3.91
CA ALA A 636 31.95 -26.66 -4.14
C ALA A 636 33.21 -27.42 -4.65
N ASN A 637 34.42 -26.94 -4.31
CA ASN A 637 35.69 -27.57 -4.71
C ASN A 637 35.83 -29.03 -4.28
N HIS A 638 35.19 -29.45 -3.18
CA HIS A 638 35.13 -30.86 -2.76
C HIS A 638 34.48 -31.75 -3.83
N ARG A 639 33.43 -31.28 -4.51
CA ARG A 639 32.76 -32.04 -5.59
C ARG A 639 33.67 -32.20 -6.80
N LEU A 640 34.42 -31.16 -7.16
CA LEU A 640 35.44 -31.24 -8.21
C LEU A 640 36.53 -32.24 -7.83
N LEU A 641 36.99 -32.24 -6.57
CA LEU A 641 37.99 -33.17 -6.09
C LEU A 641 37.50 -34.63 -6.17
N GLU A 642 36.28 -34.92 -5.71
CA GLU A 642 35.67 -36.25 -5.80
C GLU A 642 35.50 -36.71 -7.25
N ALA A 643 34.93 -35.85 -8.11
CA ALA A 643 34.75 -36.16 -9.54
C ALA A 643 36.10 -36.39 -10.25
N TRP A 644 37.14 -35.61 -9.89
CA TRP A 644 38.49 -35.80 -10.41
C TRP A 644 39.06 -37.16 -9.99
N LEU A 645 39.03 -37.49 -8.69
CA LEU A 645 39.56 -38.76 -8.18
C LEU A 645 38.84 -39.98 -8.77
N ALA A 646 37.56 -39.83 -9.13
CA ALA A 646 36.77 -40.86 -9.81
C ALA A 646 36.98 -40.92 -11.35
N SER A 647 37.68 -39.95 -11.93
CA SER A 647 37.91 -39.86 -13.39
C SER A 647 39.17 -40.61 -13.85
N GLU A 648 39.22 -40.89 -15.15
CA GLU A 648 40.44 -41.42 -15.80
C GLU A 648 41.62 -40.43 -15.73
N LEU A 649 41.35 -39.12 -15.64
CA LEU A 649 42.37 -38.08 -15.55
C LEU A 649 43.24 -38.22 -14.29
N ALA A 650 42.67 -38.66 -13.16
CA ALA A 650 43.45 -38.85 -11.93
C ALA A 650 44.47 -39.99 -12.04
N ARG A 651 44.30 -40.92 -13.00
CA ARG A 651 45.19 -42.06 -13.22
C ARG A 651 46.31 -41.75 -14.21
N ASP A 652 46.19 -40.69 -15.01
CA ASP A 652 47.20 -40.28 -15.99
C ASP A 652 48.18 -39.25 -15.36
N THR A 653 49.47 -39.55 -15.41
CA THR A 653 50.54 -38.67 -14.89
C THR A 653 50.73 -37.38 -15.70
N HIS A 654 50.16 -37.29 -16.90
CA HIS A 654 50.16 -36.07 -17.73
C HIS A 654 48.99 -35.14 -17.40
N CYS A 655 48.00 -35.58 -16.62
CA CYS A 655 46.88 -34.74 -16.21
C CYS A 655 47.16 -34.13 -14.83
N LYS A 656 46.88 -32.83 -14.65
CA LYS A 656 46.99 -32.15 -13.35
C LYS A 656 45.75 -31.32 -13.01
N LEU A 657 45.35 -31.37 -11.74
CA LEU A 657 44.32 -30.50 -11.16
C LEU A 657 44.98 -29.44 -10.28
N ILE A 658 44.79 -28.17 -10.59
CA ILE A 658 45.39 -27.05 -9.87
C ILE A 658 44.30 -26.14 -9.32
N PHE A 659 44.24 -26.03 -7.99
CA PHE A 659 43.46 -25.02 -7.31
C PHE A 659 44.29 -23.74 -7.17
N VAL A 660 44.03 -22.77 -8.04
CA VAL A 660 44.69 -21.47 -8.10
C VAL A 660 44.02 -20.51 -7.12
N GLY A 661 44.41 -20.60 -5.86
CA GLY A 661 43.86 -19.78 -4.79
C GLY A 661 44.21 -20.25 -3.38
N LYS A 662 43.90 -19.39 -2.40
CA LYS A 662 44.19 -19.64 -0.99
C LYS A 662 43.22 -20.64 -0.37
N ASN A 663 43.75 -21.66 0.31
CA ASN A 663 43.00 -22.53 1.23
C ASN A 663 43.10 -22.00 2.67
N ASP A 664 42.04 -22.19 3.46
CA ASP A 664 42.11 -22.02 4.91
C ASP A 664 42.23 -23.40 5.59
N PRO A 665 43.45 -23.86 5.92
CA PRO A 665 43.66 -25.18 6.50
C PRO A 665 43.11 -25.29 7.92
N LYS A 666 42.75 -24.17 8.58
CA LYS A 666 42.14 -24.19 9.92
C LYS A 666 40.62 -24.35 9.86
N SER A 667 40.02 -24.21 8.68
CA SER A 667 38.60 -24.43 8.48
C SER A 667 38.32 -25.92 8.29
N ILE A 668 37.18 -26.41 8.81
CA ILE A 668 36.73 -27.81 8.63
C ILE A 668 36.73 -28.19 7.14
N TYR A 669 36.27 -27.27 6.29
CA TYR A 669 36.22 -27.47 4.84
C TYR A 669 37.61 -27.58 4.20
N GLY A 670 38.54 -26.71 4.58
CA GLY A 670 39.90 -26.72 4.04
C GLY A 670 40.71 -27.93 4.51
N GLU A 671 40.51 -28.38 5.75
CA GLU A 671 41.12 -29.60 6.28
C GLU A 671 40.59 -30.85 5.56
N GLN A 672 39.27 -30.91 5.29
CA GLN A 672 38.66 -32.00 4.51
C GLN A 672 39.26 -32.10 3.11
N LEU A 673 39.46 -30.97 2.42
CA LEU A 673 40.09 -30.96 1.09
C LEU A 673 41.52 -31.51 1.15
N LEU A 674 42.33 -31.06 2.10
CA LEU A 674 43.71 -31.53 2.25
C LEU A 674 43.78 -33.03 2.60
N THR A 675 42.90 -33.48 3.49
CA THR A 675 42.80 -34.90 3.88
C THR A 675 42.47 -35.78 2.69
N THR A 676 41.49 -35.36 1.88
CA THR A 676 41.05 -36.09 0.68
C THR A 676 42.16 -36.14 -0.37
N ILE A 677 42.87 -35.03 -0.60
CA ILE A 677 44.04 -34.98 -1.51
C ILE A 677 45.16 -35.93 -1.04
N ASN A 678 45.45 -35.95 0.27
CA ASN A 678 46.50 -36.78 0.83
C ASN A 678 46.15 -38.28 0.82
N ALA A 679 44.87 -38.64 0.99
CA ALA A 679 44.41 -40.03 0.98
C ALA A 679 44.38 -40.65 -0.44
N GLY A 680 44.10 -39.85 -1.47
CA GLY A 680 43.89 -40.32 -2.85
C GLY A 680 45.13 -40.52 -3.73
N SER A 681 46.36 -40.58 -3.19
CA SER A 681 47.62 -40.50 -3.96
C SER A 681 47.75 -39.20 -4.77
N GLY A 682 47.51 -38.04 -4.15
CA GLY A 682 47.45 -36.70 -4.76
C GLY A 682 48.69 -36.13 -5.47
N LYS A 683 49.55 -36.95 -6.11
CA LYS A 683 50.75 -36.53 -6.84
C LYS A 683 50.47 -35.56 -8.00
N ASN A 684 49.23 -35.50 -8.50
CA ASN A 684 48.81 -34.67 -9.63
C ASN A 684 47.85 -33.53 -9.23
N ILE A 685 47.65 -33.26 -7.93
CA ILE A 685 46.77 -32.22 -7.43
C ILE A 685 47.59 -31.16 -6.70
N THR A 686 47.35 -29.88 -6.94
CA THR A 686 48.12 -28.79 -6.30
C THR A 686 47.21 -27.65 -5.87
N ILE A 687 47.47 -27.06 -4.70
CA ILE A 687 46.86 -25.81 -4.25
C ILE A 687 47.98 -24.76 -4.21
N THR A 688 47.83 -23.67 -4.96
CA THR A 688 48.91 -22.68 -5.15
C THR A 688 49.09 -21.74 -3.96
N GLY A 689 48.04 -21.54 -3.16
CA GLY A 689 47.98 -20.43 -2.22
C GLY A 689 47.60 -19.11 -2.91
N TRP A 690 47.93 -17.98 -2.28
CA TRP A 690 47.71 -16.67 -2.89
C TRP A 690 48.66 -16.47 -4.07
N CYS A 691 48.12 -16.07 -5.23
CA CYS A 691 48.90 -15.72 -6.41
C CYS A 691 48.81 -14.21 -6.65
N ASP A 692 49.93 -13.59 -7.03
CA ASP A 692 49.89 -12.24 -7.58
C ASP A 692 49.21 -12.23 -8.96
N GLU A 693 48.86 -11.03 -9.44
CA GLU A 693 48.12 -10.87 -10.68
C GLU A 693 48.85 -11.46 -11.92
N PRO A 694 50.18 -11.24 -12.12
CA PRO A 694 50.90 -11.86 -13.22
C PRO A 694 50.85 -13.39 -13.19
N THR A 695 51.06 -14.00 -12.01
CA THR A 695 51.01 -15.46 -11.86
C THR A 695 49.60 -15.99 -12.12
N TYR A 696 48.58 -15.30 -11.62
CA TYR A 696 47.17 -15.65 -11.87
C TYR A 696 46.83 -15.65 -13.37
N ARG A 697 47.26 -14.61 -14.11
CA ARG A 697 47.10 -14.53 -15.57
C ARG A 697 47.84 -15.65 -16.30
N CYS A 698 49.03 -16.03 -15.83
CA CYS A 698 49.75 -17.18 -16.40
C CYS A 698 48.95 -18.47 -16.26
N TYR A 699 48.30 -18.71 -15.12
CA TYR A 699 47.47 -19.92 -14.94
C TYR A 699 46.24 -19.92 -15.85
N LEU A 700 45.60 -18.77 -16.07
CA LEU A 700 44.49 -18.63 -17.03
C LEU A 700 44.93 -18.97 -18.46
N ALA A 701 46.11 -18.52 -18.88
CA ALA A 701 46.67 -18.82 -20.19
C ALA A 701 47.20 -20.26 -20.34
N ALA A 702 47.72 -20.86 -19.26
CA ALA A 702 48.37 -22.18 -19.28
C ALA A 702 47.39 -23.36 -19.25
N ALA A 703 46.20 -23.18 -18.68
CA ALA A 703 45.20 -24.22 -18.47
C ALA A 703 44.60 -24.75 -19.80
N ASP A 704 44.09 -25.98 -19.79
CA ASP A 704 43.29 -26.58 -20.88
C ASP A 704 41.79 -26.49 -20.62
N THR A 705 41.39 -26.54 -19.35
CA THR A 705 39.98 -26.43 -18.93
C THR A 705 39.93 -25.82 -17.53
N ALA A 706 38.87 -25.09 -17.23
CA ALA A 706 38.57 -24.61 -15.89
C ALA A 706 37.30 -25.26 -15.33
N VAL A 707 37.20 -25.37 -14.01
CA VAL A 707 35.97 -25.73 -13.30
C VAL A 707 35.68 -24.68 -12.24
N GLN A 708 34.47 -24.12 -12.30
CA GLN A 708 34.02 -23.04 -11.42
C GLN A 708 32.59 -23.33 -10.94
N LEU A 709 32.49 -24.06 -9.83
CA LEU A 709 31.22 -24.46 -9.25
C LEU A 709 30.77 -23.47 -8.18
N ARG A 710 29.45 -23.40 -7.98
CA ARG A 710 28.81 -22.54 -7.00
C ARG A 710 27.69 -23.26 -6.27
N LYS A 711 27.58 -23.00 -4.97
CA LYS A 711 26.39 -23.29 -4.15
C LYS A 711 26.08 -22.07 -3.28
N ASN A 712 24.82 -21.92 -2.89
CA ASN A 712 24.35 -20.83 -2.01
C ASN A 712 24.79 -19.42 -2.47
N SER A 713 24.69 -19.09 -3.78
CA SER A 713 25.02 -17.75 -4.28
C SER A 713 24.13 -16.70 -3.62
N ARG A 714 24.78 -15.62 -3.21
CA ARG A 714 24.23 -14.46 -2.52
C ARG A 714 24.11 -13.27 -3.47
N GLY A 715 23.90 -13.53 -4.76
CA GLY A 715 23.73 -12.49 -5.76
C GLY A 715 25.04 -11.92 -6.31
N GLU A 716 26.19 -12.50 -5.95
CA GLU A 716 27.49 -12.08 -6.47
C GLU A 716 27.71 -12.58 -7.91
N THR A 717 28.45 -11.81 -8.71
CA THR A 717 28.86 -12.24 -10.05
C THR A 717 30.29 -12.78 -10.02
N SER A 718 30.50 -13.97 -10.58
CA SER A 718 31.78 -14.67 -10.48
C SER A 718 32.84 -14.10 -11.42
N ALA A 719 33.65 -13.18 -10.91
CA ALA A 719 34.83 -12.64 -11.59
C ALA A 719 35.69 -13.72 -12.28
N ALA A 720 36.03 -14.78 -11.53
CA ALA A 720 36.90 -15.86 -12.02
C ALA A 720 36.33 -16.62 -13.22
N VAL A 721 35.00 -16.75 -13.35
CA VAL A 721 34.38 -17.40 -14.51
C VAL A 721 34.56 -16.52 -15.74
N LEU A 722 34.29 -15.23 -15.61
CA LEU A 722 34.46 -14.28 -16.70
C LEU A 722 35.94 -14.13 -17.09
N ASP A 723 36.87 -14.25 -16.14
CA ASP A 723 38.31 -14.29 -16.43
C ASP A 723 38.66 -15.52 -17.28
N CYS A 724 38.16 -16.71 -16.93
CA CYS A 724 38.37 -17.93 -17.73
C CYS A 724 37.83 -17.74 -19.15
N MET A 725 36.60 -17.23 -19.28
CA MET A 725 35.99 -16.95 -20.58
C MET A 725 36.80 -15.92 -21.38
N ASN A 726 37.35 -14.88 -20.73
CA ASN A 726 38.13 -13.83 -21.37
C ASN A 726 39.46 -14.36 -21.97
N TYR A 727 40.07 -15.35 -21.33
CA TYR A 727 41.26 -16.05 -21.85
C TYR A 727 40.92 -17.19 -22.83
N GLY A 728 39.65 -17.37 -23.20
CA GLY A 728 39.21 -18.46 -24.07
C GLY A 728 39.37 -19.84 -23.43
N LEU A 729 39.33 -19.92 -22.10
CA LEU A 729 39.48 -21.16 -21.35
C LEU A 729 38.10 -21.85 -21.23
N PRO A 730 37.93 -23.07 -21.79
CA PRO A 730 36.68 -23.82 -21.66
C PRO A 730 36.37 -24.08 -20.20
N THR A 731 35.21 -23.62 -19.75
CA THR A 731 34.89 -23.58 -18.31
C THR A 731 33.65 -24.41 -18.03
N ILE A 732 33.78 -25.39 -17.13
CA ILE A 732 32.65 -26.13 -16.55
C ILE A 732 32.08 -25.33 -15.38
N ILE A 733 30.77 -25.09 -15.41
CA ILE A 733 30.02 -24.43 -14.34
C ILE A 733 28.79 -25.27 -13.99
N ASN A 734 28.12 -24.96 -12.89
CA ASN A 734 26.74 -25.40 -12.64
C ASN A 734 25.77 -24.21 -12.75
N ALA A 735 24.53 -24.50 -13.15
CA ALA A 735 23.46 -23.52 -13.34
C ALA A 735 22.97 -22.94 -12.00
N HIS A 736 23.81 -22.12 -11.33
CA HIS A 736 23.52 -21.55 -10.02
C HIS A 736 23.75 -20.03 -9.95
N GLY A 737 22.82 -19.30 -9.32
CA GLY A 737 22.88 -17.85 -9.22
C GLY A 737 23.08 -17.15 -10.57
N SER A 738 23.99 -16.17 -10.60
CA SER A 738 24.35 -15.42 -11.82
C SER A 738 24.90 -16.29 -12.96
N LEU A 739 25.41 -17.50 -12.67
CA LEU A 739 25.96 -18.39 -13.71
C LEU A 739 24.89 -19.01 -14.61
N ARG A 740 23.62 -18.99 -14.20
CA ARG A 740 22.49 -19.42 -15.04
C ARG A 740 22.34 -18.58 -16.30
N GLU A 741 22.73 -17.31 -16.21
CA GLU A 741 22.54 -16.28 -17.24
C GLU A 741 23.55 -16.40 -18.39
N LEU A 742 24.66 -17.13 -18.19
CA LEU A 742 25.68 -17.32 -19.23
C LEU A 742 25.15 -18.20 -20.37
N PRO A 743 25.46 -17.94 -21.64
CA PRO A 743 24.97 -18.79 -22.75
C PRO A 743 25.52 -20.22 -22.70
N ASP A 744 24.69 -21.22 -22.98
CA ASP A 744 25.05 -22.65 -22.92
C ASP A 744 26.14 -23.06 -23.93
N ASN A 745 26.34 -22.26 -24.98
CA ASN A 745 27.39 -22.47 -25.98
C ASN A 745 28.73 -21.80 -25.62
N CYS A 746 28.78 -21.00 -24.55
CA CYS A 746 30.00 -20.29 -24.10
C CYS A 746 30.69 -20.98 -22.92
N VAL A 747 29.98 -21.89 -22.24
CA VAL A 747 30.47 -22.62 -21.06
C VAL A 747 29.85 -24.01 -21.05
N TRP A 748 30.52 -24.97 -20.42
CA TRP A 748 29.90 -26.27 -20.17
C TRP A 748 29.02 -26.18 -18.92
N LYS A 749 27.72 -25.99 -19.11
CA LYS A 749 26.78 -25.75 -18.01
C LYS A 749 26.13 -27.04 -17.52
N LEU A 750 26.47 -27.45 -16.32
CA LEU A 750 25.81 -28.54 -15.59
C LEU A 750 24.46 -28.07 -15.00
N PRO A 751 23.49 -28.99 -14.80
CA PRO A 751 22.28 -28.71 -14.02
C PRO A 751 22.60 -28.19 -12.61
N GLU A 752 21.63 -27.57 -11.93
CA GLU A 752 21.83 -27.09 -10.56
C GLU A 752 22.12 -28.23 -9.58
N ASP A 753 21.36 -29.32 -9.70
CA ASP A 753 21.39 -30.55 -8.91
C ASP A 753 22.25 -31.64 -9.58
N PHE A 754 23.28 -31.24 -10.33
CA PHE A 754 24.18 -32.18 -11.01
C PHE A 754 24.79 -33.21 -10.04
N THR A 755 25.10 -34.40 -10.55
CA THR A 755 25.81 -35.47 -9.82
C THR A 755 27.32 -35.40 -10.06
N ASP A 756 28.12 -35.96 -9.15
CA ASP A 756 29.59 -36.01 -9.34
C ASP A 756 29.96 -36.84 -10.58
N HIS A 757 29.12 -37.80 -10.97
CA HIS A 757 29.24 -38.55 -12.22
C HIS A 757 29.13 -37.64 -13.46
N GLN A 758 28.15 -36.73 -13.50
CA GLN A 758 28.00 -35.80 -14.63
C GLN A 758 29.18 -34.84 -14.73
N LEU A 759 29.71 -34.38 -13.58
CA LEU A 759 30.93 -33.56 -13.56
C LEU A 759 32.14 -34.34 -14.07
N LYS A 760 32.29 -35.60 -13.64
CA LYS A 760 33.32 -36.53 -14.14
C LYS A 760 33.23 -36.71 -15.66
N GLU A 761 32.06 -37.05 -16.19
CA GLU A 761 31.85 -37.22 -17.64
C GLU A 761 32.20 -35.96 -18.42
N SER A 762 31.86 -34.79 -17.87
CA SER A 762 32.18 -33.50 -18.50
C SER A 762 33.70 -33.24 -18.54
N LEU A 763 34.43 -33.60 -17.49
CA LEU A 763 35.89 -33.54 -17.45
C LEU A 763 36.52 -34.48 -18.49
N GLU A 764 36.04 -35.72 -18.59
CA GLU A 764 36.55 -36.72 -19.54
C GLU A 764 36.23 -36.36 -21.00
N LEU A 765 35.05 -35.82 -21.27
CA LEU A 765 34.67 -35.31 -22.60
C LEU A 765 35.55 -34.13 -23.01
N LEU A 766 35.69 -33.14 -22.12
CA LEU A 766 36.56 -32.00 -22.40
C LEU A 766 38.02 -32.39 -22.45
N TRP A 767 38.47 -33.50 -21.85
CA TRP A 767 39.83 -34.00 -22.02
C TRP A 767 40.04 -34.64 -23.41
N ASN A 768 39.11 -35.48 -23.83
CA ASN A 768 39.20 -36.25 -25.08
C ASN A 768 38.90 -35.42 -26.34
N ASP A 769 38.11 -34.34 -26.25
CA ASP A 769 37.70 -33.55 -27.41
C ASP A 769 38.35 -32.15 -27.45
N LYS A 770 39.47 -32.06 -28.19
CA LYS A 770 40.20 -30.79 -28.39
C LYS A 770 39.40 -29.77 -29.20
N ASN A 771 38.62 -30.20 -30.19
CA ASN A 771 37.86 -29.27 -31.04
C ASN A 771 36.74 -28.63 -30.23
N ARG A 772 36.06 -29.41 -29.39
CA ARG A 772 35.02 -28.90 -28.50
C ARG A 772 35.57 -27.90 -27.48
N ARG A 773 36.77 -28.14 -26.95
CA ARG A 773 37.48 -27.16 -26.11
C ARG A 773 37.69 -25.85 -26.86
N LEU A 774 38.30 -25.89 -28.05
CA LEU A 774 38.57 -24.68 -28.83
C LEU A 774 37.28 -23.91 -29.16
N GLU A 775 36.24 -24.61 -29.62
CA GLU A 775 34.94 -24.00 -29.94
C GLU A 775 34.32 -23.29 -28.72
N LEU A 776 34.27 -23.94 -27.55
CA LEU A 776 33.75 -23.33 -26.32
C LEU A 776 34.57 -22.12 -25.90
N GLY A 777 35.90 -22.21 -25.98
CA GLY A 777 36.81 -21.11 -25.65
C GLY A 777 36.62 -19.89 -26.55
N ASP A 778 36.52 -20.11 -27.86
CA ASP A 778 36.34 -19.04 -28.84
C ASP A 778 34.99 -18.32 -28.65
N LEU A 779 33.91 -19.08 -28.46
CA LEU A 779 32.58 -18.52 -28.18
C LEU A 779 32.54 -17.77 -26.84
N ALA A 780 33.20 -18.30 -25.80
CA ALA A 780 33.33 -17.63 -24.51
C ALA A 780 34.03 -16.27 -24.64
N GLN A 781 35.15 -16.23 -25.35
CA GLN A 781 35.91 -15.01 -25.55
C GLN A 781 35.16 -13.99 -26.42
N GLN A 782 34.44 -14.44 -27.45
CA GLN A 782 33.56 -13.59 -28.25
C GLN A 782 32.42 -12.99 -27.41
N HIS A 783 31.85 -13.76 -26.48
CA HIS A 783 30.83 -13.26 -25.57
C HIS A 783 31.38 -12.16 -24.64
N ILE A 784 32.57 -12.36 -24.06
CA ILE A 784 33.22 -11.31 -23.25
C ILE A 784 33.46 -10.04 -24.05
N ARG A 785 33.98 -10.16 -25.29
CA ARG A 785 34.25 -9.01 -26.18
C ARG A 785 33.00 -8.24 -26.61
N SER A 786 31.82 -8.86 -26.57
CA SER A 786 30.58 -8.24 -27.06
C SER A 786 29.63 -7.79 -25.94
N GLN A 787 29.63 -8.46 -24.78
CA GLN A 787 28.69 -8.17 -23.69
C GLN A 787 29.33 -7.56 -22.45
N HIS A 788 30.63 -7.82 -22.23
CA HIS A 788 31.38 -7.41 -21.04
C HIS A 788 32.50 -6.40 -21.34
N ALA A 789 32.63 -5.95 -22.59
CA ALA A 789 33.67 -5.01 -22.96
C ALA A 789 33.48 -3.65 -22.24
N PRO A 790 34.58 -2.98 -21.82
CA PRO A 790 34.48 -1.77 -21.01
C PRO A 790 33.67 -0.64 -21.65
N TYR A 791 33.76 -0.47 -22.98
CA TYR A 791 33.02 0.57 -23.69
C TYR A 791 31.50 0.33 -23.69
N ASP A 792 31.07 -0.88 -24.02
CA ASP A 792 29.65 -1.25 -24.03
C ASP A 792 29.04 -1.19 -22.63
N CYS A 793 29.77 -1.66 -21.61
CA CYS A 793 29.35 -1.53 -20.22
C CYS A 793 29.26 -0.04 -19.81
N ALA A 794 30.24 0.79 -20.16
CA ALA A 794 30.19 2.24 -19.88
C ALA A 794 29.01 2.93 -20.56
N GLN A 795 28.66 2.53 -21.79
CA GLN A 795 27.46 3.02 -22.48
C GLN A 795 26.18 2.58 -21.75
N LYS A 796 26.09 1.32 -21.30
CA LYS A 796 24.95 0.84 -20.48
C LYS A 796 24.86 1.59 -19.14
N TYR A 797 25.99 1.88 -18.50
CA TYR A 797 26.06 2.74 -17.32
C TYR A 797 25.50 4.14 -17.59
N TYR A 798 25.98 4.82 -18.63
CA TYR A 798 25.50 6.15 -19.01
C TYR A 798 23.98 6.17 -19.16
N HIS A 799 23.42 5.27 -19.99
CA HIS A 799 21.97 5.20 -20.18
C HIS A 799 21.20 4.89 -18.88
N SER A 800 21.74 4.01 -18.03
CA SER A 800 21.10 3.65 -16.76
C SER A 800 21.12 4.80 -15.77
N ILE A 801 22.27 5.49 -15.62
CA ILE A 801 22.43 6.64 -14.73
C ILE A 801 21.51 7.77 -15.15
N GLU A 802 21.50 8.15 -16.44
CA GLU A 802 20.65 9.24 -16.92
C GLU A 802 19.16 8.91 -16.72
N LYS A 803 18.74 7.69 -17.05
CA LYS A 803 17.36 7.27 -16.83
C LYS A 803 16.97 7.24 -15.36
N ILE A 804 17.87 6.86 -14.46
CA ILE A 804 17.63 6.92 -13.01
C ILE A 804 17.42 8.37 -12.56
N TYR A 805 18.27 9.30 -13.00
CA TYR A 805 18.15 10.71 -12.62
C TYR A 805 16.91 11.39 -13.21
N ASP A 806 16.49 10.98 -14.41
CA ASP A 806 15.21 11.40 -14.98
C ASP A 806 14.04 10.97 -14.08
N ILE A 807 14.03 9.70 -13.65
CA ILE A 807 12.99 9.18 -12.73
C ILE A 807 13.06 9.88 -11.37
N ALA A 808 14.27 10.12 -10.84
CA ALA A 808 14.49 10.72 -9.54
C ALA A 808 14.28 12.26 -9.51
N SER A 809 13.90 12.88 -10.63
CA SER A 809 13.64 14.33 -10.74
C SER A 809 12.52 14.84 -9.83
N ALA A 810 11.67 13.96 -9.33
CA ALA A 810 10.56 14.27 -8.42
C ALA A 810 10.65 13.49 -7.09
N ASP A 811 11.83 12.99 -6.73
CA ASP A 811 12.06 12.35 -5.43
C ASP A 811 12.06 13.34 -4.25
N ILE A 812 12.11 12.83 -3.02
CA ILE A 812 12.07 13.64 -1.79
C ILE A 812 13.25 14.63 -1.73
N PHE A 813 14.41 14.28 -2.30
CA PHE A 813 15.57 15.18 -2.31
C PHE A 813 15.39 16.32 -3.31
N SER A 814 14.88 16.03 -4.50
CA SER A 814 14.54 17.04 -5.52
C SER A 814 13.43 17.97 -5.03
N LEU A 815 12.45 17.42 -4.30
CA LEU A 815 11.43 18.20 -3.58
C LEU A 815 12.08 19.13 -2.54
N GLY A 816 12.94 18.60 -1.66
CA GLY A 816 13.64 19.39 -0.64
C GLY A 816 14.46 20.53 -1.24
N LYS A 817 15.17 20.27 -2.35
CA LYS A 817 15.93 21.30 -3.09
C LYS A 817 15.01 22.36 -3.68
N SER A 818 13.88 21.97 -4.26
CA SER A 818 12.90 22.89 -4.84
C SER A 818 12.22 23.77 -3.78
N VAL A 819 11.89 23.18 -2.62
CA VAL A 819 11.34 23.94 -1.48
C VAL A 819 12.36 24.94 -0.94
N ALA A 820 13.64 24.54 -0.83
CA ALA A 820 14.71 25.43 -0.34
C ALA A 820 14.97 26.63 -1.27
N GLN A 821 14.54 26.57 -2.53
CA GLN A 821 14.66 27.67 -3.50
C GLN A 821 13.49 28.66 -3.47
N LEU A 822 12.43 28.38 -2.72
CA LEU A 822 11.29 29.29 -2.57
C LEU A 822 11.72 30.55 -1.82
N LYS A 823 11.58 31.72 -2.47
CA LYS A 823 12.03 33.01 -1.92
C LYS A 823 10.95 33.79 -1.16
N SER A 824 9.71 33.29 -1.12
CA SER A 824 8.56 34.03 -0.61
C SER A 824 8.52 34.14 0.92
N TYR A 825 9.24 33.28 1.65
CA TYR A 825 9.17 33.18 3.10
C TYR A 825 10.36 32.40 3.68
N SER A 826 10.80 32.75 4.89
CA SER A 826 11.80 31.99 5.65
C SER A 826 11.11 31.10 6.68
N PRO A 827 11.01 29.77 6.45
CA PRO A 827 10.29 28.87 7.36
C PRO A 827 10.99 28.74 8.71
N ASN A 828 10.21 28.73 9.79
CA ASN A 828 10.70 28.39 11.12
C ASN A 828 10.74 26.86 11.35
N THR A 829 11.20 26.42 12.51
CA THR A 829 11.30 24.98 12.85
C THR A 829 9.94 24.27 12.79
N ASP A 830 8.86 24.91 13.24
CA ASP A 830 7.52 24.31 13.24
C ASP A 830 6.98 24.16 11.80
N ASP A 831 7.27 25.14 10.93
CA ASP A 831 6.94 25.07 9.50
C ASP A 831 7.66 23.89 8.83
N LEU A 832 8.94 23.69 9.15
CA LEU A 832 9.75 22.58 8.64
C LEU A 832 9.27 21.23 9.18
N ILE A 833 8.88 21.15 10.45
CA ILE A 833 8.29 19.92 11.04
C ILE A 833 6.96 19.59 10.38
N ARG A 834 6.11 20.60 10.13
CA ARG A 834 4.83 20.42 9.42
C ARG A 834 5.05 19.97 7.98
N LEU A 835 5.96 20.61 7.25
CA LEU A 835 6.35 20.19 5.91
C LEU A 835 6.87 18.75 5.88
N ALA A 836 7.76 18.38 6.81
CA ALA A 836 8.29 17.02 6.90
C ALA A 836 7.18 15.99 7.15
N ARG A 837 6.19 16.35 7.99
CA ARG A 837 5.00 15.51 8.23
C ARG A 837 4.14 15.38 6.97
N ASP A 838 3.89 16.47 6.25
CA ASP A 838 3.11 16.47 5.02
C ASP A 838 3.76 15.61 3.93
N VAL A 839 5.09 15.72 3.78
CA VAL A 839 5.89 14.87 2.89
C VAL A 839 5.81 13.41 3.30
N ALA A 840 6.04 13.09 4.58
CA ALA A 840 6.01 11.71 5.09
C ALA A 840 4.64 11.06 4.93
N GLN A 841 3.55 11.82 5.07
CA GLN A 841 2.19 11.31 4.89
C GLN A 841 1.76 11.18 3.43
N SER A 842 2.40 11.93 2.52
CA SER A 842 2.04 11.95 1.10
C SER A 842 2.88 11.00 0.26
N ILE A 843 4.17 10.87 0.55
CA ILE A 843 5.14 10.19 -0.31
C ILE A 843 5.67 8.94 0.40
N PRO A 844 5.28 7.74 -0.02
CA PRO A 844 5.85 6.49 0.48
C PRO A 844 7.34 6.35 0.14
N LYS A 845 8.02 5.44 0.83
CA LYS A 845 9.38 5.02 0.47
C LYS A 845 9.41 4.28 -0.87
N SER A 846 10.56 4.28 -1.54
CA SER A 846 10.77 3.71 -2.89
C SER A 846 10.45 2.22 -3.01
N ILE A 847 10.64 1.44 -1.94
CA ILE A 847 10.31 0.01 -1.83
C ILE A 847 9.31 -0.15 -0.68
N PRO A 848 8.02 0.11 -0.91
CA PRO A 848 7.04 0.07 0.17
C PRO A 848 6.83 -1.37 0.65
N ILE A 849 7.01 -1.59 1.96
CA ILE A 849 6.63 -2.84 2.62
C ILE A 849 5.26 -2.60 3.25
N ARG A 850 4.25 -3.38 2.84
CA ARG A 850 2.92 -3.30 3.45
C ARG A 850 3.02 -3.69 4.93
N GLN A 851 2.32 -2.97 5.78
CA GLN A 851 2.33 -3.20 7.22
C GLN A 851 1.00 -3.79 7.68
N PHE A 852 1.10 -4.74 8.60
CA PHE A 852 -0.03 -5.30 9.32
C PHE A 852 0.07 -4.85 10.78
N PHE A 853 -0.61 -3.74 11.07
CA PHE A 853 -0.62 -3.12 12.39
C PHE A 853 -1.52 -3.91 13.35
N ILE A 854 -0.96 -4.32 14.49
CA ILE A 854 -1.68 -5.08 15.52
C ILE A 854 -1.81 -4.20 16.76
N ASP A 855 -3.02 -3.76 17.08
CA ASP A 855 -3.28 -2.97 18.28
C ASP A 855 -3.11 -3.83 19.54
N ILE A 856 -2.12 -3.46 20.35
CA ILE A 856 -1.80 -4.08 21.64
C ILE A 856 -1.84 -3.04 22.77
N SER A 857 -2.63 -1.97 22.61
CA SER A 857 -2.69 -0.85 23.55
C SER A 857 -2.90 -1.28 24.99
N MET A 858 -3.81 -2.22 25.24
CA MET A 858 -4.07 -2.70 26.61
C MET A 858 -2.90 -3.48 27.22
N LEU A 859 -2.10 -4.21 26.43
CA LEU A 859 -0.89 -4.88 26.95
C LEU A 859 0.19 -3.90 27.43
N ILE A 860 0.17 -2.67 26.92
CA ILE A 860 1.14 -1.62 27.28
C ILE A 860 0.59 -0.69 28.35
N VAL A 861 -0.69 -0.31 28.26
CA VAL A 861 -1.31 0.63 29.20
C VAL A 861 -1.68 -0.05 30.51
N GLU A 862 -2.28 -1.24 30.47
CA GLU A 862 -2.80 -1.93 31.66
C GLU A 862 -2.82 -3.47 31.49
N ASP A 863 -1.70 -4.14 31.80
CA ASP A 863 -1.58 -5.60 31.72
C ASP A 863 -2.21 -6.32 32.93
N VAL A 864 -3.54 -6.31 33.00
CA VAL A 864 -4.34 -6.95 34.07
C VAL A 864 -4.37 -8.48 34.00
N LYS A 865 -3.63 -9.09 33.07
CA LYS A 865 -3.53 -10.52 32.79
C LYS A 865 -4.92 -11.17 32.60
N SER A 866 -5.77 -10.56 31.78
CA SER A 866 -7.10 -11.10 31.46
C SER A 866 -7.04 -12.27 30.46
N GLY A 867 -8.14 -13.02 30.33
CA GLY A 867 -8.25 -14.06 29.30
C GLY A 867 -8.14 -13.51 27.88
N ILE A 868 -8.62 -12.28 27.64
CA ILE A 868 -8.47 -11.57 26.36
C ILE A 868 -6.99 -11.26 26.11
N GLN A 869 -6.26 -10.74 27.11
CA GLN A 869 -4.84 -10.42 26.95
C GLN A 869 -3.99 -11.67 26.70
N ARG A 870 -4.37 -12.82 27.25
CA ARG A 870 -3.74 -14.12 26.93
C ARG A 870 -3.94 -14.46 25.45
N VAL A 871 -5.16 -14.33 24.92
CA VAL A 871 -5.47 -14.52 23.49
C VAL A 871 -4.63 -13.57 22.63
N THR A 872 -4.59 -12.27 22.99
CA THR A 872 -3.81 -11.24 22.28
C THR A 872 -2.33 -11.63 22.19
N ARG A 873 -1.70 -12.06 23.30
CA ARG A 873 -0.29 -12.49 23.32
C ARG A 873 -0.05 -13.72 22.45
N SER A 874 -0.91 -14.74 22.53
CA SER A 874 -0.75 -15.97 21.75
C SER A 874 -0.84 -15.71 20.25
N ILE A 875 -1.86 -14.98 19.80
CA ILE A 875 -2.02 -14.64 18.37
C ILE A 875 -0.87 -13.75 17.91
N LEU A 876 -0.51 -12.72 18.70
CA LEU A 876 0.59 -11.82 18.36
C LEU A 876 1.91 -12.58 18.16
N LYS A 877 2.25 -13.50 19.06
CA LYS A 877 3.48 -14.28 18.95
C LYS A 877 3.51 -15.11 17.66
N ARG A 878 2.40 -15.76 17.30
CA ARG A 878 2.30 -16.52 16.04
C ARG A 878 2.41 -15.64 14.80
N LEU A 879 1.83 -14.43 14.83
CA LEU A 879 2.00 -13.45 13.75
C LEU A 879 3.45 -12.97 13.61
N LEU A 880 4.18 -12.80 14.72
CA LEU A 880 5.60 -12.39 14.70
C LEU A 880 6.54 -13.52 14.23
N GLU A 881 6.23 -14.77 14.59
CA GLU A 881 7.00 -15.95 14.19
C GLU A 881 6.78 -16.32 12.71
N SER A 882 5.54 -16.15 12.23
CA SER A 882 5.09 -16.51 10.88
C SER A 882 4.23 -15.40 10.28
N PRO A 883 4.84 -14.27 9.86
CA PRO A 883 4.10 -13.14 9.30
C PRO A 883 3.42 -13.51 7.96
N PRO A 884 2.24 -12.95 7.66
CA PRO A 884 1.59 -13.17 6.37
C PRO A 884 2.45 -12.67 5.21
N SER A 885 2.44 -13.42 4.09
CA SER A 885 3.24 -13.09 2.92
C SER A 885 2.95 -11.68 2.39
N GLY A 886 4.01 -10.92 2.09
CA GLY A 886 3.90 -9.54 1.59
C GLY A 886 3.64 -8.47 2.67
N TYR A 887 3.52 -8.86 3.94
CA TYR A 887 3.25 -7.93 5.05
C TYR A 887 4.30 -8.04 6.15
N ARG A 888 4.69 -6.90 6.71
CA ARG A 888 5.44 -6.83 7.98
C ARG A 888 4.45 -6.64 9.13
N VAL A 889 4.47 -7.56 10.09
CA VAL A 889 3.65 -7.45 11.31
C VAL A 889 4.27 -6.40 12.23
N GLU A 890 3.47 -5.41 12.62
CA GLU A 890 3.89 -4.26 13.42
C GLU A 890 2.94 -4.08 14.61
N PRO A 891 3.34 -4.50 15.81
CA PRO A 891 2.56 -4.20 17.00
C PRO A 891 2.55 -2.70 17.25
N VAL A 892 1.38 -2.15 17.56
CA VAL A 892 1.15 -0.72 17.77
C VAL A 892 0.35 -0.48 19.03
N TYR A 893 0.48 0.72 19.59
CA TYR A 893 -0.28 1.12 20.76
C TYR A 893 -0.62 2.59 20.74
N ALA A 894 -1.75 2.93 21.36
CA ALA A 894 -2.17 4.28 21.68
C ALA A 894 -2.43 4.40 23.19
N SER A 895 -2.46 5.62 23.69
CA SER A 895 -2.76 5.91 25.10
C SER A 895 -3.59 7.19 25.20
N GLU A 896 -3.89 7.64 26.42
CA GLU A 896 -4.57 8.94 26.60
C GLU A 896 -3.72 10.13 26.12
N ARG A 897 -2.38 9.98 26.11
CA ARG A 897 -1.42 11.04 25.79
C ARG A 897 -0.89 10.97 24.36
N HIS A 898 -0.96 9.80 23.72
CA HIS A 898 -0.35 9.55 22.43
C HIS A 898 -1.33 8.86 21.49
N THR A 899 -1.35 9.32 20.23
CA THR A 899 -1.92 8.57 19.11
C THR A 899 -1.10 7.29 18.85
N TYR A 900 -1.50 6.48 17.88
CA TYR A 900 -0.84 5.21 17.59
C TYR A 900 0.66 5.34 17.27
N ARG A 901 1.47 4.57 17.99
CA ARG A 901 2.92 4.44 17.85
C ARG A 901 3.30 2.98 17.66
N TYR A 902 4.45 2.73 17.04
CA TYR A 902 5.06 1.40 17.03
C TYR A 902 5.37 0.95 18.46
N ALA A 903 5.14 -0.32 18.78
CA ALA A 903 5.46 -0.94 20.07
C ALA A 903 6.77 -1.76 20.01
N ARG A 904 7.84 -1.19 19.44
CA ARG A 904 9.09 -1.93 19.16
C ARG A 904 9.76 -2.40 20.43
N LYS A 905 9.88 -1.52 21.42
CA LYS A 905 10.55 -1.86 22.69
C LYS A 905 9.84 -3.00 23.41
N PHE A 906 8.52 -2.90 23.54
CA PHE A 906 7.70 -3.95 24.12
C PHE A 906 7.84 -5.28 23.36
N THR A 907 7.77 -5.23 22.03
CA THR A 907 7.80 -6.42 21.17
C THR A 907 9.16 -7.12 21.21
N LEU A 908 10.26 -6.37 21.17
CA LEU A 908 11.61 -6.94 21.27
C LEU A 908 11.84 -7.60 22.62
N ASN A 909 11.39 -6.97 23.71
CA ASN A 909 11.43 -7.58 25.05
C ASN A 909 10.59 -8.86 25.12
N LEU A 910 9.38 -8.85 24.53
CA LEU A 910 8.51 -10.05 24.44
C LEU A 910 9.20 -11.20 23.71
N LEU A 911 10.01 -10.90 22.69
CA LEU A 911 10.77 -11.88 21.90
C LEU A 911 12.16 -12.19 22.47
N SER A 912 12.52 -11.64 23.64
CA SER A 912 13.88 -11.75 24.20
C SER A 912 14.99 -11.28 23.24
N CYS A 913 14.69 -10.28 22.43
CA CYS A 913 15.61 -9.60 21.52
C CYS A 913 16.09 -8.27 22.14
N SER A 914 17.28 -7.79 21.76
CA SER A 914 17.77 -6.50 22.26
C SER A 914 16.95 -5.32 21.71
N ALA A 915 16.37 -4.52 22.60
CA ALA A 915 15.63 -3.30 22.29
C ALA A 915 16.51 -2.04 22.21
N GLU A 916 17.83 -2.16 22.36
CA GLU A 916 18.75 -1.02 22.34
C GLU A 916 18.73 -0.30 20.97
N GLY A 917 18.61 1.03 20.98
CA GLY A 917 18.58 1.85 19.76
C GLY A 917 17.23 1.90 19.03
N PHE A 918 16.21 1.17 19.50
CA PHE A 918 14.86 1.25 18.96
C PHE A 918 14.04 2.37 19.62
N GLU A 919 13.22 3.05 18.82
CA GLU A 919 12.29 4.07 19.26
C GLU A 919 10.86 3.75 18.84
N ASP A 920 9.93 4.02 19.75
CA ASP A 920 8.49 3.93 19.50
C ASP A 920 8.03 5.26 18.89
N THR A 921 8.19 5.37 17.57
CA THR A 921 7.77 6.53 16.77
C THR A 921 6.28 6.45 16.42
N PRO A 922 5.62 7.56 16.03
CA PRO A 922 4.30 7.49 15.40
C PRO A 922 4.29 6.52 14.21
N ILE A 923 3.16 5.89 13.95
CA ILE A 923 3.04 4.96 12.81
C ILE A 923 3.02 5.72 11.48
N ASP A 924 3.67 5.15 10.48
CA ASP A 924 3.65 5.65 9.10
C ASP A 924 2.81 4.67 8.29
N ALA A 925 1.58 5.04 7.94
CA ALA A 925 0.63 4.15 7.29
C ALA A 925 0.24 4.66 5.89
N PHE A 926 0.14 3.73 4.96
CA PHE A 926 -0.15 3.97 3.55
C PHE A 926 -1.29 3.06 3.04
N ALA A 927 -1.80 3.39 1.86
CA ALA A 927 -2.84 2.60 1.22
C ALA A 927 -2.39 1.14 1.00
N GLY A 928 -3.22 0.18 1.41
CA GLY A 928 -2.93 -1.26 1.34
C GLY A 928 -2.42 -1.88 2.63
N ASP A 929 -2.09 -1.06 3.64
CA ASP A 929 -1.83 -1.52 5.01
C ASP A 929 -3.13 -1.99 5.68
N ILE A 930 -2.97 -2.81 6.72
CA ILE A 930 -4.08 -3.35 7.51
C ILE A 930 -3.88 -2.99 8.97
N PHE A 931 -4.92 -2.51 9.63
CA PHE A 931 -4.99 -2.32 11.07
C PHE A 931 -5.94 -3.35 11.68
N LEU A 932 -5.47 -4.09 12.68
CA LEU A 932 -6.28 -5.04 13.45
C LEU A 932 -6.26 -4.65 14.93
N GLY A 933 -7.40 -4.21 15.43
CA GLY A 933 -7.69 -4.09 16.85
C GLY A 933 -7.80 -5.45 17.51
N LEU A 934 -6.68 -6.05 17.95
CA LEU A 934 -6.68 -7.42 18.49
C LEU A 934 -7.21 -7.49 19.93
N ASP A 935 -6.87 -6.49 20.74
CA ASP A 935 -7.32 -6.37 22.13
C ASP A 935 -8.64 -5.60 22.25
N LEU A 936 -9.32 -5.76 23.39
CA LEU A 936 -10.53 -5.00 23.73
C LEU A 936 -10.16 -3.65 24.34
N CYS A 937 -10.26 -2.58 23.54
CA CYS A 937 -9.85 -1.21 23.89
C CYS A 937 -11.03 -0.22 23.99
N PRO A 938 -11.98 -0.38 24.95
CA PRO A 938 -13.27 0.29 24.91
C PRO A 938 -13.21 1.81 25.21
N SER A 939 -12.12 2.29 25.81
CA SER A 939 -11.89 3.72 26.04
C SER A 939 -10.89 4.33 25.04
N ILE A 940 -9.90 3.56 24.60
CA ILE A 940 -8.81 4.05 23.73
C ILE A 940 -9.33 4.22 22.29
N VAL A 941 -10.05 3.23 21.75
CA VAL A 941 -10.51 3.27 20.35
C VAL A 941 -11.48 4.43 20.09
N PRO A 942 -12.55 4.66 20.89
CA PRO A 942 -13.42 5.84 20.72
C PRO A 942 -12.69 7.18 20.83
N ARG A 943 -11.68 7.26 21.71
CA ARG A 943 -10.88 8.49 21.88
C ARG A 943 -10.06 8.84 20.64
N HIS A 944 -9.63 7.81 19.88
CA HIS A 944 -8.80 7.96 18.69
C HIS A 944 -9.60 7.75 17.39
N GLU A 945 -10.93 7.90 17.43
CA GLU A 945 -11.83 7.70 16.28
C GLU A 945 -11.38 8.50 15.04
N GLU A 946 -11.13 9.80 15.17
CA GLU A 946 -10.73 10.64 14.02
C GLU A 946 -9.35 10.27 13.47
N TYR A 947 -8.44 9.80 14.32
CA TYR A 947 -7.14 9.30 13.86
C TYR A 947 -7.30 8.04 13.01
N LEU A 948 -8.13 7.09 13.46
CA LEU A 948 -8.45 5.88 12.73
C LEU A 948 -9.24 6.18 11.44
N LEU A 949 -10.17 7.14 11.46
CA LEU A 949 -10.85 7.60 10.25
C LEU A 949 -9.86 8.18 9.24
N ASN A 950 -8.84 8.92 9.69
CA ASN A 950 -7.79 9.40 8.79
C ASN A 950 -6.97 8.25 8.18
N LEU A 951 -6.64 7.20 8.95
CA LEU A 951 -6.01 5.99 8.41
C LEU A 951 -6.90 5.33 7.35
N ARG A 952 -8.20 5.21 7.61
CA ARG A 952 -9.18 4.66 6.66
C ARG A 952 -9.23 5.46 5.37
N ARG A 953 -9.29 6.81 5.47
CA ARG A 953 -9.26 7.72 4.32
C ARG A 953 -8.00 7.51 3.47
N LYS A 954 -6.84 7.31 4.10
CA LYS A 954 -5.56 6.96 3.44
C LYS A 954 -5.59 5.61 2.70
N GLY A 955 -6.60 4.78 2.94
CA GLY A 955 -6.72 3.45 2.33
C GLY A 955 -6.16 2.32 3.18
N VAL A 956 -5.98 2.53 4.49
CA VAL A 956 -5.72 1.45 5.45
C VAL A 956 -7.03 0.71 5.70
N SER A 957 -7.01 -0.62 5.61
CA SER A 957 -8.19 -1.43 5.99
C SER A 957 -8.19 -1.65 7.49
N ILE A 958 -9.29 -1.30 8.17
CA ILE A 958 -9.36 -1.30 9.64
C ILE A 958 -10.40 -2.32 10.12
N TYR A 959 -9.93 -3.27 10.92
CA TYR A 959 -10.73 -4.36 11.50
C TYR A 959 -10.53 -4.45 13.01
N PHE A 960 -11.51 -4.99 13.72
CA PHE A 960 -11.44 -5.22 15.17
C PHE A 960 -11.82 -6.66 15.53
N VAL A 961 -11.13 -7.26 16.50
CA VAL A 961 -11.57 -8.52 17.10
C VAL A 961 -12.66 -8.22 18.13
N ILE A 962 -13.80 -8.89 17.97
CA ILE A 962 -14.95 -8.75 18.87
C ILE A 962 -15.03 -10.00 19.73
N HIS A 963 -14.63 -9.84 21.00
CA HIS A 963 -14.63 -10.93 21.98
C HIS A 963 -16.04 -11.27 22.43
N ASP A 964 -16.87 -10.27 22.73
CA ASP A 964 -18.29 -10.43 23.00
C ASP A 964 -19.06 -9.09 22.99
N LEU A 965 -20.40 -9.17 23.02
CA LEU A 965 -21.33 -8.04 23.21
C LEU A 965 -22.09 -8.12 24.54
N LEU A 966 -21.60 -8.90 25.51
CA LEU A 966 -22.34 -9.18 26.73
C LEU A 966 -22.64 -7.92 27.57
N PRO A 967 -21.75 -6.90 27.67
CA PRO A 967 -22.10 -5.65 28.35
C PRO A 967 -23.32 -4.92 27.78
N ILE A 968 -23.60 -5.13 26.49
CA ILE A 968 -24.75 -4.53 25.78
C ILE A 968 -25.98 -5.42 25.89
N LEU A 969 -25.82 -6.74 25.73
CA LEU A 969 -26.93 -7.69 25.69
C LEU A 969 -27.42 -8.09 27.10
N MET A 970 -26.59 -7.95 28.13
CA MET A 970 -26.87 -8.31 29.51
C MET A 970 -26.44 -7.21 30.49
N PRO A 971 -26.90 -5.95 30.34
CA PRO A 971 -26.41 -4.80 31.09
C PRO A 971 -26.51 -4.98 32.62
N GLN A 972 -27.51 -5.72 33.10
CA GLN A 972 -27.71 -6.06 34.51
C GLN A 972 -26.57 -6.88 35.14
N MET A 973 -25.72 -7.53 34.33
CA MET A 973 -24.61 -8.36 34.78
C MET A 973 -23.28 -7.58 34.87
N PHE A 974 -23.27 -6.33 34.40
CA PHE A 974 -22.09 -5.46 34.32
C PHE A 974 -22.31 -4.17 35.11
N THR A 975 -21.27 -3.35 35.21
CA THR A 975 -21.43 -2.00 35.78
C THR A 975 -22.00 -1.06 34.70
N PRO A 976 -22.77 -0.01 35.08
CA PRO A 976 -23.30 0.96 34.12
C PRO A 976 -22.22 1.65 33.28
N GLU A 977 -21.02 1.79 33.84
CA GLU A 977 -19.88 2.36 33.12
C GLU A 977 -19.34 1.41 32.04
N THR A 978 -19.26 0.11 32.32
CA THR A 978 -18.83 -0.89 31.33
C THR A 978 -19.81 -0.97 30.17
N GLU A 979 -21.11 -0.99 30.44
CA GLU A 979 -22.17 -0.93 29.41
C GLU A 979 -21.99 0.29 28.50
N LYS A 980 -21.90 1.49 29.09
CA LYS A 980 -21.74 2.74 28.33
C LYS A 980 -20.49 2.75 27.46
N ARG A 981 -19.36 2.31 28.00
CA ARG A 981 -18.09 2.23 27.26
C ARG A 981 -18.17 1.23 26.10
N HIS A 982 -18.81 0.08 26.30
CA HIS A 982 -18.97 -0.94 25.25
C HIS A 982 -19.89 -0.47 24.12
N HIS A 983 -20.98 0.24 24.44
CA HIS A 983 -21.82 0.89 23.42
C HIS A 983 -21.04 1.92 22.59
N SER A 984 -20.26 2.78 23.25
CA SER A 984 -19.42 3.76 22.56
C SER A 984 -18.40 3.07 21.65
N TRP A 985 -17.76 2.02 22.15
CA TRP A 985 -16.80 1.22 21.39
C TRP A 985 -17.44 0.57 20.16
N MET A 986 -18.59 -0.10 20.33
CA MET A 986 -19.30 -0.76 19.23
C MET A 986 -19.75 0.26 18.16
N LYS A 987 -20.23 1.43 18.58
CA LYS A 987 -20.59 2.53 17.68
C LYS A 987 -19.38 2.99 16.86
N THR A 988 -18.25 3.25 17.52
CA THR A 988 -17.02 3.67 16.83
C THR A 988 -16.53 2.59 15.86
N ILE A 989 -16.42 1.32 16.30
CA ILE A 989 -15.87 0.28 15.41
C ILE A 989 -16.75 0.02 14.19
N SER A 990 -18.07 0.23 14.29
CA SER A 990 -19.03 0.08 13.17
C SER A 990 -18.77 1.04 12.01
N MET A 991 -18.01 2.11 12.22
CA MET A 991 -17.63 3.06 11.18
C MET A 991 -16.47 2.59 10.29
N PHE A 992 -15.87 1.44 10.57
CA PHE A 992 -14.71 0.91 9.84
C PHE A 992 -15.07 -0.27 8.93
N ASP A 993 -14.08 -1.05 8.48
CA ASP A 993 -14.27 -2.02 7.39
C ASP A 993 -14.81 -3.38 7.86
N GLY A 994 -14.67 -3.74 9.15
CA GLY A 994 -15.30 -4.93 9.69
C GLY A 994 -14.87 -5.38 11.08
N GLY A 995 -15.43 -6.49 11.53
CA GLY A 995 -15.11 -7.16 12.80
C GLY A 995 -14.89 -8.66 12.64
N LEU A 996 -13.92 -9.22 13.38
CA LEU A 996 -13.71 -10.66 13.50
C LEU A 996 -14.14 -11.13 14.89
N CYS A 997 -15.17 -11.95 14.92
CA CYS A 997 -15.73 -12.46 16.16
C CYS A 997 -14.99 -13.73 16.59
N VAL A 998 -14.86 -13.94 17.90
CA VAL A 998 -14.19 -15.14 18.44
C VAL A 998 -15.05 -16.40 18.34
N SER A 999 -16.30 -16.27 17.90
CA SER A 999 -17.24 -17.36 17.63
C SER A 999 -18.27 -16.93 16.59
N GLN A 1000 -18.92 -17.89 15.94
CA GLN A 1000 -20.07 -17.65 15.08
C GLN A 1000 -21.25 -17.07 15.88
N ALA A 1001 -21.47 -17.55 17.10
CA ALA A 1001 -22.51 -17.01 17.99
C ALA A 1001 -22.32 -15.51 18.28
N VAL A 1002 -21.08 -15.04 18.46
CA VAL A 1002 -20.80 -13.60 18.60
C VAL A 1002 -20.99 -12.88 17.27
N ALA A 1003 -20.62 -13.48 16.13
CA ALA A 1003 -20.86 -12.89 14.80
C ALA A 1003 -22.35 -12.68 14.52
N ASP A 1004 -23.20 -13.64 14.86
CA ASP A 1004 -24.66 -13.52 14.75
C ASP A 1004 -25.17 -12.37 15.62
N ASN A 1005 -24.73 -12.29 16.88
CA ASN A 1005 -25.11 -11.21 17.80
C ASN A 1005 -24.69 -9.82 17.28
N VAL A 1006 -23.49 -9.71 16.69
CA VAL A 1006 -22.99 -8.46 16.07
C VAL A 1006 -23.84 -8.08 14.87
N PHE A 1007 -24.15 -9.04 14.00
CA PHE A 1007 -24.99 -8.81 12.83
C PHE A 1007 -26.39 -8.32 13.25
N ASP A 1008 -27.02 -8.97 14.22
CA ASP A 1008 -28.34 -8.61 14.73
C ASP A 1008 -28.34 -7.22 15.40
N TYR A 1009 -27.32 -6.92 16.21
CA TYR A 1009 -27.17 -5.62 16.86
C TYR A 1009 -27.03 -4.49 15.84
N LEU A 1010 -26.14 -4.66 14.85
CA LEU A 1010 -25.89 -3.63 13.84
C LEU A 1010 -27.05 -3.45 12.86
N LYS A 1011 -27.83 -4.50 12.57
CA LYS A 1011 -29.06 -4.37 11.78
C LYS A 1011 -30.09 -3.44 12.42
N GLY A 1012 -30.13 -3.40 13.76
CA GLY A 1012 -30.98 -2.46 14.51
C GLY A 1012 -30.42 -1.04 14.59
N PHE A 1013 -29.16 -0.83 14.20
CA PHE A 1013 -28.46 0.45 14.28
C PHE A 1013 -28.68 1.25 12.98
N LYS A 1014 -29.19 2.48 13.07
CA LYS A 1014 -29.38 3.38 11.91
C LYS A 1014 -28.05 4.03 11.46
N THR A 1015 -26.95 3.29 11.39
CA THR A 1015 -25.70 3.82 10.84
C THR A 1015 -25.74 3.73 9.31
N GLU A 1016 -25.61 4.87 8.65
CA GLU A 1016 -25.40 4.94 7.21
C GLU A 1016 -23.95 4.52 6.90
N HIS A 1017 -23.76 3.26 6.52
CA HIS A 1017 -22.46 2.77 6.11
C HIS A 1017 -22.22 3.15 4.64
N SER A 1018 -21.26 4.02 4.35
CA SER A 1018 -20.89 4.38 2.97
C SER A 1018 -20.24 3.22 2.21
N ARG A 1019 -19.65 2.25 2.92
CA ARG A 1019 -19.06 1.00 2.38
C ARG A 1019 -19.44 -0.18 3.30
N PRO A 1020 -19.49 -1.42 2.80
CA PRO A 1020 -19.96 -2.57 3.58
C PRO A 1020 -19.14 -2.82 4.85
N PHE A 1021 -19.81 -3.16 5.96
CA PHE A 1021 -19.16 -3.63 7.20
C PHE A 1021 -19.08 -5.16 7.18
N LYS A 1022 -17.86 -5.71 7.11
CA LYS A 1022 -17.65 -7.17 7.01
C LYS A 1022 -17.64 -7.82 8.39
N ILE A 1023 -18.27 -8.98 8.51
CA ILE A 1023 -18.32 -9.75 9.75
C ILE A 1023 -17.74 -11.14 9.46
N GLY A 1024 -16.67 -11.50 10.18
CA GLY A 1024 -16.05 -12.81 10.14
C GLY A 1024 -16.02 -13.44 11.52
N TYR A 1025 -15.62 -14.70 11.61
CA TYR A 1025 -15.32 -15.34 12.88
C TYR A 1025 -14.12 -16.29 12.77
N PHE A 1026 -13.49 -16.57 13.91
CA PHE A 1026 -12.43 -17.57 14.07
C PHE A 1026 -12.51 -18.14 15.49
N HIS A 1027 -12.06 -19.37 15.72
CA HIS A 1027 -12.07 -19.99 17.04
C HIS A 1027 -10.73 -19.83 17.76
N HIS A 1028 -10.74 -19.78 19.10
CA HIS A 1028 -9.53 -19.69 19.90
C HIS A 1028 -8.73 -21.00 19.95
N GLY A 1029 -7.43 -20.89 20.23
CA GLY A 1029 -6.57 -22.02 20.52
C GLY A 1029 -6.56 -22.40 22.01
N ALA A 1030 -6.12 -23.63 22.34
CA ALA A 1030 -6.03 -24.13 23.73
C ALA A 1030 -4.63 -24.59 24.16
N ASP A 1031 -3.64 -24.62 23.26
CA ASP A 1031 -2.27 -24.96 23.67
C ASP A 1031 -1.71 -23.83 24.55
N ILE A 1032 -1.28 -24.20 25.75
CA ILE A 1032 -0.78 -23.25 26.73
C ILE A 1032 0.70 -23.06 26.41
N GLU A 1033 1.07 -21.86 26.02
CA GLU A 1033 2.46 -21.42 25.98
C GLU A 1033 2.73 -20.66 27.27
N ASN A 1034 3.65 -21.15 28.12
CA ASN A 1034 3.97 -20.59 29.44
C ASN A 1034 3.97 -19.05 29.44
N SER A 1035 2.86 -18.47 29.90
CA SER A 1035 2.60 -17.04 29.93
C SER A 1035 3.00 -16.41 31.27
N LEU A 1036 3.29 -17.27 32.26
CA LEU A 1036 3.84 -16.94 33.56
C LEU A 1036 5.21 -17.63 33.75
N PRO A 1037 6.14 -17.05 34.55
CA PRO A 1037 7.36 -17.74 34.93
C PRO A 1037 7.03 -19.01 35.72
N THR A 1038 7.67 -20.13 35.38
CA THR A 1038 7.60 -21.37 36.16
C THR A 1038 8.17 -21.14 37.55
N HIS A 1039 7.33 -21.04 38.59
CA HIS A 1039 7.81 -20.93 39.99
C HIS A 1039 8.01 -22.31 40.65
N GLY A 1040 7.73 -23.40 39.92
CA GLY A 1040 7.63 -24.74 40.48
C GLY A 1040 6.34 -24.91 41.29
N ILE A 1041 5.89 -26.15 41.45
CA ILE A 1041 4.73 -26.45 42.32
C ILE A 1041 5.24 -26.47 43.76
N ASN A 1042 4.59 -25.70 44.64
CA ASN A 1042 4.97 -25.69 46.05
C ASN A 1042 4.32 -26.85 46.83
N ARG A 1043 4.80 -27.11 48.06
CA ARG A 1043 4.31 -28.25 48.88
C ARG A 1043 2.81 -28.18 49.21
N ASP A 1044 2.25 -26.98 49.33
CA ASP A 1044 0.82 -26.80 49.64
C ASP A 1044 -0.04 -27.10 48.39
N GLU A 1045 0.41 -26.68 47.21
CA GLU A 1045 -0.21 -27.03 45.93
C GLU A 1045 -0.17 -28.54 45.65
N GLU A 1046 0.96 -29.21 45.91
CA GLU A 1046 1.06 -30.67 45.81
C GLU A 1046 0.07 -31.39 46.75
N ARG A 1047 -0.08 -30.88 47.98
CA ARG A 1047 -1.03 -31.44 48.95
C ARG A 1047 -2.48 -31.29 48.47
N ILE A 1048 -2.84 -30.13 47.90
CA ILE A 1048 -4.16 -29.90 47.30
C ILE A 1048 -4.37 -30.88 46.14
N LEU A 1049 -3.43 -31.01 45.21
CA LEU A 1049 -3.54 -31.94 44.08
C LEU A 1049 -3.75 -33.39 44.52
N GLN A 1050 -3.04 -33.84 45.56
CA GLN A 1050 -3.24 -35.18 46.13
C GLN A 1050 -4.62 -35.37 46.75
N GLN A 1051 -5.19 -34.32 47.35
CA GLN A 1051 -6.53 -34.34 47.92
C GLN A 1051 -7.61 -34.38 46.83
N LEU A 1052 -7.44 -33.60 45.75
CA LEU A 1052 -8.39 -33.57 44.63
C LEU A 1052 -8.51 -34.91 43.90
N LYS A 1053 -7.45 -35.73 43.89
CA LYS A 1053 -7.47 -37.07 43.28
C LYS A 1053 -8.28 -38.12 44.06
N ARG A 1054 -8.66 -37.86 45.32
CA ARG A 1054 -9.33 -38.85 46.18
C ARG A 1054 -10.83 -38.94 45.95
N ASP A 1055 -11.47 -37.80 45.70
CA ASP A 1055 -12.91 -37.68 45.55
C ASP A 1055 -13.22 -36.97 44.22
N PRO A 1056 -14.38 -37.22 43.58
CA PRO A 1056 -14.74 -36.55 42.33
C PRO A 1056 -14.66 -35.02 42.45
N THR A 1057 -13.87 -34.41 41.57
CA THR A 1057 -13.52 -32.99 41.64
C THR A 1057 -14.10 -32.23 40.46
N PHE A 1058 -14.85 -31.17 40.73
CA PHE A 1058 -15.40 -30.26 39.72
C PHE A 1058 -14.62 -28.96 39.71
N ILE A 1059 -14.15 -28.56 38.53
CA ILE A 1059 -13.35 -27.35 38.34
C ILE A 1059 -14.15 -26.29 37.58
N MET A 1060 -14.07 -25.04 38.05
CA MET A 1060 -14.52 -23.84 37.34
C MET A 1060 -13.32 -22.95 37.10
N VAL A 1061 -13.15 -22.44 35.87
CA VAL A 1061 -12.01 -21.57 35.52
C VAL A 1061 -12.52 -20.25 34.94
N GLY A 1062 -12.16 -19.14 35.57
CA GLY A 1062 -12.51 -17.79 35.14
C GLY A 1062 -12.68 -16.80 36.30
N THR A 1063 -12.65 -15.51 35.98
CA THR A 1063 -12.91 -14.44 36.96
C THR A 1063 -14.25 -14.64 37.66
N VAL A 1064 -14.29 -14.46 38.98
CA VAL A 1064 -15.51 -14.58 39.78
C VAL A 1064 -16.38 -13.35 39.57
N GLU A 1065 -17.39 -13.45 38.71
CA GLU A 1065 -18.29 -12.36 38.31
C GLU A 1065 -19.75 -12.85 38.13
N PRO A 1066 -20.76 -11.96 38.09
CA PRO A 1066 -22.17 -12.34 38.22
C PRO A 1066 -22.66 -13.33 37.17
N ARG A 1067 -22.21 -13.19 35.92
CA ARG A 1067 -22.66 -14.03 34.78
C ARG A 1067 -22.10 -15.44 34.77
N LYS A 1068 -21.06 -15.73 35.54
CA LYS A 1068 -20.33 -17.01 35.47
C LYS A 1068 -21.00 -18.13 36.30
N GLY A 1069 -22.11 -17.85 36.97
CA GLY A 1069 -22.89 -18.86 37.69
C GLY A 1069 -22.25 -19.38 38.98
N HIS A 1070 -21.10 -18.85 39.44
CA HIS A 1070 -20.41 -19.30 40.65
C HIS A 1070 -21.32 -19.36 41.89
N LYS A 1071 -22.23 -18.39 42.05
CA LYS A 1071 -23.21 -18.38 43.14
C LYS A 1071 -24.18 -19.56 43.07
N GLN A 1072 -24.69 -19.89 41.89
CA GLN A 1072 -25.59 -21.02 41.69
C GLN A 1072 -24.84 -22.33 41.95
N VAL A 1073 -23.62 -22.46 41.43
CA VAL A 1073 -22.77 -23.64 41.63
C VAL A 1073 -22.47 -23.84 43.11
N LEU A 1074 -22.01 -22.81 43.83
CA LEU A 1074 -21.73 -22.93 45.27
C LEU A 1074 -22.96 -23.38 46.05
N ASN A 1075 -24.13 -22.81 45.76
CA ASN A 1075 -25.38 -23.20 46.41
C ASN A 1075 -25.80 -24.64 46.04
N ALA A 1076 -25.52 -25.12 44.83
CA ALA A 1076 -25.79 -26.50 44.44
C ALA A 1076 -24.86 -27.47 45.18
N PHE A 1077 -23.58 -27.12 45.34
CA PHE A 1077 -22.63 -27.90 46.13
C PHE A 1077 -22.96 -27.91 47.61
N GLU A 1078 -23.48 -26.81 48.18
CA GLU A 1078 -24.00 -26.81 49.56
C GLU A 1078 -25.12 -27.84 49.76
N LEU A 1079 -26.03 -27.97 48.79
CA LEU A 1079 -27.08 -29.00 48.82
C LEU A 1079 -26.46 -30.41 48.76
N LEU A 1080 -25.56 -30.64 47.82
CA LEU A 1080 -24.89 -31.94 47.63
C LEU A 1080 -24.07 -32.35 48.87
N TRP A 1081 -23.32 -31.42 49.47
CA TRP A 1081 -22.59 -31.67 50.72
C TRP A 1081 -23.54 -31.94 51.90
N SER A 1082 -24.67 -31.24 51.97
CA SER A 1082 -25.69 -31.48 53.02
C SER A 1082 -26.38 -32.84 52.88
N GLN A 1083 -26.45 -33.37 51.66
CA GLN A 1083 -26.98 -34.69 51.33
C GLN A 1083 -25.91 -35.81 51.48
N GLY A 1084 -24.69 -35.47 51.91
CA GLY A 1084 -23.64 -36.44 52.19
C GLY A 1084 -22.77 -36.84 50.99
N HIS A 1085 -22.89 -36.16 49.85
CA HIS A 1085 -22.01 -36.42 48.69
C HIS A 1085 -20.56 -35.99 48.99
N ARG A 1086 -19.60 -36.89 48.77
CA ARG A 1086 -18.17 -36.60 48.87
C ARG A 1086 -17.64 -36.15 47.51
N ILE A 1087 -17.64 -34.85 47.28
CA ILE A 1087 -17.18 -34.21 46.03
C ILE A 1087 -16.46 -32.90 46.34
N ASN A 1088 -15.50 -32.54 45.49
CA ASN A 1088 -14.75 -31.29 45.60
C ASN A 1088 -15.23 -30.26 44.58
N LEU A 1089 -15.24 -28.98 44.99
CA LEU A 1089 -15.40 -27.83 44.11
C LEU A 1089 -14.12 -26.99 44.11
N VAL A 1090 -13.54 -26.81 42.93
CA VAL A 1090 -12.39 -25.92 42.70
C VAL A 1090 -12.85 -24.76 41.83
N ILE A 1091 -12.76 -23.54 42.36
CA ILE A 1091 -13.02 -22.31 41.60
C ILE A 1091 -11.66 -21.65 41.36
N ILE A 1092 -11.28 -21.39 40.12
CA ILE A 1092 -10.01 -20.76 39.79
C ILE A 1092 -10.29 -19.40 39.16
N GLY A 1093 -9.75 -18.35 39.78
CA GLY A 1093 -9.77 -17.00 39.21
C GLY A 1093 -9.98 -15.90 40.24
N LYS A 1094 -9.45 -14.73 39.91
CA LYS A 1094 -9.52 -13.53 40.76
C LYS A 1094 -10.96 -13.06 40.97
N ARG A 1095 -11.18 -12.34 42.08
CA ARG A 1095 -12.41 -11.57 42.31
C ARG A 1095 -12.68 -10.58 41.16
N GLY A 1096 -13.90 -10.60 40.63
CA GLY A 1096 -14.44 -9.63 39.66
C GLY A 1096 -15.31 -8.54 40.31
N TRP A 1097 -16.26 -8.01 39.54
CA TRP A 1097 -17.20 -6.95 39.97
C TRP A 1097 -18.51 -7.51 40.52
N ASN A 1098 -19.24 -6.72 41.32
CA ASN A 1098 -20.59 -7.04 41.84
C ASN A 1098 -20.72 -8.42 42.52
N VAL A 1099 -19.66 -8.92 43.16
CA VAL A 1099 -19.59 -10.25 43.79
C VAL A 1099 -19.22 -10.21 45.28
N GLU A 1100 -19.29 -9.05 45.93
CA GLU A 1100 -18.87 -8.81 47.31
C GLU A 1100 -19.45 -9.87 48.26
N LYS A 1101 -20.76 -10.12 48.17
CA LYS A 1101 -21.47 -11.11 49.00
C LYS A 1101 -21.02 -12.54 48.72
N LEU A 1102 -20.71 -12.87 47.46
CA LEU A 1102 -20.25 -14.20 47.07
C LEU A 1102 -18.82 -14.44 47.55
N VAL A 1103 -17.93 -13.47 47.38
CA VAL A 1103 -16.54 -13.53 47.84
C VAL A 1103 -16.48 -13.69 49.35
N GLN A 1104 -17.24 -12.89 50.09
CA GLN A 1104 -17.33 -13.03 51.54
C GLN A 1104 -17.82 -14.43 51.94
N LYS A 1105 -18.82 -14.96 51.23
CA LYS A 1105 -19.31 -16.33 51.45
C LYS A 1105 -18.23 -17.38 51.16
N LEU A 1106 -17.47 -17.26 50.07
CA LEU A 1106 -16.38 -18.19 49.73
C LEU A 1106 -15.27 -18.19 50.78
N GLN A 1107 -14.83 -17.01 51.23
CA GLN A 1107 -13.73 -16.85 52.20
C GLN A 1107 -14.08 -17.37 53.60
N THR A 1108 -15.37 -17.36 53.96
CA THR A 1108 -15.86 -17.78 55.28
C THR A 1108 -16.52 -19.16 55.26
N HIS A 1109 -16.47 -19.87 54.12
CA HIS A 1109 -17.23 -21.10 53.93
C HIS A 1109 -16.66 -22.26 54.77
N PRO A 1110 -17.47 -23.04 55.51
CA PRO A 1110 -16.99 -24.14 56.36
C PRO A 1110 -16.25 -25.28 55.63
N GLN A 1111 -16.47 -25.40 54.30
CA GLN A 1111 -15.82 -26.39 53.43
C GLN A 1111 -14.53 -25.89 52.78
N LEU A 1112 -14.15 -24.61 52.98
CA LEU A 1112 -12.93 -24.05 52.40
C LEU A 1112 -11.70 -24.83 52.91
N PHE A 1113 -10.80 -25.21 52.00
CA PHE A 1113 -9.64 -26.10 52.23
C PHE A 1113 -9.99 -27.55 52.63
N LYS A 1114 -11.27 -27.94 52.60
CA LYS A 1114 -11.74 -29.32 52.82
C LYS A 1114 -12.30 -29.94 51.54
N ASN A 1115 -13.42 -29.41 51.06
CA ASN A 1115 -14.10 -29.81 49.83
C ASN A 1115 -14.32 -28.62 48.87
N LEU A 1116 -13.97 -27.41 49.29
CA LEU A 1116 -14.01 -26.19 48.49
C LEU A 1116 -12.61 -25.58 48.42
N PHE A 1117 -12.15 -25.26 47.22
CA PHE A 1117 -10.86 -24.62 46.97
C PHE A 1117 -11.06 -23.42 46.04
N TRP A 1118 -10.49 -22.26 46.40
CA TRP A 1118 -10.55 -21.05 45.56
C TRP A 1118 -9.16 -20.41 45.42
N PRO A 1119 -8.27 -20.97 44.58
CA PRO A 1119 -7.05 -20.28 44.21
C PRO A 1119 -7.35 -19.09 43.27
N GLU A 1120 -7.07 -17.87 43.74
CA GLU A 1120 -7.36 -16.64 42.99
C GLU A 1120 -6.42 -16.42 41.80
N GLN A 1121 -5.15 -16.82 41.93
CA GLN A 1121 -4.14 -16.78 40.88
C GLN A 1121 -3.34 -18.08 40.93
N VAL A 1122 -3.19 -18.72 39.78
CA VAL A 1122 -2.42 -19.96 39.61
C VAL A 1122 -1.43 -19.76 38.48
N SER A 1123 -0.26 -20.40 38.57
CA SER A 1123 0.63 -20.48 37.42
C SER A 1123 0.02 -21.37 36.35
N ASP A 1124 0.49 -21.24 35.10
CA ASP A 1124 0.03 -22.10 34.02
C ASP A 1124 0.30 -23.57 34.35
N GLU A 1125 1.48 -23.88 34.91
CA GLU A 1125 1.84 -25.25 35.31
C GLU A 1125 0.91 -25.81 36.38
N TYR A 1126 0.52 -25.00 37.37
CA TYR A 1126 -0.43 -25.43 38.39
C TYR A 1126 -1.85 -25.60 37.83
N LEU A 1127 -2.27 -24.71 36.92
CA LEU A 1127 -3.55 -24.83 36.22
C LEU A 1127 -3.62 -26.14 35.40
N GLU A 1128 -2.56 -26.51 34.70
CA GLU A 1128 -2.49 -27.78 33.97
C GLU A 1128 -2.65 -28.99 34.90
N GLN A 1129 -2.00 -28.97 36.07
CA GLN A 1129 -2.15 -30.05 37.06
C GLN A 1129 -3.54 -30.08 37.69
N LEU A 1130 -4.18 -28.93 37.87
CA LEU A 1130 -5.56 -28.84 38.36
C LEU A 1130 -6.55 -29.42 37.35
N TYR A 1131 -6.38 -29.14 36.05
CA TYR A 1131 -7.16 -29.80 35.01
C TYR A 1131 -6.93 -31.31 35.02
N ALA A 1132 -5.67 -31.77 35.09
CA ALA A 1132 -5.32 -33.19 35.12
C ALA A 1132 -5.78 -33.93 36.39
N SER A 1133 -5.96 -33.23 37.51
CA SER A 1133 -6.39 -33.79 38.79
C SER A 1133 -7.89 -33.65 39.04
N SER A 1134 -8.62 -33.00 38.14
CA SER A 1134 -10.07 -32.83 38.23
C SER A 1134 -10.81 -33.98 37.53
N SER A 1135 -12.07 -34.17 37.87
CA SER A 1135 -12.95 -35.19 37.28
C SER A 1135 -13.93 -34.61 36.25
N CYS A 1136 -14.29 -33.33 36.36
CA CYS A 1136 -15.18 -32.65 35.42
C CYS A 1136 -14.96 -31.14 35.42
N LEU A 1137 -15.00 -30.51 34.24
CA LEU A 1137 -15.18 -29.07 34.12
C LEU A 1137 -16.66 -28.73 34.31
N LEU A 1138 -16.97 -27.69 35.10
CA LEU A 1138 -18.31 -27.15 35.26
C LEU A 1138 -18.37 -25.70 34.74
N ALA A 1139 -18.94 -25.52 33.54
CA ALA A 1139 -19.09 -24.23 32.88
C ALA A 1139 -20.53 -23.70 33.02
N ALA A 1140 -20.81 -22.98 34.10
CA ALA A 1140 -22.16 -22.52 34.45
C ALA A 1140 -22.56 -21.13 33.92
N SER A 1141 -21.72 -20.54 33.05
CA SER A 1141 -21.90 -19.18 32.55
C SER A 1141 -23.25 -18.95 31.83
N GLU A 1142 -23.92 -17.86 32.13
CA GLU A 1142 -25.17 -17.41 31.49
C GLU A 1142 -24.92 -16.73 30.13
N GLY A 1143 -23.70 -16.26 29.89
CA GLY A 1143 -23.25 -15.73 28.60
C GLY A 1143 -21.73 -15.78 28.50
N GLU A 1144 -21.20 -16.07 27.31
CA GLU A 1144 -19.77 -16.13 26.99
C GLU A 1144 -19.51 -15.63 25.57
N GLY A 1145 -18.28 -15.16 25.31
CA GLY A 1145 -17.80 -14.87 23.96
C GLY A 1145 -17.35 -16.12 23.19
N PHE A 1146 -16.64 -17.02 23.87
CA PHE A 1146 -16.15 -18.28 23.29
C PHE A 1146 -16.20 -19.45 24.28
N GLY A 1147 -15.62 -19.28 25.48
CA GLY A 1147 -15.55 -20.35 26.48
C GLY A 1147 -14.25 -21.14 26.46
N LEU A 1148 -13.11 -20.45 26.59
CA LEU A 1148 -11.77 -21.06 26.65
C LEU A 1148 -11.67 -22.29 27.58
N PRO A 1149 -12.27 -22.31 28.79
CA PRO A 1149 -12.19 -23.49 29.66
C PRO A 1149 -12.69 -24.79 29.02
N LEU A 1150 -13.66 -24.73 28.10
CA LEU A 1150 -14.21 -25.91 27.43
C LEU A 1150 -13.15 -26.60 26.56
N ILE A 1151 -12.42 -25.84 25.75
CA ILE A 1151 -11.36 -26.38 24.88
C ILE A 1151 -10.10 -26.74 25.67
N GLU A 1152 -9.84 -26.08 26.80
CA GLU A 1152 -8.79 -26.49 27.74
C GLU A 1152 -9.14 -27.84 28.38
N ALA A 1153 -10.37 -28.03 28.85
CA ALA A 1153 -10.83 -29.32 29.38
C ALA A 1153 -10.76 -30.44 28.33
N ALA A 1154 -11.13 -30.15 27.07
CA ALA A 1154 -11.00 -31.09 25.96
C ALA A 1154 -9.54 -31.54 25.74
N LYS A 1155 -8.56 -30.63 25.82
CA LYS A 1155 -7.12 -30.96 25.74
C LYS A 1155 -6.72 -32.00 26.80
N TYR A 1156 -7.27 -31.90 28.01
CA TYR A 1156 -7.01 -32.85 29.10
C TYR A 1156 -7.98 -34.03 29.15
N LYS A 1157 -8.86 -34.18 28.14
CA LYS A 1157 -9.88 -35.24 28.09
C LYS A 1157 -10.82 -35.22 29.31
N LEU A 1158 -11.00 -34.04 29.89
CA LEU A 1158 -11.82 -33.83 31.08
C LEU A 1158 -13.29 -33.68 30.65
N PRO A 1159 -14.22 -34.51 31.16
CA PRO A 1159 -15.65 -34.36 30.88
C PRO A 1159 -16.15 -32.95 31.22
N VAL A 1160 -17.17 -32.51 30.50
CA VAL A 1160 -17.70 -31.15 30.62
C VAL A 1160 -19.19 -31.18 30.96
N ILE A 1161 -19.57 -30.45 32.02
CA ILE A 1161 -20.95 -30.02 32.25
C ILE A 1161 -21.03 -28.52 31.92
N ALA A 1162 -21.88 -28.14 30.98
CA ALA A 1162 -22.00 -26.77 30.49
C ALA A 1162 -23.44 -26.28 30.51
N ARG A 1163 -23.67 -24.98 30.71
CA ARG A 1163 -24.99 -24.40 30.48
C ARG A 1163 -25.36 -24.52 29.00
N ASP A 1164 -26.64 -24.73 28.70
CA ASP A 1164 -27.12 -24.82 27.32
C ASP A 1164 -27.26 -23.42 26.67
N ILE A 1165 -26.13 -22.84 26.25
CA ILE A 1165 -26.06 -21.57 25.52
C ILE A 1165 -25.46 -21.78 24.13
N LYS A 1166 -25.82 -20.91 23.17
CA LYS A 1166 -25.42 -21.03 21.75
C LYS A 1166 -23.92 -21.27 21.56
N VAL A 1167 -23.07 -20.47 22.21
CA VAL A 1167 -21.61 -20.57 22.06
C VAL A 1167 -21.04 -21.86 22.64
N PHE A 1168 -21.59 -22.39 23.73
CA PHE A 1168 -21.16 -23.69 24.27
C PHE A 1168 -21.61 -24.85 23.40
N ARG A 1169 -22.74 -24.73 22.70
CA ARG A 1169 -23.15 -25.68 21.66
C ARG A 1169 -22.25 -25.62 20.43
N GLU A 1170 -21.85 -24.43 20.03
CA GLU A 1170 -20.88 -24.21 18.94
C GLU A 1170 -19.53 -24.85 19.25
N VAL A 1171 -19.01 -24.65 20.47
CA VAL A 1171 -17.66 -25.10 20.86
C VAL A 1171 -17.63 -26.57 21.25
N ALA A 1172 -18.56 -27.05 22.10
CA ALA A 1172 -18.54 -28.42 22.60
C ALA A 1172 -19.44 -29.41 21.83
N GLY A 1173 -20.34 -28.96 20.97
CA GLY A 1173 -21.21 -29.82 20.16
C GLY A 1173 -22.02 -30.82 21.00
N ASN A 1174 -21.76 -32.12 20.81
CA ASN A 1174 -22.38 -33.21 21.57
C ASN A 1174 -21.45 -33.81 22.64
N HIS A 1175 -20.31 -33.17 22.91
CA HIS A 1175 -19.25 -33.67 23.81
C HIS A 1175 -19.34 -33.12 25.24
N ALA A 1176 -20.45 -32.45 25.59
CA ALA A 1176 -20.71 -31.95 26.93
C ALA A 1176 -22.11 -32.35 27.41
N THR A 1177 -22.26 -32.47 28.73
CA THR A 1177 -23.57 -32.58 29.38
C THR A 1177 -24.15 -31.19 29.56
N TYR A 1178 -25.30 -30.90 28.94
CA TYR A 1178 -25.91 -29.58 28.97
C TYR A 1178 -27.02 -29.44 30.01
N PHE A 1179 -27.11 -28.29 30.67
CA PHE A 1179 -28.19 -27.98 31.59
C PHE A 1179 -28.84 -26.61 31.35
N ASN A 1180 -30.15 -26.52 31.62
CA ASN A 1180 -30.96 -25.32 31.46
C ASN A 1180 -31.46 -24.72 32.80
N SER A 1181 -31.19 -25.37 33.94
CA SER A 1181 -31.72 -24.91 35.22
C SER A 1181 -31.09 -23.60 35.69
N ASN A 1182 -31.94 -22.66 36.13
CA ASN A 1182 -31.55 -21.41 36.78
C ASN A 1182 -31.60 -21.51 38.32
N ASN A 1183 -32.02 -22.63 38.89
CA ASN A 1183 -32.04 -22.86 40.34
C ASN A 1183 -30.89 -23.81 40.78
N PRO A 1184 -30.42 -23.71 42.03
CA PRO A 1184 -29.35 -24.59 42.53
C PRO A 1184 -29.73 -26.07 42.58
N SER A 1185 -31.00 -26.40 42.88
CA SER A 1185 -31.48 -27.78 43.01
C SER A 1185 -31.41 -28.55 41.68
N GLY A 1186 -31.83 -27.94 40.57
CA GLY A 1186 -31.76 -28.57 39.26
C GLY A 1186 -30.32 -28.76 38.76
N LEU A 1187 -29.38 -27.89 39.16
CA LEU A 1187 -27.96 -28.12 38.88
C LEU A 1187 -27.41 -29.28 39.74
N ALA A 1188 -27.81 -29.37 41.02
CA ALA A 1188 -27.45 -30.49 41.87
C ALA A 1188 -27.97 -31.84 41.31
N GLU A 1189 -29.19 -31.87 40.78
CA GLU A 1189 -29.75 -33.05 40.09
C GLU A 1189 -28.90 -33.46 38.88
N VAL A 1190 -28.51 -32.51 38.01
CA VAL A 1190 -27.62 -32.78 36.88
C VAL A 1190 -26.27 -33.34 37.33
N ILE A 1191 -25.71 -32.80 38.41
CA ILE A 1191 -24.45 -33.29 38.98
C ILE A 1191 -24.63 -34.70 39.55
N CYS A 1192 -25.75 -35.01 40.22
CA CYS A 1192 -26.04 -36.37 40.71
C CYS A 1192 -26.13 -37.37 39.57
N VAL A 1193 -26.90 -37.05 38.52
CA VAL A 1193 -27.02 -37.90 37.31
C VAL A 1193 -25.65 -38.08 36.66
N TRP A 1194 -24.85 -37.02 36.55
CA TRP A 1194 -23.50 -37.10 36.03
C TRP A 1194 -22.60 -37.98 36.91
N LEU A 1195 -22.67 -37.88 38.25
CA LEU A 1195 -21.87 -38.69 39.18
C LEU A 1195 -22.22 -40.18 39.10
N GLU A 1196 -23.50 -40.52 38.93
CA GLU A 1196 -23.95 -41.91 38.69
C GLU A 1196 -23.38 -42.43 37.36
N GLY A 1197 -23.54 -41.65 36.28
CA GLY A 1197 -22.94 -41.96 34.99
C GLY A 1197 -21.41 -42.03 35.03
N PHE A 1198 -20.77 -41.21 35.86
CA PHE A 1198 -19.31 -41.21 36.04
C PHE A 1198 -18.82 -42.49 36.70
N LYS A 1199 -19.52 -42.97 37.75
CA LYS A 1199 -19.24 -44.26 38.40
C LYS A 1199 -19.43 -45.45 37.45
N GLU A 1200 -20.43 -45.37 36.58
CA GLU A 1200 -20.73 -46.42 35.59
C GLU A 1200 -19.96 -46.28 34.27
N ASN A 1201 -19.12 -45.25 34.14
CA ASN A 1201 -18.41 -44.89 32.91
C ASN A 1201 -19.34 -44.65 31.69
N LYS A 1202 -20.55 -44.15 31.94
CA LYS A 1202 -21.60 -43.78 30.96
C LYS A 1202 -21.74 -42.27 30.75
N HIS A 1203 -20.87 -41.47 31.36
CA HIS A 1203 -20.85 -40.03 31.18
C HIS A 1203 -20.38 -39.65 29.76
N ILE A 1204 -20.76 -38.47 29.29
CA ILE A 1204 -20.32 -37.96 27.97
C ILE A 1204 -18.82 -37.64 28.05
N LEU A 1205 -18.05 -38.21 27.12
CA LEU A 1205 -16.61 -37.99 27.00
C LEU A 1205 -16.31 -36.76 26.13
N SER A 1206 -15.27 -36.01 26.51
CA SER A 1206 -14.73 -34.88 25.74
C SER A 1206 -13.56 -35.26 24.84
N ASN A 1207 -13.19 -36.55 24.77
CA ASN A 1207 -12.00 -37.03 24.07
C ASN A 1207 -11.93 -36.62 22.59
N ASP A 1208 -13.08 -36.60 21.93
CA ASP A 1208 -13.22 -36.27 20.51
C ASP A 1208 -13.70 -34.82 20.29
N MET A 1209 -13.77 -34.02 21.35
CA MET A 1209 -14.19 -32.63 21.25
C MET A 1209 -13.12 -31.83 20.45
N PRO A 1210 -13.50 -31.17 19.35
CA PRO A 1210 -12.55 -30.44 18.53
C PRO A 1210 -12.04 -29.20 19.26
N TRP A 1211 -10.73 -28.99 19.21
CA TRP A 1211 -10.07 -27.77 19.68
C TRP A 1211 -8.91 -27.41 18.74
N LEU A 1212 -8.53 -26.14 18.71
CA LEU A 1212 -7.46 -25.63 17.84
C LEU A 1212 -6.17 -25.36 18.60
N THR A 1213 -5.03 -25.45 17.92
CA THR A 1213 -3.81 -24.76 18.40
C THR A 1213 -3.89 -23.26 18.11
N TRP A 1214 -3.08 -22.43 18.78
CA TRP A 1214 -2.97 -20.99 18.49
C TRP A 1214 -2.45 -20.73 17.07
N GLU A 1215 -1.63 -21.63 16.52
CA GLU A 1215 -1.24 -21.56 15.11
C GLU A 1215 -2.45 -21.76 14.19
N GLN A 1216 -3.29 -22.76 14.46
CA GLN A 1216 -4.51 -23.01 13.68
C GLN A 1216 -5.53 -21.87 13.84
N SER A 1217 -5.70 -21.35 15.05
CA SER A 1217 -6.54 -20.18 15.36
C SER A 1217 -6.08 -18.94 14.59
N THR A 1218 -4.77 -18.64 14.63
CA THR A 1218 -4.18 -17.51 13.90
C THR A 1218 -4.34 -17.71 12.38
N ARG A 1219 -4.19 -18.94 11.88
CA ARG A 1219 -4.42 -19.26 10.47
C ARG A 1219 -5.88 -19.04 10.05
N GLN A 1220 -6.86 -19.40 10.88
CA GLN A 1220 -8.27 -19.09 10.60
C GLN A 1220 -8.52 -17.57 10.53
N LEU A 1221 -7.96 -16.80 11.48
CA LEU A 1221 -8.03 -15.34 11.47
C LEU A 1221 -7.44 -14.75 10.18
N LEU A 1222 -6.26 -15.22 9.77
CA LEU A 1222 -5.60 -14.79 8.54
C LEU A 1222 -6.38 -15.20 7.28
N ASP A 1223 -7.02 -16.37 7.30
CA ASP A 1223 -7.87 -16.85 6.20
C ASP A 1223 -9.09 -15.92 5.98
N VAL A 1224 -9.68 -15.37 7.05
CA VAL A 1224 -10.75 -14.37 6.94
C VAL A 1224 -10.22 -13.10 6.26
N LEU A 1225 -9.09 -12.56 6.75
CA LEU A 1225 -8.55 -11.27 6.28
C LEU A 1225 -7.95 -11.34 4.87
N PHE A 1226 -7.11 -12.34 4.60
CA PHE A 1226 -6.28 -12.41 3.40
C PHE A 1226 -6.85 -13.31 2.30
N LYS A 1227 -7.76 -14.25 2.64
CA LYS A 1227 -8.46 -15.09 1.64
C LYS A 1227 -9.94 -14.71 1.47
N ASN A 1228 -10.35 -13.58 2.05
CA ASN A 1228 -11.69 -13.02 1.94
C ASN A 1228 -12.81 -14.00 2.38
N LYS A 1229 -12.54 -14.86 3.37
CA LYS A 1229 -13.50 -15.83 3.94
C LYS A 1229 -14.40 -15.18 5.01
N TRP A 1230 -15.09 -14.10 4.64
CA TRP A 1230 -16.02 -13.42 5.54
C TRP A 1230 -17.32 -14.22 5.71
N TYR A 1231 -17.89 -14.20 6.92
CA TYR A 1231 -19.13 -14.92 7.24
C TYR A 1231 -20.35 -14.22 6.65
N THR A 1232 -20.43 -12.90 6.84
CA THR A 1232 -21.48 -12.06 6.27
C THR A 1232 -20.98 -10.62 6.13
N GLN A 1233 -21.78 -9.75 5.52
CA GLN A 1233 -21.52 -8.32 5.46
C GLN A 1233 -22.81 -7.54 5.56
N LEU A 1234 -22.75 -6.40 6.24
CA LEU A 1234 -23.82 -5.41 6.25
C LEU A 1234 -23.56 -4.45 5.10
N THR A 1235 -24.44 -4.49 4.11
CA THR A 1235 -24.45 -3.52 3.01
C THR A 1235 -25.48 -2.44 3.33
N SER A 1236 -25.21 -1.20 2.95
CA SER A 1236 -26.26 -0.20 2.94
C SER A 1236 -27.31 -0.61 1.91
N ASN A 1237 -28.59 -0.29 2.16
CA ASN A 1237 -29.68 -0.47 1.18
C ASN A 1237 -29.51 0.45 -0.07
N GLN A 1238 -28.34 1.05 -0.27
CA GLN A 1238 -28.06 2.11 -1.25
C GLN A 1238 -26.99 1.71 -2.27
N ASN A 1239 -27.05 0.49 -2.79
CA ASN A 1239 -26.24 0.07 -3.95
C ASN A 1239 -26.61 0.76 -5.27
N LYS A 1240 -27.39 1.83 -5.22
CA LYS A 1240 -27.46 2.85 -6.26
C LYS A 1240 -27.03 4.13 -5.58
N LEU A 1241 -26.07 4.86 -6.17
CA LEU A 1241 -25.85 6.28 -5.89
C LEU A 1241 -27.21 6.96 -5.93
N ASP A 1242 -27.86 7.05 -4.77
CA ASP A 1242 -29.10 7.76 -4.63
C ASP A 1242 -28.70 9.21 -4.45
N TRP A 1243 -28.46 9.87 -5.58
CA TRP A 1243 -28.18 11.29 -5.63
C TRP A 1243 -29.22 12.09 -4.84
N SER A 1244 -30.44 11.56 -4.59
CA SER A 1244 -31.47 12.20 -3.76
C SER A 1244 -31.09 12.36 -2.28
N GLN A 1245 -30.26 11.48 -1.70
CA GLN A 1245 -29.84 11.61 -0.31
C GLN A 1245 -28.63 12.54 -0.12
N PHE A 1246 -27.70 12.58 -1.08
CA PHE A 1246 -26.68 13.62 -1.14
C PHE A 1246 -27.28 15.03 -1.27
N LEU A 1247 -28.54 15.13 -1.69
CA LEU A 1247 -29.26 16.39 -1.84
C LEU A 1247 -29.96 16.87 -0.56
N ALA A 1248 -30.19 15.99 0.42
CA ALA A 1248 -30.84 16.36 1.69
C ALA A 1248 -29.92 17.16 2.62
N VAL A 1249 -28.59 16.96 2.52
CA VAL A 1249 -27.59 17.70 3.33
C VAL A 1249 -27.52 19.20 2.94
N ASN A 1250 -28.16 19.61 1.84
CA ASN A 1250 -28.23 21.02 1.44
C ASN A 1250 -29.20 21.85 2.29
N GLU A 1251 -30.14 21.26 3.05
CA GLU A 1251 -31.08 22.05 3.86
C GLU A 1251 -30.40 22.66 5.10
N ASP A 1252 -29.53 21.92 5.80
CA ASP A 1252 -28.90 22.40 7.06
C ASP A 1252 -27.77 23.42 6.85
N LEU A 1253 -27.04 23.35 5.74
CA LEU A 1253 -25.93 24.28 5.45
C LEU A 1253 -26.41 25.66 4.98
N LEU A 1254 -27.61 25.74 4.39
CA LEU A 1254 -28.18 27.00 3.90
C LEU A 1254 -28.95 27.77 4.98
N GLU A 1255 -29.53 27.10 5.99
CA GLU A 1255 -30.10 27.80 7.15
C GLU A 1255 -29.02 28.60 7.91
N GLN A 1256 -27.75 28.18 7.87
CA GLN A 1256 -26.64 28.93 8.47
C GLN A 1256 -26.14 30.10 7.60
N GLU A 1257 -26.23 30.04 6.27
CA GLU A 1257 -25.90 31.17 5.40
C GLU A 1257 -27.02 32.22 5.32
N GLU A 1258 -28.30 31.84 5.44
CA GLU A 1258 -29.41 32.80 5.58
C GLU A 1258 -29.43 33.52 6.94
N GLN A 1259 -28.80 32.95 7.98
CA GLN A 1259 -28.66 33.62 9.28
C GLN A 1259 -27.45 34.56 9.38
N CYS A 1260 -26.52 34.52 8.42
CA CYS A 1260 -25.28 35.32 8.44
C CYS A 1260 -25.21 36.43 7.36
N ASN A 1261 -26.27 36.64 6.56
CA ASN A 1261 -26.36 37.73 5.57
C ASN A 1261 -27.51 38.71 5.82
#